data_AF-A0AA96XTQ9-F1
#
_entry.id   AF-A0AA96XTQ9-F1
#
_cell.length_a   1.000
_cell.length_b   1.000
_cell.length_c   1.000
_cell.angle_alpha   90.00
_cell.angle_beta   90.00
_cell.angle_gamma   90.00
#
_symmetry.space_group_name_H-M   'P 1'
#
loop_
_entity.id
_entity.type
_entity.pdbx_description
1 polymer ?
#
loop_
_entity_poly.entity_id
_entity_poly.type
_entity_poly.pdbx_seq_one_letter_code
_entity_poly.pdbx_strand_id
1 'polypeptide(L)'
;MGSPAASPPPDAWTPPQEFDEYRLVRAIGRGRTGRVFLAHDTLLERPVAVKFIPALGPNALARFLVEARAAARIQHPNVVTLYRVGQLEEQPYLVSEFIRGMSLDRLPRPLPWERVLSMGRDLARGLSAAHRRGVLHRDIKPGNAVLTEAGEVKLLDFGLAKLLDRAAGAGDGAPPASGTPPPELPPDLDPEASPNLGARSLDGIFLPSLPRGSLVGTPYYMSPEAWAGEALTARSDVYSLGVVLYELCAGKGPFRDVPWRELPAQVRHRDASPLAQVVSGVDAGLAAVIDKCLRREPSERYATASQLLDALDALTRDDTAQVVPEGNPYRGLQAFEEEHRAVFFGRRREQRAVLERMRSEPFLLITGDSGVGKSSLCLAGLLPAVTEGGLEDGRRWRSVRLVPGRRPLAALVAALAPVLETEEETLAEALRAEPTSLVRRLRVKQGAQEGLLVYVDQLEELVTLAPPAEAELAGQALGALAEGASGVRLLATGRSDFLTRLSAVPGLGAEVPRALYLLRALSPEETREAVTGPARVKGVRFESDALVDGLVTSTLSAAEGGLPVLQFALAEMWEARDAAAGVMTQAVLDSLGGVEGALARHADAAVARLLPDQRVAARGVLLRLVTADGTRARKTDRELVGDDARYRAALEALVHARLLVAREAQEGTSYELAHEALLSGWGTLARWLAEASERREVQSRLEAAAAHWEKLGFPSESLWGPRQLEETRVLDTGELTRRERDFLKDSRRTMVRSRRTRHALVVGFVVSLGLVYGGLKLRERWSLDRQVREELGQAAQALSAVRQDWGRLRAERDEAFRLYGTGRRADADRHWNRAGAQAGQLRGRFDEVAGRLERALALAPGRADVREALADFLYERALWAEQDEDASALPALLQRLRLYDTAGTRWRRWNAAASLTLETPVPGAEVELRPLTRDAQGRFQLGEPLQADPGRWLDAAVAPGTYQISARSLGYEPVVQWVLLRRGESRRLGVPLPRMGSVPEGFVFVPPGEVKFGSAAEASVREFFNAVPLHSVDVPAFLVARHEVTYAEWLAYVEALPPAQRAQRLPRVGTGGYAGLLTLGKVDGVWRLRFQPGNEPYMARAGEPLRYARRTSRAEQDWLRFPVSGITFADAEAYAAWLSESGRVPGARLCSELEWERAARGVDGREYPHGDTLAPDDANIDTTYGKQPGGFGPDEVGSHPASRSPFGVDDMSGNVWEWTRSWLEPGKAVARGGSFAFAATSARASNRELPEPSLRDVTVGMRVCADVASAAHP
;
A
#
# COMPACT_ATOMS: atom_id res chain seq x y z
N MET A 1 -58.44 4.11 38.36
CA MET A 1 -57.08 3.75 38.82
C MET A 1 -56.48 2.81 37.79
N GLY A 2 -55.26 3.08 37.35
CA GLY A 2 -54.52 2.27 36.37
C GLY A 2 -53.72 3.14 35.41
N SER A 3 -52.58 3.67 35.86
CA SER A 3 -51.64 4.44 35.03
C SER A 3 -51.08 3.57 33.89
N PRO A 4 -50.94 4.08 32.66
CA PRO A 4 -50.21 3.37 31.61
C PRO A 4 -48.71 3.36 31.95
N ALA A 5 -48.14 2.15 31.94
CA ALA A 5 -46.76 1.88 32.30
C ALA A 5 -45.78 2.58 31.34
N ALA A 6 -44.73 3.18 31.91
CA ALA A 6 -43.61 3.78 31.20
C ALA A 6 -42.83 2.72 30.40
N SER A 7 -42.35 3.10 29.20
CA SER A 7 -41.37 2.34 28.43
C SER A 7 -40.11 2.08 29.26
N PRO A 8 -39.46 0.90 29.12
CA PRO A 8 -38.25 0.60 29.86
C PRO A 8 -37.08 1.51 29.41
N PRO A 9 -36.13 1.83 30.30
CA PRO A 9 -34.96 2.64 29.97
C PRO A 9 -34.03 1.92 28.96
N PRO A 10 -33.09 2.65 28.29
CA PRO A 10 -32.26 2.16 27.17
C PRO A 10 -31.21 1.07 27.51
N ASP A 11 -31.43 0.26 28.55
CA ASP A 11 -30.46 -0.68 29.12
C ASP A 11 -30.92 -2.16 29.08
N ALA A 12 -31.95 -2.50 28.29
CA ALA A 12 -32.61 -3.81 28.34
C ALA A 12 -32.07 -4.89 27.37
N TRP A 13 -31.15 -4.58 26.45
CA TRP A 13 -30.62 -5.60 25.53
C TRP A 13 -29.51 -6.43 26.19
N THR A 14 -29.73 -7.74 26.26
CA THR A 14 -28.76 -8.73 26.74
C THR A 14 -28.38 -9.65 25.59
N PRO A 15 -27.08 -9.80 25.28
CA PRO A 15 -26.66 -10.71 24.23
C PRO A 15 -26.99 -12.16 24.61
N PRO A 16 -27.37 -13.01 23.65
CA PRO A 16 -27.60 -14.43 23.89
C PRO A 16 -26.33 -15.11 24.41
N GLN A 17 -26.49 -16.21 25.16
CA GLN A 17 -25.37 -16.96 25.73
C GLN A 17 -24.46 -17.56 24.64
N GLU A 18 -25.02 -17.85 23.47
CA GLU A 18 -24.31 -18.30 22.27
C GLU A 18 -24.82 -17.52 21.06
N PHE A 19 -23.91 -17.11 20.17
CA PHE A 19 -24.22 -16.53 18.86
C PHE A 19 -23.09 -16.85 17.89
N ASP A 20 -23.42 -17.10 16.62
CA ASP A 20 -22.48 -17.64 15.62
C ASP A 20 -21.68 -18.83 16.21
N GLU A 21 -20.35 -18.79 16.14
CA GLU A 21 -19.43 -19.76 16.75
C GLU A 21 -18.90 -19.37 18.15
N TYR A 22 -19.54 -18.43 18.86
CA TYR A 22 -19.06 -17.89 20.13
C TYR A 22 -20.01 -18.15 21.30
N ARG A 23 -19.49 -18.73 22.38
CA ARG A 23 -20.18 -18.89 23.67
C ARG A 23 -19.70 -17.85 24.67
N LEU A 24 -20.58 -16.96 25.12
CA LEU A 24 -20.26 -15.99 26.17
C LEU A 24 -20.07 -16.69 27.52
N VAL A 25 -18.92 -16.46 28.16
CA VAL A 25 -18.54 -17.06 29.45
C VAL A 25 -18.89 -16.12 30.60
N ARG A 26 -18.38 -14.88 30.55
CA ARG A 26 -18.64 -13.86 31.59
C ARG A 26 -18.37 -12.45 31.07
N ALA A 27 -19.06 -11.46 31.62
CA ALA A 27 -18.71 -10.06 31.39
C ALA A 27 -17.33 -9.73 32.02
N ILE A 28 -16.46 -9.05 31.27
CA ILE A 28 -15.11 -8.65 31.71
C ILE A 28 -14.94 -7.12 31.77
N GLY A 29 -15.84 -6.35 31.15
CA GLY A 29 -15.85 -4.90 31.26
C GLY A 29 -17.15 -4.28 30.77
N ARG A 30 -17.50 -3.09 31.29
CA ARG A 30 -18.58 -2.24 30.79
C ARG A 30 -18.00 -0.83 30.65
N GLY A 31 -17.93 -0.33 29.41
CA GLY A 31 -17.48 1.02 29.10
C GLY A 31 -18.56 1.82 28.38
N ARG A 32 -18.33 3.12 28.17
CA ARG A 32 -19.27 3.99 27.45
C ARG A 32 -19.46 3.61 25.97
N THR A 33 -18.46 2.93 25.39
CA THR A 33 -18.48 2.44 24.00
C THR A 33 -19.07 1.03 23.84
N GLY A 34 -19.52 0.38 24.93
CA GLY A 34 -20.05 -0.98 24.86
C GLY A 34 -19.70 -1.92 26.03
N ARG A 35 -20.26 -3.13 25.98
CA ARG A 35 -20.05 -4.21 26.96
C ARG A 35 -19.05 -5.22 26.40
N VAL A 36 -18.05 -5.59 27.20
CA VAL A 36 -17.01 -6.56 26.82
C VAL A 36 -17.20 -7.85 27.62
N PHE A 37 -17.20 -8.98 26.92
CA PHE A 37 -17.36 -10.32 27.47
C PHE A 37 -16.14 -11.18 27.11
N LEU A 38 -15.73 -12.03 28.05
CA LEU A 38 -14.94 -13.21 27.73
C LEU A 38 -15.87 -14.22 27.09
N ALA A 39 -15.51 -14.72 25.92
CA ALA A 39 -16.21 -15.77 25.22
C ALA A 39 -15.26 -16.91 24.86
N HIS A 40 -15.83 -18.07 24.52
CA HIS A 40 -15.12 -19.20 23.97
C HIS A 40 -15.54 -19.37 22.51
N ASP A 41 -14.57 -19.31 21.61
CA ASP A 41 -14.72 -19.67 20.20
C ASP A 41 -14.83 -21.20 20.14
N THR A 42 -16.04 -21.71 19.90
CA THR A 42 -16.33 -23.15 19.95
C THR A 42 -15.81 -23.90 18.72
N LEU A 43 -15.45 -23.18 17.65
CA LEU A 43 -14.90 -23.77 16.44
C LEU A 43 -13.38 -23.97 16.56
N LEU A 44 -12.68 -22.98 17.13
CA LEU A 44 -11.22 -23.00 17.29
C LEU A 44 -10.75 -23.34 18.72
N GLU A 45 -11.69 -23.65 19.62
CA GLU A 45 -11.47 -24.03 21.02
C GLU A 45 -10.57 -23.06 21.81
N ARG A 46 -10.79 -21.74 21.67
CA ARG A 46 -9.93 -20.71 22.30
C ARG A 46 -10.71 -19.60 23.01
N PRO A 47 -10.15 -18.96 24.04
CA PRO A 47 -10.76 -17.79 24.66
C PRO A 47 -10.60 -16.54 23.77
N VAL A 48 -11.67 -15.76 23.63
CA VAL A 48 -11.72 -14.50 22.88
C VAL A 48 -12.44 -13.41 23.68
N ALA A 49 -12.15 -12.14 23.37
CA ALA A 49 -12.85 -11.00 23.94
C ALA A 49 -13.88 -10.47 22.92
N VAL A 50 -15.15 -10.46 23.30
CA VAL A 50 -16.27 -9.97 22.49
C VAL A 50 -16.75 -8.63 23.05
N LYS A 51 -16.69 -7.57 22.25
CA LYS A 51 -17.18 -6.25 22.61
C LYS A 51 -18.44 -5.94 21.81
N PHE A 52 -19.58 -5.85 22.49
CA PHE A 52 -20.84 -5.37 21.93
C PHE A 52 -20.93 -3.87 22.09
N ILE A 53 -21.21 -3.18 21.00
CA ILE A 53 -21.34 -1.73 20.92
C ILE A 53 -22.82 -1.38 20.86
N PRO A 54 -23.27 -0.29 21.52
CA PRO A 54 -24.65 0.16 21.40
C PRO A 54 -25.07 0.34 19.94
N ALA A 55 -26.34 0.03 19.63
CA ALA A 55 -26.90 0.14 18.29
C ALA A 55 -26.53 1.46 17.63
N LEU A 56 -25.88 1.36 16.47
CA LEU A 56 -25.40 2.50 15.71
C LEU A 56 -26.39 2.83 14.60
N GLY A 57 -26.61 4.12 14.36
CA GLY A 57 -27.35 4.54 13.15
C GLY A 57 -26.66 4.02 11.87
N PRO A 58 -27.39 3.84 10.75
CA PRO A 58 -26.88 3.17 9.54
C PRO A 58 -25.56 3.76 9.01
N ASN A 59 -25.43 5.08 9.07
CA ASN A 59 -24.25 5.83 8.65
C ASN A 59 -23.02 5.63 9.56
N ALA A 60 -23.25 5.34 10.83
CA ALA A 60 -22.22 5.11 11.84
C ALA A 60 -21.75 3.65 11.79
N LEU A 61 -22.66 2.71 11.51
CA LEU A 61 -22.34 1.31 11.29
C LEU A 61 -21.43 1.13 10.05
N ALA A 62 -21.76 1.71 8.90
CA ALA A 62 -20.96 1.56 7.68
C ALA A 62 -19.52 2.07 7.85
N ARG A 63 -19.35 3.22 8.50
CA ARG A 63 -18.02 3.77 8.82
C ARG A 63 -17.30 2.93 9.88
N PHE A 64 -18.03 2.42 10.87
CA PHE A 64 -17.50 1.56 11.92
C PHE A 64 -16.89 0.29 11.32
N LEU A 65 -17.57 -0.33 10.37
CA LEU A 65 -17.06 -1.50 9.65
C LEU A 65 -15.80 -1.18 8.83
N VAL A 66 -15.70 0.00 8.20
CA VAL A 66 -14.49 0.40 7.44
C VAL A 66 -13.27 0.57 8.35
N GLU A 67 -13.42 1.29 9.47
CA GLU A 67 -12.31 1.50 10.41
C GLU A 67 -11.95 0.21 11.16
N ALA A 68 -12.93 -0.60 11.55
CA ALA A 68 -12.68 -1.90 12.17
C ALA A 68 -11.94 -2.87 11.22
N ARG A 69 -12.26 -2.86 9.92
CA ARG A 69 -11.50 -3.61 8.89
C ARG A 69 -10.07 -3.09 8.72
N ALA A 70 -9.84 -1.78 8.86
CA ALA A 70 -8.49 -1.21 8.81
C ALA A 70 -7.66 -1.65 10.03
N ALA A 71 -8.24 -1.64 11.23
CA ALA A 71 -7.61 -2.14 12.45
C ALA A 71 -7.33 -3.66 12.40
N ALA A 72 -8.23 -4.46 11.80
CA ALA A 72 -8.06 -5.91 11.63
C ALA A 72 -6.80 -6.32 10.84
N ARG A 73 -6.24 -5.42 10.03
CA ARG A 73 -5.03 -5.68 9.23
C ARG A 73 -3.73 -5.52 10.03
N ILE A 74 -3.81 -5.06 11.28
CA ILE A 74 -2.66 -4.88 12.16
C ILE A 74 -2.44 -6.18 12.96
N GLN A 75 -1.34 -6.87 12.68
CA GLN A 75 -0.84 -7.97 13.50
C GLN A 75 0.53 -7.57 14.06
N HIS A 76 0.64 -7.50 15.39
CA HIS A 76 1.86 -7.10 16.09
C HIS A 76 1.79 -7.50 17.59
N PRO A 77 2.90 -7.89 18.24
CA PRO A 77 2.91 -8.28 19.66
C PRO A 77 2.30 -7.23 20.60
N ASN A 78 2.68 -5.95 20.47
CA ASN A 78 2.16 -4.87 21.31
C ASN A 78 0.81 -4.27 20.86
N VAL A 79 0.04 -4.93 19.98
CA VAL A 79 -1.28 -4.49 19.50
C VAL A 79 -2.27 -5.63 19.59
N VAL A 80 -3.47 -5.37 20.13
CA VAL A 80 -4.54 -6.37 20.18
C VAL A 80 -4.95 -6.82 18.77
N THR A 81 -4.98 -8.14 18.55
CA THR A 81 -5.41 -8.74 17.29
C THR A 81 -6.93 -8.83 17.22
N LEU A 82 -7.54 -8.28 16.16
CA LEU A 82 -8.96 -8.39 15.89
C LEU A 82 -9.23 -9.60 14.98
N TYR A 83 -10.10 -10.51 15.42
CA TYR A 83 -10.46 -11.73 14.69
C TYR A 83 -11.71 -11.55 13.83
N ARG A 84 -12.74 -10.85 14.34
CA ARG A 84 -14.02 -10.69 13.63
C ARG A 84 -14.69 -9.35 13.95
N VAL A 85 -15.50 -8.90 13.00
CA VAL A 85 -16.49 -7.83 13.14
C VAL A 85 -17.82 -8.36 12.63
N GLY A 86 -18.91 -8.10 13.35
CA GLY A 86 -20.24 -8.51 12.93
C GLY A 86 -21.34 -7.64 13.53
N GLN A 87 -22.58 -8.06 13.35
CA GLN A 87 -23.77 -7.43 13.91
C GLN A 87 -24.72 -8.52 14.40
N LEU A 88 -25.29 -8.33 15.59
CA LEU A 88 -26.25 -9.24 16.21
C LEU A 88 -27.43 -8.43 16.73
N GLU A 89 -28.63 -8.68 16.23
CA GLU A 89 -29.86 -7.97 16.65
C GLU A 89 -29.69 -6.44 16.68
N GLU A 90 -29.18 -5.88 15.57
CA GLU A 90 -28.85 -4.46 15.42
C GLU A 90 -27.65 -3.93 16.24
N GLN A 91 -27.01 -4.75 17.07
CA GLN A 91 -25.84 -4.39 17.88
C GLN A 91 -24.54 -4.80 17.18
N PRO A 92 -23.67 -3.87 16.76
CA PRO A 92 -22.35 -4.21 16.25
C PRO A 92 -21.51 -4.90 17.32
N TYR A 93 -20.73 -5.91 16.92
CA TYR A 93 -19.78 -6.57 17.82
C TYR A 93 -18.40 -6.73 17.18
N LEU A 94 -17.39 -6.80 18.06
CA LEU A 94 -15.98 -7.02 17.73
C LEU A 94 -15.48 -8.24 18.50
N VAL A 95 -14.78 -9.13 17.82
CA VAL A 95 -14.10 -10.28 18.44
C VAL A 95 -12.60 -10.07 18.32
N SER A 96 -11.89 -10.12 19.43
CA SER A 96 -10.45 -9.90 19.52
C SER A 96 -9.76 -10.96 20.39
N GLU A 97 -8.43 -11.00 20.36
CA GLU A 97 -7.66 -11.83 21.29
C GLU A 97 -8.01 -11.50 22.74
N PHE A 98 -8.23 -12.53 23.56
CA PHE A 98 -8.40 -12.34 25.00
C PHE A 98 -7.03 -12.22 25.67
N ILE A 99 -6.69 -11.02 26.11
CA ILE A 99 -5.41 -10.76 26.78
C ILE A 99 -5.55 -11.01 28.28
N ARG A 100 -4.74 -11.92 28.81
CA ARG A 100 -4.59 -12.14 30.26
C ARG A 100 -3.59 -11.12 30.81
N GLY A 101 -4.07 -10.26 31.70
CA GLY A 101 -3.24 -9.18 32.23
C GLY A 101 -4.04 -8.13 33.01
N MET A 102 -3.34 -7.07 33.41
CA MET A 102 -3.89 -5.94 34.14
C MET A 102 -3.82 -4.67 33.28
N SER A 103 -4.93 -3.95 33.17
CA SER A 103 -4.96 -2.63 32.52
C SER A 103 -4.06 -1.63 33.26
N LEU A 104 -3.39 -0.74 32.53
CA LEU A 104 -2.43 0.23 33.12
C LEU A 104 -3.11 1.27 34.03
N ASP A 105 -4.44 1.45 33.92
CA ASP A 105 -5.25 2.26 34.84
C ASP A 105 -5.31 1.73 36.27
N ARG A 106 -5.12 0.42 36.46
CA ARG A 106 -5.18 -0.26 37.77
C ARG A 106 -3.83 -0.42 38.44
N LEU A 107 -2.74 -0.06 37.76
CA LEU A 107 -1.40 -0.14 38.35
C LEU A 107 -1.24 0.89 39.47
N PRO A 108 -0.55 0.55 40.58
CA PRO A 108 -0.22 1.52 41.61
C PRO A 108 0.76 2.55 41.05
N ARG A 109 0.47 3.84 41.23
CA ARG A 109 1.30 4.96 40.76
C ARG A 109 1.72 5.86 41.93
N PRO A 110 2.86 6.57 41.85
CA PRO A 110 3.82 6.59 40.75
C PRO A 110 4.60 5.27 40.59
N LEU A 111 5.05 4.99 39.38
CA LEU A 111 5.89 3.83 39.06
C LEU A 111 7.37 4.22 38.97
N PRO A 112 8.31 3.32 39.29
CA PRO A 112 9.73 3.51 39.00
C PRO A 112 9.94 3.81 37.51
N TRP A 113 10.81 4.76 37.21
CA TRP A 113 10.99 5.29 35.86
C TRP A 113 11.50 4.24 34.88
N GLU A 114 12.26 3.24 35.35
CA GLU A 114 12.76 2.11 34.59
C GLU A 114 11.61 1.25 34.07
N ARG A 115 10.59 1.07 34.92
CA ARG A 115 9.38 0.33 34.58
C ARG A 115 8.51 1.12 33.61
N VAL A 116 8.43 2.44 33.77
CA VAL A 116 7.73 3.34 32.82
C VAL A 116 8.44 3.36 31.47
N LEU A 117 9.77 3.36 31.45
CA LEU A 117 10.58 3.28 30.24
C LEU A 117 10.32 1.99 29.46
N SER A 118 10.33 0.84 30.14
CA SER A 118 9.97 -0.45 29.53
C SER A 118 8.56 -0.43 28.91
N MET A 119 7.56 0.04 29.66
CA MET A 119 6.18 0.17 29.16
C MET A 119 6.06 1.14 27.99
N GLY A 120 6.79 2.26 28.03
CA GLY A 120 6.80 3.26 26.98
C GLY A 120 7.37 2.74 25.66
N ARG A 121 8.38 1.86 25.72
CA ARG A 121 8.93 1.19 24.54
C ARG A 121 7.88 0.29 23.88
N ASP A 122 7.18 -0.53 24.68
CA ASP A 122 6.12 -1.41 24.18
C ASP A 122 4.97 -0.64 23.53
N LEU A 123 4.50 0.42 24.21
CA LEU A 123 3.44 1.30 23.69
C LEU A 123 3.87 2.00 22.39
N ALA A 124 5.09 2.54 22.34
CA ALA A 124 5.62 3.18 21.14
C ALA A 124 5.83 2.17 19.99
N ARG A 125 6.22 0.92 20.28
CA ARG A 125 6.36 -0.17 19.30
C ARG A 125 5.02 -0.53 18.68
N GLY A 126 3.99 -0.70 19.51
CA GLY A 126 2.62 -0.96 19.05
C GLY A 126 2.05 0.18 18.20
N LEU A 127 2.23 1.43 18.64
CA LEU A 127 1.76 2.60 17.91
C LEU A 127 2.47 2.79 16.57
N SER A 128 3.79 2.54 16.54
CA SER A 128 4.60 2.54 15.32
C SER A 128 4.08 1.51 14.30
N ALA A 129 3.67 0.32 14.75
CA ALA A 129 3.09 -0.70 13.88
C ALA A 129 1.76 -0.29 13.25
N ALA A 130 0.93 0.46 13.98
CA ALA A 130 -0.33 1.00 13.48
C ALA A 130 -0.11 2.16 12.48
N HIS A 131 0.77 3.11 12.80
CA HIS A 131 1.09 4.25 11.93
C HIS A 131 1.63 3.82 10.57
N ARG A 132 2.47 2.76 10.51
CA ARG A 132 2.97 2.20 9.24
C ARG A 132 1.87 1.67 8.30
N ARG A 133 0.69 1.34 8.85
CA ARG A 133 -0.49 0.88 8.11
C ARG A 133 -1.51 2.01 7.88
N GLY A 134 -1.17 3.26 8.19
CA GLY A 134 -2.04 4.42 8.02
C GLY A 134 -3.15 4.53 9.07
N VAL A 135 -3.05 3.81 10.19
CA VAL A 135 -4.07 3.82 11.26
C VAL A 135 -3.59 4.65 12.44
N LEU A 136 -4.40 5.61 12.90
CA LEU A 136 -4.17 6.43 14.10
C LEU A 136 -4.98 5.89 15.29
N HIS A 137 -4.43 5.98 16.51
CA HIS A 137 -5.11 5.46 17.71
C HIS A 137 -6.17 6.41 18.26
N ARG A 138 -5.88 7.72 18.35
CA ARG A 138 -6.78 8.83 18.72
C ARG A 138 -7.35 8.85 20.15
N ASP A 139 -7.31 7.76 20.90
CA ASP A 139 -7.71 7.70 22.32
C ASP A 139 -6.70 6.93 23.17
N ILE A 140 -5.43 7.35 23.17
CA ILE A 140 -4.39 6.71 23.99
C ILE A 140 -4.54 7.17 25.44
N LYS A 141 -4.76 6.21 26.35
CA LYS A 141 -4.89 6.40 27.80
C LYS A 141 -4.57 5.09 28.53
N PRO A 142 -4.32 5.12 29.85
CA PRO A 142 -3.94 3.92 30.59
C PRO A 142 -4.97 2.78 30.52
N GLY A 143 -6.28 3.11 30.43
CA GLY A 143 -7.35 2.12 30.31
C GLY A 143 -7.42 1.39 28.97
N ASN A 144 -6.74 1.89 27.94
CA ASN A 144 -6.66 1.28 26.60
C ASN A 144 -5.30 0.57 26.39
N ALA A 145 -4.64 0.16 27.47
CA ALA A 145 -3.40 -0.59 27.44
C ALA A 145 -3.39 -1.64 28.55
N VAL A 146 -2.94 -2.86 28.24
CA VAL A 146 -2.87 -3.97 29.19
C VAL A 146 -1.45 -4.46 29.34
N LEU A 147 -0.98 -4.55 30.58
CA LEU A 147 0.21 -5.28 30.96
C LEU A 147 -0.14 -6.76 31.05
N THR A 148 0.44 -7.57 30.16
CA THR A 148 0.21 -9.01 30.10
C THR A 148 0.92 -9.73 31.26
N GLU A 149 0.54 -10.99 31.52
CA GLU A 149 1.24 -11.85 32.49
C GLU A 149 2.72 -12.09 32.10
N ALA A 150 3.07 -11.97 30.82
CA ALA A 150 4.45 -12.06 30.32
C ALA A 150 5.28 -10.78 30.55
N GLY A 151 4.67 -9.72 31.08
CA GLY A 151 5.34 -8.44 31.37
C GLY A 151 5.36 -7.44 30.21
N GLU A 152 4.76 -7.77 29.07
CA GLU A 152 4.66 -6.88 27.90
C GLU A 152 3.41 -5.99 27.98
N VAL A 153 3.46 -4.80 27.39
CA VAL A 153 2.28 -3.95 27.22
C VAL A 153 1.67 -4.09 25.82
N LYS A 154 0.35 -4.29 25.77
CA LYS A 154 -0.44 -4.29 24.52
C LYS A 154 -1.43 -3.13 24.48
N LEU A 155 -1.48 -2.43 23.35
CA LEU A 155 -2.49 -1.41 23.05
C LEU A 155 -3.83 -2.08 22.67
N LEU A 156 -4.91 -1.55 23.23
CA LEU A 156 -6.30 -1.95 23.00
C LEU A 156 -7.09 -0.85 22.29
N ASP A 157 -8.23 -1.20 21.68
CA ASP A 157 -9.28 -0.26 21.29
C ASP A 157 -8.82 0.93 20.41
N PHE A 158 -8.39 0.66 19.18
CA PHE A 158 -8.03 1.68 18.19
C PHE A 158 -9.25 2.51 17.77
N GLY A 159 -9.38 3.74 18.29
CA GLY A 159 -10.11 4.86 17.66
C GLY A 159 -11.58 4.70 17.25
N LEU A 160 -12.24 3.56 17.52
CA LEU A 160 -13.62 3.26 17.09
C LEU A 160 -14.67 4.21 17.71
N ALA A 161 -14.33 4.91 18.80
CA ALA A 161 -15.22 5.81 19.53
C ALA A 161 -15.62 7.07 18.74
N LYS A 162 -14.79 7.56 17.80
CA LYS A 162 -15.10 8.75 16.98
C LYS A 162 -16.33 8.53 16.09
N LEU A 163 -16.64 7.28 15.75
CA LEU A 163 -17.79 6.93 14.91
C LEU A 163 -19.09 6.75 15.69
N LEU A 164 -18.99 6.37 16.96
CA LEU A 164 -20.13 6.31 17.87
C LEU A 164 -20.67 7.72 18.16
N ASP A 165 -19.77 8.70 18.34
CA ASP A 165 -20.17 10.06 18.75
C ASP A 165 -20.39 11.04 17.57
N ARG A 166 -19.74 10.88 16.41
CA ARG A 166 -20.12 11.62 15.18
C ARG A 166 -21.53 11.29 14.68
N ALA A 167 -22.07 10.15 15.12
CA ALA A 167 -23.46 9.76 14.87
C ALA A 167 -24.45 10.57 15.72
N ALA A 168 -24.00 11.13 16.85
CA ALA A 168 -24.82 11.86 17.82
C ALA A 168 -24.76 13.39 17.64
N GLY A 169 -23.84 13.92 16.82
CA GLY A 169 -23.72 15.36 16.56
C GLY A 169 -23.24 15.65 15.14
N ALA A 170 -24.17 15.76 14.19
CA ALA A 170 -23.89 16.22 12.84
C ALA A 170 -24.85 17.37 12.47
N GLY A 171 -24.52 18.58 12.94
CA GLY A 171 -24.99 19.83 12.34
C GLY A 171 -23.81 20.52 11.65
N ASP A 172 -24.06 21.09 10.48
CA ASP A 172 -23.08 21.79 9.63
C ASP A 172 -22.27 22.87 10.38
N GLY A 173 -20.98 22.96 10.07
CA GLY A 173 -20.13 24.03 10.56
C GLY A 173 -18.82 24.10 9.79
N ALA A 174 -18.64 25.21 9.06
CA ALA A 174 -17.34 25.69 8.57
C ALA A 174 -16.27 25.66 9.68
N PRO A 175 -14.96 25.57 9.34
CA PRO A 175 -13.91 25.61 10.34
C PRO A 175 -14.03 26.87 11.22
N PRO A 176 -13.85 26.76 12.56
CA PRO A 176 -14.02 27.90 13.44
C PRO A 176 -12.96 28.97 13.11
N ALA A 177 -13.40 30.21 12.98
CA ALA A 177 -12.51 31.37 12.98
C ALA A 177 -11.72 31.40 14.30
N SER A 178 -10.44 31.79 14.23
CA SER A 178 -9.58 31.96 15.39
C SER A 178 -10.18 32.98 16.38
N GLY A 179 -10.67 32.52 17.53
CA GLY A 179 -11.13 33.40 18.63
C GLY A 179 -12.42 33.01 19.35
N THR A 180 -13.11 31.93 18.96
CA THR A 180 -14.36 31.51 19.62
C THR A 180 -14.09 30.86 21.00
N PRO A 181 -14.85 31.21 22.06
CA PRO A 181 -14.71 30.57 23.37
C PRO A 181 -15.05 29.07 23.31
N PRO A 182 -14.44 28.24 24.19
CA PRO A 182 -14.67 26.80 24.20
C PRO A 182 -16.16 26.47 24.44
N PRO A 183 -16.68 25.38 23.85
CA PRO A 183 -18.08 24.97 24.01
C PRO A 183 -18.45 24.70 25.47
N GLU A 184 -19.62 25.18 25.90
CA GLU A 184 -20.20 24.89 27.22
C GLU A 184 -20.65 23.42 27.33
N LEU A 185 -20.40 22.80 28.49
CA LEU A 185 -20.81 21.42 28.76
C LEU A 185 -22.33 21.33 29.01
N PRO A 186 -22.96 20.19 28.70
CA PRO A 186 -24.26 19.83 29.24
C PRO A 186 -24.29 19.90 30.79
N PRO A 187 -25.37 20.38 31.43
CA PRO A 187 -25.44 20.59 32.88
C PRO A 187 -25.16 19.34 33.75
N ASP A 188 -25.40 18.16 33.19
CA ASP A 188 -25.19 16.83 33.78
C ASP A 188 -23.71 16.39 33.82
N LEU A 189 -22.82 17.11 33.11
CA LEU A 189 -21.39 16.87 33.08
C LEU A 189 -20.57 18.00 33.73
N ASP A 190 -21.24 19.02 34.30
CA ASP A 190 -20.60 20.12 35.01
C ASP A 190 -20.31 19.74 36.48
N PRO A 191 -19.04 19.57 36.88
CA PRO A 191 -18.68 19.19 38.25
C PRO A 191 -19.05 20.24 39.30
N GLU A 192 -19.33 21.49 38.92
CA GLU A 192 -19.82 22.53 39.85
C GLU A 192 -21.34 22.50 40.05
N ALA A 193 -22.10 21.91 39.11
CA ALA A 193 -23.56 21.81 39.16
C ALA A 193 -24.06 20.47 39.76
N SER A 194 -23.19 19.47 39.91
CA SER A 194 -23.54 18.13 40.40
C SER A 194 -22.74 17.75 41.66
N PRO A 195 -23.33 17.81 42.86
CA PRO A 195 -22.66 17.50 44.14
C PRO A 195 -22.10 16.07 44.27
N ASN A 196 -22.45 15.16 43.35
CA ASN A 196 -22.06 13.75 43.36
C ASN A 196 -20.92 13.40 42.38
N LEU A 197 -20.45 14.32 41.53
CA LEU A 197 -19.27 14.10 40.66
C LEU A 197 -17.99 14.56 41.39
N GLY A 198 -17.42 13.69 42.22
CA GLY A 198 -16.09 13.95 42.80
C GLY A 198 -14.98 13.95 41.75
N ALA A 199 -13.84 14.60 42.01
CA ALA A 199 -12.68 14.73 41.10
C ALA A 199 -12.08 13.40 40.55
N ARG A 200 -12.53 12.25 41.04
CA ARG A 200 -12.24 10.91 40.50
C ARG A 200 -13.20 10.44 39.40
N SER A 201 -14.34 11.11 39.17
CA SER A 201 -15.38 10.64 38.26
C SER A 201 -15.12 10.98 36.78
N LEU A 202 -14.07 11.76 36.48
CA LEU A 202 -13.67 12.11 35.10
C LEU A 202 -12.65 11.13 34.49
N ASP A 203 -12.07 10.23 35.29
CA ASP A 203 -11.23 9.15 34.76
C ASP A 203 -12.07 8.16 33.95
N GLY A 204 -11.81 8.11 32.64
CA GLY A 204 -12.57 7.26 31.72
C GLY A 204 -13.80 7.91 31.09
N ILE A 205 -14.10 9.19 31.38
CA ILE A 205 -15.10 9.96 30.62
C ILE A 205 -14.48 10.37 29.28
N PHE A 206 -14.80 9.61 28.25
CA PHE A 206 -14.63 10.04 26.87
C PHE A 206 -15.62 11.18 26.60
N LEU A 207 -15.18 12.34 26.11
CA LEU A 207 -16.11 13.40 25.75
C LEU A 207 -16.73 13.07 24.40
N PRO A 208 -18.08 13.02 24.29
CA PRO A 208 -18.71 12.98 22.99
C PRO A 208 -18.50 14.34 22.33
N SER A 209 -18.45 14.36 21.01
CA SER A 209 -18.42 15.59 20.22
C SER A 209 -19.44 16.59 20.76
N LEU A 210 -18.96 17.71 21.30
CA LEU A 210 -19.81 18.81 21.71
C LEU A 210 -20.54 19.37 20.47
N PRO A 211 -21.70 20.06 20.63
CA PRO A 211 -22.59 20.48 19.54
C PRO A 211 -21.99 21.41 18.46
N ARG A 212 -20.67 21.67 18.49
CA ARG A 212 -19.91 22.46 17.51
C ARG A 212 -18.70 21.70 16.92
N GLY A 213 -18.71 20.36 16.97
CA GLY A 213 -18.10 19.55 15.93
C GLY A 213 -16.60 19.21 16.00
N SER A 214 -15.85 19.46 17.08
CA SER A 214 -14.39 19.25 16.99
C SER A 214 -13.62 18.82 18.24
N LEU A 215 -14.26 18.43 19.33
CA LEU A 215 -13.58 18.00 20.56
C LEU A 215 -13.80 16.50 20.82
N VAL A 216 -12.76 15.68 20.60
CA VAL A 216 -12.82 14.20 20.69
C VAL A 216 -11.56 13.65 21.33
N GLY A 217 -11.75 12.90 22.43
CA GLY A 217 -10.70 12.23 23.18
C GLY A 217 -10.98 12.26 24.68
N THR A 218 -10.18 11.54 25.45
CA THR A 218 -10.24 11.62 26.91
C THR A 218 -9.54 12.92 27.35
N PRO A 219 -10.23 13.89 27.99
CA PRO A 219 -9.78 15.28 28.01
C PRO A 219 -8.41 15.57 28.58
N TYR A 220 -8.01 14.88 29.64
CA TYR A 220 -6.67 15.04 30.21
C TYR A 220 -5.55 14.47 29.35
N TYR A 221 -5.87 13.71 28.29
CA TYR A 221 -4.91 13.09 27.35
C TYR A 221 -4.97 13.68 25.94
N MET A 222 -5.91 14.61 25.68
CA MET A 222 -6.08 15.23 24.37
C MET A 222 -4.95 16.23 24.07
N SER A 223 -4.45 16.21 22.83
CA SER A 223 -3.42 17.15 22.37
C SER A 223 -3.97 18.57 22.14
N PRO A 224 -3.13 19.61 22.15
CA PRO A 224 -3.54 20.99 21.88
C PRO A 224 -4.33 21.17 20.58
N GLU A 225 -3.91 20.50 19.51
CA GLU A 225 -4.60 20.51 18.22
C GLU A 225 -5.94 19.76 18.25
N ALA A 226 -6.08 18.74 19.13
CA ALA A 226 -7.37 18.10 19.40
C ALA A 226 -8.35 19.05 20.10
N TRP A 227 -7.85 19.86 21.05
CA TRP A 227 -8.63 20.92 21.69
C TRP A 227 -8.95 22.10 20.77
N ALA A 228 -8.11 22.36 19.77
CA ALA A 228 -8.34 23.37 18.73
C ALA A 228 -9.31 22.88 17.63
N GLY A 229 -9.59 21.57 17.59
CA GLY A 229 -10.47 20.99 16.59
C GLY A 229 -9.82 20.73 15.23
N GLU A 230 -8.49 20.68 15.20
CA GLU A 230 -7.70 20.45 13.99
C GLU A 230 -7.60 18.97 13.63
N ALA A 231 -7.03 18.66 12.46
CA ALA A 231 -6.85 17.28 12.00
C ALA A 231 -5.79 16.54 12.83
N LEU A 232 -6.18 15.46 13.50
CA LEU A 232 -5.26 14.62 14.28
C LEU A 232 -4.28 13.87 13.37
N THR A 233 -3.02 13.80 13.78
CA THR A 233 -1.92 13.11 13.07
C THR A 233 -1.19 12.16 14.00
N ALA A 234 -0.14 11.48 13.50
CA ALA A 234 0.74 10.66 14.34
C ALA A 234 1.35 11.44 15.53
N ARG A 235 1.55 12.76 15.37
CA ARG A 235 2.06 13.66 16.43
C ARG A 235 1.04 13.89 17.56
N SER A 236 -0.24 13.71 17.27
CA SER A 236 -1.31 13.76 18.28
C SER A 236 -1.30 12.52 19.17
N ASP A 237 -1.13 11.33 18.57
CA ASP A 237 -0.94 10.08 19.34
C ASP A 237 0.34 10.11 20.18
N VAL A 238 1.43 10.68 19.65
CA VAL A 238 2.70 10.87 20.39
C VAL A 238 2.50 11.74 21.63
N TYR A 239 1.67 12.80 21.54
CA TYR A 239 1.34 13.64 22.69
C TYR A 239 0.57 12.88 23.76
N SER A 240 -0.50 12.16 23.37
CA SER A 240 -1.31 11.39 24.30
C SER A 240 -0.52 10.27 24.98
N LEU A 241 0.40 9.61 24.25
CA LEU A 241 1.36 8.68 24.86
C LEU A 241 2.31 9.38 25.85
N GLY A 242 2.80 10.58 25.52
CA GLY A 242 3.58 11.41 26.45
C GLY A 242 2.84 11.70 27.75
N VAL A 243 1.53 11.99 27.69
CA VAL A 243 0.70 12.21 28.89
C VAL A 243 0.62 10.93 29.73
N VAL A 244 0.43 9.76 29.11
CA VAL A 244 0.40 8.47 29.82
C VAL A 244 1.72 8.22 30.53
N LEU A 245 2.86 8.42 29.87
CA LEU A 245 4.17 8.20 30.48
C LEU A 245 4.44 9.19 31.62
N TYR A 246 4.07 10.47 31.44
CA TYR A 246 4.15 11.48 32.50
C TYR A 246 3.33 11.07 33.71
N GLU A 247 2.09 10.63 33.52
CA GLU A 247 1.19 10.22 34.60
C GLU A 247 1.71 8.97 35.34
N LEU A 248 2.28 8.00 34.63
CA LEU A 248 2.88 6.83 35.26
C LEU A 248 4.09 7.19 36.13
N CYS A 249 4.91 8.16 35.71
CA CYS A 249 6.05 8.65 36.49
C CYS A 249 5.64 9.55 37.67
N ALA A 250 4.75 10.52 37.43
CA ALA A 250 4.38 11.56 38.39
C ALA A 250 3.21 11.19 39.30
N GLY A 251 2.54 10.06 39.04
CA GLY A 251 1.33 9.64 39.74
C GLY A 251 0.06 10.35 39.26
N LYS A 252 0.19 11.51 38.62
CA LYS A 252 -0.90 12.30 38.02
C LYS A 252 -0.45 12.96 36.71
N GLY A 253 -1.39 13.17 35.79
CA GLY A 253 -1.11 13.86 34.52
C GLY A 253 -0.72 15.34 34.70
N PRO A 254 -0.08 15.97 33.69
CA PRO A 254 0.53 17.30 33.80
C PRO A 254 -0.49 18.43 34.03
N PHE A 255 -1.72 18.26 33.55
CA PHE A 255 -2.80 19.24 33.71
C PHE A 255 -3.92 18.73 34.63
N ARG A 256 -3.63 17.75 35.49
CA ARG A 256 -4.68 17.09 36.29
C ARG A 256 -5.31 18.01 37.34
N ASP A 257 -4.57 18.99 37.85
CA ASP A 257 -5.05 19.96 38.83
C ASP A 257 -5.71 21.19 38.17
N VAL A 258 -5.73 21.25 36.83
CA VAL A 258 -6.37 22.35 36.11
C VAL A 258 -7.89 22.13 36.13
N PRO A 259 -8.67 23.11 36.63
CA PRO A 259 -10.12 23.04 36.56
C PRO A 259 -10.57 22.85 35.11
N TRP A 260 -11.58 22.00 34.91
CA TRP A 260 -12.09 21.64 33.59
C TRP A 260 -12.29 22.85 32.64
N ARG A 261 -12.88 23.94 33.14
CA ARG A 261 -13.19 25.14 32.35
C ARG A 261 -11.93 25.83 31.81
N GLU A 262 -10.81 25.66 32.48
CA GLU A 262 -9.52 26.26 32.13
C GLU A 262 -8.64 25.30 31.30
N LEU A 263 -8.92 23.99 31.34
CA LEU A 263 -8.13 22.95 30.68
C LEU A 263 -7.89 23.20 29.17
N PRO A 264 -8.91 23.56 28.35
CA PRO A 264 -8.68 23.84 26.93
C PRO A 264 -7.71 24.99 26.70
N ALA A 265 -7.83 26.06 27.49
CA ALA A 265 -6.98 27.23 27.37
C ALA A 265 -5.55 26.93 27.85
N GLN A 266 -5.41 26.24 28.99
CA GLN A 266 -4.11 25.87 29.54
C GLN A 266 -3.35 24.94 28.59
N VAL A 267 -3.96 23.88 28.09
CA VAL A 267 -3.31 22.94 27.14
C VAL A 267 -2.92 23.63 25.83
N ARG A 268 -3.73 24.58 25.34
CA ARG A 268 -3.46 25.31 24.08
C ARG A 268 -2.46 26.46 24.22
N HIS A 269 -2.20 26.96 25.42
CA HIS A 269 -1.35 28.15 25.59
C HIS A 269 -0.12 27.93 26.45
N ARG A 270 -0.07 26.86 27.24
CA ARG A 270 1.00 26.57 28.18
C ARG A 270 1.57 25.17 27.94
N ASP A 271 2.90 25.06 27.87
CA ASP A 271 3.59 23.76 27.87
C ASP A 271 3.43 23.07 29.24
N ALA A 272 3.45 21.74 29.26
CA ALA A 272 3.46 20.97 30.50
C ALA A 272 4.69 21.32 31.36
N SER A 273 4.54 21.24 32.67
CA SER A 273 5.69 21.42 33.58
C SER A 273 6.71 20.29 33.32
N PRO A 274 8.02 20.59 33.18
CA PRO A 274 9.02 19.56 32.93
C PRO A 274 9.00 18.46 34.00
N LEU A 275 9.00 17.19 33.57
CA LEU A 275 8.82 16.05 34.49
C LEU A 275 9.89 16.01 35.59
N ALA A 276 11.13 16.39 35.27
CA ALA A 276 12.25 16.44 36.20
C ALA A 276 12.07 17.46 37.35
N GLN A 277 11.19 18.46 37.18
CA GLN A 277 10.84 19.42 38.24
C GLN A 277 9.73 18.90 39.16
N VAL A 278 8.95 17.92 38.70
CA VAL A 278 7.79 17.37 39.41
C VAL A 278 8.13 16.07 40.14
N VAL A 279 9.00 15.25 39.56
CA VAL A 279 9.41 13.96 40.13
C VAL A 279 10.90 13.98 40.42
N SER A 280 11.26 14.01 41.71
CA SER A 280 12.65 13.83 42.13
C SER A 280 13.09 12.38 41.91
N GLY A 281 14.18 12.16 41.17
CA GLY A 281 14.75 10.83 40.94
C GLY A 281 14.30 10.12 39.66
N VAL A 282 13.60 10.82 38.74
CA VAL A 282 13.42 10.35 37.35
C VAL A 282 14.73 10.53 36.56
N ASP A 283 15.02 9.62 35.65
CA ASP A 283 16.13 9.80 34.70
C ASP A 283 15.95 11.07 33.85
N ALA A 284 17.02 11.85 33.71
CA ALA A 284 16.98 13.14 33.01
C ALA A 284 16.71 12.97 31.51
N GLY A 285 17.20 11.88 30.91
CA GLY A 285 16.95 11.56 29.51
C GLY A 285 15.49 11.16 29.28
N LEU A 286 14.92 10.31 30.14
CA LEU A 286 13.51 9.95 30.09
C LEU A 286 12.59 11.16 30.28
N ALA A 287 12.91 12.01 31.25
CA ALA A 287 12.18 13.26 31.45
C ALA A 287 12.20 14.12 30.18
N ALA A 288 13.36 14.31 29.54
CA ALA A 288 13.47 15.09 28.31
C ALA A 288 12.67 14.48 27.14
N VAL A 289 12.62 13.16 27.01
CA VAL A 289 11.82 12.48 25.98
C VAL A 289 10.32 12.70 26.22
N ILE A 290 9.86 12.51 27.46
CA ILE A 290 8.45 12.74 27.83
C ILE A 290 8.08 14.22 27.63
N ASP A 291 8.93 15.15 28.06
CA ASP A 291 8.71 16.59 27.90
C ASP A 291 8.63 16.99 26.42
N LYS A 292 9.44 16.36 25.54
CA LYS A 292 9.38 16.59 24.09
C LYS A 292 8.08 16.09 23.46
N CYS A 293 7.53 14.97 23.93
CA CYS A 293 6.19 14.51 23.52
C CYS A 293 5.10 15.52 23.87
N LEU A 294 5.26 16.23 24.99
CA LEU A 294 4.27 17.15 25.56
C LEU A 294 4.41 18.60 25.07
N ARG A 295 5.29 18.87 24.09
CA ARG A 295 5.40 20.20 23.47
C ARG A 295 4.10 20.63 22.85
N ARG A 296 3.70 21.89 23.07
CA ARG A 296 2.47 22.44 22.52
C ARG A 296 2.46 22.39 20.98
N GLU A 297 3.52 22.86 20.36
CA GLU A 297 3.64 22.94 18.90
C GLU A 297 3.89 21.53 18.31
N PRO A 298 3.01 21.00 17.44
CA PRO A 298 3.16 19.64 16.91
C PRO A 298 4.49 19.40 16.21
N SER A 299 5.03 20.40 15.51
CA SER A 299 6.30 20.28 14.77
C SER A 299 7.53 20.05 15.68
N GLU A 300 7.46 20.47 16.94
CA GLU A 300 8.53 20.27 17.95
C GLU A 300 8.53 18.87 18.58
N ARG A 301 7.44 18.12 18.43
CA ARG A 301 7.31 16.73 18.90
C ARG A 301 8.05 15.76 17.97
N TYR A 302 8.19 14.51 18.41
CA TYR A 302 8.59 13.43 17.50
C TYR A 302 7.58 13.29 16.36
N ALA A 303 8.06 13.19 15.13
CA ALA A 303 7.20 13.17 13.94
C ALA A 303 6.36 11.90 13.84
N THR A 304 6.88 10.79 14.38
CA THR A 304 6.25 9.47 14.35
C THR A 304 6.52 8.72 15.64
N ALA A 305 5.67 7.73 15.96
CA ALA A 305 5.90 6.82 17.08
C ALA A 305 7.21 6.03 16.96
N SER A 306 7.71 5.82 15.73
CA SER A 306 9.03 5.20 15.51
C SER A 306 10.16 6.06 16.06
N GLN A 307 10.13 7.38 15.85
CA GLN A 307 11.14 8.29 16.38
C GLN A 307 11.07 8.42 17.91
N LEU A 308 9.87 8.31 18.49
CA LEU A 308 9.72 8.24 19.95
C LEU A 308 10.32 6.93 20.49
N LEU A 309 10.05 5.79 19.85
CA LEU A 309 10.67 4.52 20.22
C LEU A 309 12.20 4.59 20.14
N ASP A 310 12.75 5.24 19.12
CA ASP A 310 14.20 5.49 18.99
C ASP A 310 14.77 6.23 20.21
N ALA A 311 14.06 7.28 20.65
CA ALA A 311 14.48 8.07 21.80
C ALA A 311 14.38 7.29 23.12
N LEU A 312 13.34 6.48 23.31
CA LEU A 312 13.18 5.64 24.50
C LEU A 312 14.21 4.50 24.53
N ASP A 313 14.45 3.82 23.41
CA ASP A 313 15.47 2.76 23.31
C ASP A 313 16.88 3.28 23.66
N ALA A 314 17.18 4.54 23.33
CA ALA A 314 18.46 5.18 23.64
C ALA A 314 18.70 5.32 25.15
N LEU A 315 17.66 5.34 25.99
CA LEU A 315 17.74 5.50 27.44
C LEU A 315 17.92 4.18 28.19
N THR A 316 17.45 3.07 27.62
CA THR A 316 17.71 1.73 28.17
C THR A 316 19.10 1.21 27.89
N ARG A 317 19.81 1.86 26.95
CA ARG A 317 21.24 1.66 26.80
C ARG A 317 21.89 2.46 27.92
N ASP A 318 21.83 1.85 29.10
CA ASP A 318 22.66 2.19 30.23
C ASP A 318 24.05 2.51 29.70
N ASP A 319 24.59 3.58 30.28
CA ASP A 319 25.97 3.72 30.72
C ASP A 319 26.50 2.45 31.43
N THR A 320 26.30 1.25 30.85
CA THR A 320 27.45 0.36 30.69
C THR A 320 28.53 1.29 30.20
N ALA A 321 29.52 1.53 31.06
CA ALA A 321 30.75 2.19 30.68
C ALA A 321 31.32 1.36 29.54
N GLN A 322 30.82 1.60 28.32
CA GLN A 322 31.23 0.89 27.14
C GLN A 322 32.65 1.37 27.01
N VAL A 323 33.57 0.44 27.26
CA VAL A 323 34.99 0.72 27.20
C VAL A 323 35.23 1.28 25.83
N VAL A 324 35.40 2.61 25.75
CA VAL A 324 35.56 3.27 24.46
C VAL A 324 36.95 2.83 23.99
N PRO A 325 37.05 1.99 22.95
CA PRO A 325 38.30 1.32 22.60
C PRO A 325 39.40 2.35 22.38
N GLU A 326 40.56 2.20 23.03
CA GLU A 326 41.68 3.15 22.91
C GLU A 326 42.15 3.32 21.46
N GLY A 327 42.65 4.50 21.12
CA GLY A 327 43.14 4.81 19.77
C GLY A 327 42.07 5.32 18.79
N ASN A 328 42.26 5.00 17.51
CA ASN A 328 41.50 5.55 16.38
C ASN A 328 40.07 4.96 16.32
N PRO A 329 39.01 5.79 16.37
CA PRO A 329 37.63 5.30 16.37
C PRO A 329 37.15 4.85 14.98
N TYR A 330 37.91 5.15 13.91
CA TYR A 330 37.62 4.70 12.55
C TYR A 330 38.50 3.51 12.19
N ARG A 331 37.89 2.45 11.65
CA ARG A 331 38.56 1.15 11.39
C ARG A 331 39.21 1.05 10.01
N GLY A 332 39.05 2.07 9.18
CA GLY A 332 39.54 2.06 7.81
C GLY A 332 38.90 0.94 6.99
N LEU A 333 39.74 0.05 6.47
CA LEU A 333 39.32 -1.09 5.65
C LEU A 333 38.87 -2.32 6.46
N GLN A 334 38.94 -2.29 7.78
CA GLN A 334 38.55 -3.41 8.64
C GLN A 334 37.06 -3.32 9.02
N ALA A 335 36.45 -4.48 9.30
CA ALA A 335 35.10 -4.53 9.85
C ALA A 335 35.08 -4.03 11.31
N PHE A 336 33.95 -3.50 11.75
CA PHE A 336 33.73 -3.23 13.17
C PHE A 336 33.42 -4.56 13.87
N GLU A 337 34.17 -4.86 14.92
CA GLU A 337 33.95 -6.02 15.79
C GLU A 337 33.16 -5.65 17.06
N GLU A 338 32.85 -6.64 17.89
CA GLU A 338 32.08 -6.47 19.14
C GLU A 338 32.69 -5.41 20.07
N GLU A 339 34.01 -5.39 20.23
CA GLU A 339 34.74 -4.39 21.02
C GLU A 339 34.59 -2.95 20.50
N HIS A 340 34.19 -2.80 19.23
CA HIS A 340 34.02 -1.49 18.58
C HIS A 340 32.59 -0.97 18.65
N ARG A 341 31.68 -1.65 19.36
CA ARG A 341 30.26 -1.25 19.49
C ARG A 341 30.06 0.21 19.90
N ALA A 342 30.94 0.73 20.78
CA ALA A 342 30.86 2.09 21.31
C ALA A 342 31.10 3.17 20.24
N VAL A 343 31.79 2.80 19.15
CA VAL A 343 32.16 3.67 18.04
C VAL A 343 31.46 3.28 16.73
N PHE A 344 30.48 2.36 16.77
CA PHE A 344 29.74 1.92 15.59
C PHE A 344 28.42 2.71 15.44
N PHE A 345 28.36 3.61 14.46
CA PHE A 345 27.23 4.53 14.23
C PHE A 345 26.61 4.40 12.82
N GLY A 346 25.42 4.97 12.64
CA GLY A 346 24.73 5.02 11.34
C GLY A 346 23.86 3.81 10.98
N ARG A 347 23.92 2.69 11.72
CA ARG A 347 23.19 1.44 11.39
C ARG A 347 22.13 1.01 12.40
N ARG A 348 21.65 1.95 13.22
CA ARG A 348 20.69 1.66 14.30
C ARG A 348 19.35 1.15 13.77
N ARG A 349 18.89 1.70 12.66
CA ARG A 349 17.59 1.34 12.06
C ARG A 349 17.60 -0.10 11.57
N GLU A 350 18.64 -0.50 10.86
CA GLU A 350 18.79 -1.87 10.35
C GLU A 350 19.06 -2.86 11.45
N GLN A 351 19.84 -2.49 12.47
CA GLN A 351 20.03 -3.33 13.67
C GLN A 351 18.67 -3.70 14.27
N ARG A 352 17.77 -2.71 14.48
CA ARG A 352 16.43 -2.98 15.01
C ARG A 352 15.57 -3.79 14.05
N ALA A 353 15.57 -3.44 12.76
CA ALA A 353 14.75 -4.14 11.77
C ALA A 353 15.13 -5.62 11.64
N VAL A 354 16.42 -5.93 11.67
CA VAL A 354 16.91 -7.31 11.63
C VAL A 354 16.60 -8.04 12.95
N LEU A 355 16.86 -7.42 14.11
CA LEU A 355 16.51 -8.02 15.40
C LEU A 355 15.02 -8.36 15.49
N GLU A 356 14.15 -7.45 15.05
CA GLU A 356 12.70 -7.67 15.05
C GLU A 356 12.30 -8.85 14.15
N ARG A 357 12.91 -8.98 12.96
CA ARG A 357 12.67 -10.17 12.12
C ARG A 357 13.21 -11.44 12.75
N MET A 358 14.39 -11.40 13.39
CA MET A 358 14.97 -12.56 14.09
C MET A 358 14.11 -13.05 15.26
N ARG A 359 13.23 -12.20 15.82
CA ARG A 359 12.27 -12.62 16.85
C ARG A 359 11.25 -13.61 16.27
N SER A 360 10.74 -13.36 15.06
CA SER A 360 9.73 -14.18 14.38
C SER A 360 10.27 -15.22 13.40
N GLU A 361 11.47 -15.03 12.86
CA GLU A 361 12.04 -15.85 11.79
C GLU A 361 13.25 -16.67 12.30
N PRO A 362 13.32 -17.99 12.03
CA PRO A 362 14.43 -18.83 12.49
C PRO A 362 15.73 -18.59 11.71
N PHE A 363 15.64 -18.12 10.47
CA PHE A 363 16.78 -17.86 9.58
C PHE A 363 16.66 -16.50 8.91
N LEU A 364 17.76 -15.74 8.90
CA LEU A 364 17.91 -14.51 8.14
C LEU A 364 19.25 -14.49 7.39
N LEU A 365 19.18 -14.15 6.11
CA LEU A 365 20.32 -13.94 5.22
C LEU A 365 20.42 -12.45 4.84
N ILE A 366 21.39 -11.75 5.40
CA ILE A 366 21.70 -10.36 5.07
C ILE A 366 22.55 -10.33 3.80
N THR A 367 21.99 -9.74 2.75
CA THR A 367 22.63 -9.55 1.44
C THR A 367 22.66 -8.08 1.04
N GLY A 368 23.59 -7.69 0.18
CA GLY A 368 23.76 -6.30 -0.28
C GLY A 368 25.11 -6.11 -0.96
N ASP A 369 25.32 -4.92 -1.53
CA ASP A 369 26.50 -4.58 -2.32
C ASP A 369 27.81 -4.75 -1.52
N SER A 370 28.93 -4.93 -2.24
CA SER A 370 30.24 -5.06 -1.60
C SER A 370 30.60 -3.77 -0.84
N GLY A 371 31.13 -3.91 0.37
CA GLY A 371 31.51 -2.76 1.22
C GLY A 371 30.37 -2.03 1.94
N VAL A 372 29.11 -2.45 1.83
CA VAL A 372 27.98 -1.77 2.52
C VAL A 372 27.96 -1.92 4.05
N GLY A 373 28.85 -2.74 4.62
CA GLY A 373 28.98 -2.95 6.07
C GLY A 373 28.21 -4.13 6.64
N LYS A 374 27.94 -5.18 5.85
CA LYS A 374 27.22 -6.41 6.27
C LYS A 374 27.82 -7.05 7.53
N SER A 375 29.10 -7.40 7.50
CA SER A 375 29.76 -8.06 8.63
C SER A 375 29.89 -7.12 9.83
N SER A 376 30.13 -5.82 9.63
CA SER A 376 30.14 -4.82 10.72
C SER A 376 28.79 -4.71 11.42
N LEU A 377 27.68 -4.70 10.67
CA LEU A 377 26.32 -4.71 11.24
C LEU A 377 26.09 -5.93 12.12
N CYS A 378 26.52 -7.11 11.67
CA CYS A 378 26.38 -8.34 12.44
C CYS A 378 27.26 -8.32 13.69
N LEU A 379 28.55 -8.08 13.53
CA LEU A 379 29.57 -8.23 14.58
C LEU A 379 29.48 -7.15 15.66
N ALA A 380 29.38 -5.88 15.28
CA ALA A 380 29.33 -4.77 16.23
C ALA A 380 27.91 -4.40 16.66
N GLY A 381 26.90 -4.77 15.86
CA GLY A 381 25.50 -4.44 16.10
C GLY A 381 24.69 -5.63 16.62
N LEU A 382 24.46 -6.63 15.79
CA LEU A 382 23.47 -7.68 16.05
C LEU A 382 23.92 -8.68 17.12
N LEU A 383 25.11 -9.25 16.99
CA LEU A 383 25.61 -10.29 17.91
C LEU A 383 25.62 -9.80 19.37
N PRO A 384 26.19 -8.62 19.70
CA PRO A 384 26.17 -8.10 21.06
C PRO A 384 24.75 -7.79 21.54
N ALA A 385 23.89 -7.28 20.66
CA ALA A 385 22.51 -6.99 21.03
C ALA A 385 21.70 -8.27 21.33
N VAL A 386 22.01 -9.39 20.66
CA VAL A 386 21.37 -10.68 20.93
C VAL A 386 21.84 -11.27 22.26
N THR A 387 23.15 -11.26 22.54
CA THR A 387 23.69 -11.76 23.81
C THR A 387 23.21 -10.95 25.02
N GLU A 388 22.89 -9.67 24.82
CA GLU A 388 22.27 -8.78 25.81
C GLU A 388 20.73 -8.93 25.93
N GLY A 389 20.13 -9.93 25.26
CA GLY A 389 18.70 -10.23 25.39
C GLY A 389 17.79 -9.56 24.35
N GLY A 390 18.33 -9.04 23.25
CA GLY A 390 17.59 -8.34 22.20
C GLY A 390 16.52 -9.16 21.46
N LEU A 391 16.48 -10.49 21.63
CA LEU A 391 15.46 -11.36 21.03
C LEU A 391 14.21 -11.55 21.91
N GLU A 392 14.15 -10.96 23.12
CA GLU A 392 12.94 -10.84 23.97
C GLU A 392 12.18 -12.18 24.23
N ASP A 393 12.85 -13.33 24.24
CA ASP A 393 12.22 -14.66 24.41
C ASP A 393 12.37 -15.26 25.82
N GLY A 394 12.92 -14.49 26.76
CA GLY A 394 13.21 -14.94 28.13
C GLY A 394 14.43 -15.86 28.26
N ARG A 395 15.19 -16.11 27.19
CA ARG A 395 16.38 -16.97 27.21
C ARG A 395 17.67 -16.16 27.29
N ARG A 396 18.71 -16.77 27.86
CA ARG A 396 20.08 -16.28 27.75
C ARG A 396 20.69 -16.77 26.44
N TRP A 397 21.01 -15.84 25.56
CA TRP A 397 21.52 -16.15 24.23
C TRP A 397 23.05 -16.18 24.20
N ARG A 398 23.59 -17.22 23.57
CA ARG A 398 25.01 -17.33 23.20
C ARG A 398 25.12 -17.26 21.68
N SER A 399 26.16 -16.60 21.16
CA SER A 399 26.45 -16.59 19.72
C SER A 399 27.70 -17.42 19.41
N VAL A 400 27.66 -18.13 18.29
CA VAL A 400 28.83 -18.78 17.68
C VAL A 400 29.01 -18.26 16.25
N ARG A 401 30.26 -18.04 15.86
CA ARG A 401 30.63 -17.55 14.53
C ARG A 401 31.35 -18.65 13.76
N LEU A 402 31.01 -18.81 12.48
CA LEU A 402 31.81 -19.58 11.54
C LEU A 402 31.96 -18.87 10.19
N VAL A 403 33.05 -19.18 9.51
CA VAL A 403 33.33 -18.80 8.11
C VAL A 403 33.57 -20.10 7.34
N PRO A 404 32.78 -20.43 6.30
CA PRO A 404 32.78 -21.77 5.71
C PRO A 404 34.14 -22.26 5.16
N GLY A 405 34.87 -21.44 4.39
CA GLY A 405 36.16 -21.80 3.81
C GLY A 405 36.14 -23.02 2.88
N ARG A 406 37.29 -23.69 2.73
CA ARG A 406 37.46 -24.89 1.88
C ARG A 406 36.88 -26.17 2.50
N ARG A 407 36.69 -26.20 3.82
CA ARG A 407 36.16 -27.34 4.59
C ARG A 407 35.01 -26.87 5.49
N PRO A 408 33.87 -26.48 4.91
CA PRO A 408 32.74 -25.89 5.62
C PRO A 408 32.15 -26.79 6.70
N LEU A 409 32.19 -28.12 6.52
CA LEU A 409 31.72 -29.03 7.58
C LEU A 409 32.65 -28.97 8.80
N ALA A 410 33.97 -28.93 8.59
CA ALA A 410 34.93 -28.80 9.67
C ALA A 410 34.79 -27.46 10.41
N ALA A 411 34.53 -26.36 9.70
CA ALA A 411 34.27 -25.06 10.31
C ALA A 411 32.99 -25.06 11.16
N LEU A 412 31.92 -25.72 10.68
CA LEU A 412 30.68 -25.89 11.44
C LEU A 412 30.88 -26.74 12.69
N VAL A 413 31.66 -27.84 12.57
CA VAL A 413 32.03 -28.72 13.69
C VAL A 413 32.81 -27.96 14.75
N ALA A 414 33.88 -27.25 14.36
CA ALA A 414 34.72 -26.49 15.29
C ALA A 414 33.92 -25.42 16.05
N ALA A 415 32.93 -24.78 15.41
CA ALA A 415 32.08 -23.78 16.05
C ALA A 415 31.06 -24.39 17.04
N LEU A 416 30.60 -25.62 16.80
CA LEU A 416 29.49 -26.23 17.56
C LEU A 416 29.94 -27.31 18.56
N ALA A 417 31.11 -27.92 18.39
CA ALA A 417 31.66 -28.91 19.31
C ALA A 417 31.76 -28.39 20.76
N PRO A 418 32.23 -27.13 21.02
CA PRO A 418 32.24 -26.57 22.37
C PRO A 418 30.85 -26.33 22.96
N VAL A 419 29.84 -26.11 22.12
CA VAL A 419 28.44 -25.90 22.56
C VAL A 419 27.75 -27.24 22.84
N LEU A 420 28.10 -28.27 22.08
CA LEU A 420 27.55 -29.62 22.23
C LEU A 420 28.30 -30.47 23.26
N GLU A 421 29.44 -29.97 23.79
CA GLU A 421 30.33 -30.67 24.72
C GLU A 421 30.74 -32.05 24.19
N THR A 422 31.15 -32.09 22.92
CA THR A 422 31.54 -33.34 22.24
C THR A 422 32.84 -33.13 21.47
N GLU A 423 33.63 -34.18 21.32
CA GLU A 423 34.86 -34.14 20.51
C GLU A 423 34.56 -33.79 19.05
N GLU A 424 35.40 -32.94 18.45
CA GLU A 424 35.23 -32.47 17.05
C GLU A 424 35.13 -33.65 16.08
N GLU A 425 35.96 -34.68 16.25
CA GLU A 425 36.00 -35.84 15.37
C GLU A 425 34.70 -36.66 15.44
N THR A 426 34.15 -36.86 16.64
CA THR A 426 32.86 -37.53 16.85
C THR A 426 31.69 -36.74 16.23
N LEU A 427 31.70 -35.41 16.38
CA LEU A 427 30.68 -34.56 15.75
C LEU A 427 30.80 -34.58 14.22
N ALA A 428 32.02 -34.55 13.69
CA ALA A 428 32.28 -34.61 12.27
C ALA A 428 31.79 -35.94 11.66
N GLU A 429 32.09 -37.08 12.29
CA GLU A 429 31.59 -38.39 11.85
C GLU A 429 30.05 -38.45 11.86
N ALA A 430 29.43 -37.97 12.94
CA ALA A 430 27.99 -37.92 13.06
C ALA A 430 27.32 -37.07 11.98
N LEU A 431 27.88 -35.89 11.69
CA LEU A 431 27.33 -34.99 10.66
C LEU A 431 27.62 -35.48 9.24
N ARG A 432 28.71 -36.22 8.99
CA ARG A 432 28.92 -36.89 7.69
C ARG A 432 27.90 -38.01 7.45
N ALA A 433 27.49 -38.72 8.50
CA ALA A 433 26.50 -39.80 8.41
C ALA A 433 25.05 -39.27 8.32
N GLU A 434 24.70 -38.28 9.14
CA GLU A 434 23.34 -37.70 9.20
C GLU A 434 23.43 -36.17 9.44
N PRO A 435 23.64 -35.34 8.39
CA PRO A 435 23.81 -33.88 8.51
C PRO A 435 22.64 -33.17 9.20
N THR A 436 21.41 -33.65 8.97
CA THR A 436 20.17 -33.09 9.55
C THR A 436 20.01 -33.40 11.05
N SER A 437 20.84 -34.30 11.61
CA SER A 437 20.80 -34.65 13.04
C SER A 437 21.24 -33.51 13.97
N LEU A 438 21.85 -32.45 13.42
CA LEU A 438 22.39 -31.33 14.16
C LEU A 438 21.35 -30.65 15.07
N VAL A 439 20.15 -30.40 14.54
CA VAL A 439 19.05 -29.76 15.30
C VAL A 439 18.64 -30.60 16.51
N ARG A 440 18.52 -31.92 16.33
CA ARG A 440 18.17 -32.86 17.41
C ARG A 440 19.23 -32.80 18.52
N ARG A 441 20.51 -32.77 18.16
CA ARG A 441 21.63 -32.71 19.11
C ARG A 441 21.66 -31.39 19.89
N LEU A 442 21.43 -30.27 19.21
CA LEU A 442 21.33 -28.95 19.84
C LEU A 442 20.15 -28.88 20.81
N ARG A 443 18.98 -29.41 20.44
CA ARG A 443 17.80 -29.45 21.34
C ARG A 443 18.02 -30.29 22.59
N VAL A 444 18.76 -31.39 22.50
CA VAL A 444 19.05 -32.25 23.66
C VAL A 444 19.97 -31.54 24.67
N LYS A 445 20.90 -30.72 24.19
CA LYS A 445 21.88 -30.02 25.03
C LYS A 445 21.39 -28.65 25.52
N GLN A 446 20.53 -27.96 24.79
CA GLN A 446 20.00 -26.64 25.20
C GLN A 446 18.94 -26.77 26.29
N GLY A 447 19.18 -26.12 27.43
CA GLY A 447 18.16 -25.94 28.46
C GLY A 447 17.04 -25.01 27.99
N ALA A 448 15.86 -25.12 28.62
CA ALA A 448 14.69 -24.27 28.29
C ALA A 448 14.93 -22.75 28.46
N GLN A 449 15.99 -22.38 29.18
CA GLN A 449 16.38 -20.99 29.49
C GLN A 449 17.58 -20.50 28.65
N GLU A 450 18.08 -21.31 27.70
CA GLU A 450 19.26 -21.00 26.89
C GLU A 450 18.90 -20.96 25.40
N GLY A 451 19.49 -20.00 24.70
CA GLY A 451 19.36 -19.80 23.25
C GLY A 451 20.72 -19.77 22.56
N LEU A 452 20.77 -20.18 21.30
CA LEU A 452 21.97 -20.17 20.46
C LEU A 452 21.71 -19.44 19.13
N LEU A 453 22.52 -18.42 18.87
CA LEU A 453 22.62 -17.79 17.57
C LEU A 453 23.84 -18.36 16.82
N VAL A 454 23.59 -19.03 15.69
CA VAL A 454 24.63 -19.44 14.75
C VAL A 454 24.80 -18.35 13.71
N TYR A 455 25.96 -17.70 13.68
CA TYR A 455 26.31 -16.69 12.70
C TYR A 455 27.28 -17.24 11.65
N VAL A 456 26.85 -17.28 10.40
CA VAL A 456 27.66 -17.68 9.23
C VAL A 456 28.07 -16.44 8.45
N ASP A 457 29.34 -16.07 8.54
CA ASP A 457 29.89 -14.94 7.79
C ASP A 457 30.41 -15.43 6.42
N GLN A 458 30.12 -14.70 5.35
CA GLN A 458 30.51 -15.03 3.97
C GLN A 458 29.96 -16.38 3.48
N LEU A 459 28.64 -16.54 3.51
CA LEU A 459 27.96 -17.75 3.07
C LEU A 459 28.30 -18.15 1.63
N GLU A 460 28.65 -17.18 0.77
CA GLU A 460 29.12 -17.43 -0.60
C GLU A 460 30.37 -18.33 -0.70
N GLU A 461 31.13 -18.52 0.38
CA GLU A 461 32.28 -19.44 0.39
C GLU A 461 31.87 -20.90 0.14
N LEU A 462 30.61 -21.28 0.45
CA LEU A 462 30.07 -22.60 0.10
C LEU A 462 30.06 -22.86 -1.40
N VAL A 463 29.95 -21.82 -2.23
CA VAL A 463 29.87 -21.96 -3.70
C VAL A 463 31.10 -21.43 -4.42
N THR A 464 32.02 -20.77 -3.71
CA THR A 464 33.25 -20.20 -4.29
C THR A 464 34.53 -20.90 -3.87
N LEU A 465 34.61 -21.45 -2.65
CA LEU A 465 35.83 -22.07 -2.11
C LEU A 465 35.67 -23.55 -1.76
N ALA A 466 34.50 -23.96 -1.30
CA ALA A 466 34.25 -25.34 -0.87
C ALA A 466 34.12 -26.31 -2.07
N PRO A 467 34.71 -27.52 -2.00
CA PRO A 467 34.39 -28.60 -2.92
C PRO A 467 32.88 -28.94 -2.87
N PRO A 468 32.25 -29.34 -3.98
CA PRO A 468 30.80 -29.59 -4.02
C PRO A 468 30.28 -30.56 -2.95
N ALA A 469 31.03 -31.63 -2.66
CA ALA A 469 30.65 -32.63 -1.64
C ALA A 469 30.67 -32.06 -0.21
N GLU A 470 31.63 -31.19 0.10
CA GLU A 470 31.72 -30.50 1.39
C GLU A 470 30.62 -29.44 1.53
N ALA A 471 30.34 -28.69 0.45
CA ALA A 471 29.29 -27.69 0.39
C ALA A 471 27.89 -28.33 0.59
N GLU A 472 27.66 -29.51 0.03
CA GLU A 472 26.42 -30.27 0.21
C GLU A 472 26.21 -30.69 1.67
N LEU A 473 27.22 -31.27 2.33
CA LEU A 473 27.11 -31.70 3.73
C LEU A 473 26.83 -30.51 4.67
N ALA A 474 27.57 -29.40 4.50
CA ALA A 474 27.34 -28.20 5.28
C ALA A 474 25.98 -27.54 4.96
N GLY A 475 25.58 -27.53 3.69
CA GLY A 475 24.28 -27.01 3.23
C GLY A 475 23.09 -27.75 3.85
N GLN A 476 23.16 -29.08 3.94
CA GLN A 476 22.12 -29.88 4.60
C GLN A 476 22.03 -29.61 6.10
N ALA A 477 23.18 -29.49 6.79
CA ALA A 477 23.21 -29.18 8.22
C ALA A 477 22.67 -27.77 8.53
N LEU A 478 23.07 -26.76 7.74
CA LEU A 478 22.57 -25.39 7.86
C LEU A 478 21.09 -25.26 7.47
N GLY A 479 20.64 -25.99 6.45
CA GLY A 479 19.23 -26.05 6.05
C GLY A 479 18.33 -26.56 7.18
N ALA A 480 18.77 -27.62 7.89
CA ALA A 480 18.05 -28.11 9.06
C ALA A 480 17.94 -27.05 10.18
N LEU A 481 18.98 -26.24 10.41
CA LEU A 481 18.91 -25.12 11.35
C LEU A 481 17.95 -24.02 10.88
N ALA A 482 17.87 -23.80 9.56
CA ALA A 482 17.02 -22.78 8.96
C ALA A 482 15.52 -23.10 9.05
N GLU A 483 15.14 -24.38 9.03
CA GLU A 483 13.76 -24.84 9.25
C GLU A 483 13.23 -24.53 10.66
N GLY A 484 14.12 -24.22 11.60
CA GLY A 484 13.78 -23.67 12.90
C GLY A 484 13.78 -24.68 14.05
N ALA A 485 14.50 -24.33 15.11
CA ALA A 485 14.44 -25.01 16.39
C ALA A 485 14.17 -24.02 17.51
N SER A 486 13.37 -24.43 18.50
CA SER A 486 13.08 -23.62 19.67
C SER A 486 14.40 -23.29 20.39
N GLY A 487 14.71 -22.00 20.52
CA GLY A 487 15.98 -21.53 21.09
C GLY A 487 17.16 -21.46 20.13
N VAL A 488 17.02 -21.78 18.86
CA VAL A 488 18.10 -21.64 17.87
C VAL A 488 17.71 -20.62 16.82
N ARG A 489 18.66 -19.76 16.44
CA ARG A 489 18.55 -18.83 15.30
C ARG A 489 19.76 -18.97 14.40
N LEU A 490 19.52 -18.86 13.10
CA LEU A 490 20.57 -18.81 12.08
C LEU A 490 20.61 -17.40 11.47
N LEU A 491 21.78 -16.77 11.50
CA LEU A 491 22.05 -15.51 10.82
C LEU A 491 23.18 -15.73 9.84
N ALA A 492 23.03 -15.28 8.60
CA ALA A 492 24.08 -15.37 7.60
C ALA A 492 24.30 -14.05 6.88
N THR A 493 25.54 -13.77 6.45
CA THR A 493 25.86 -12.69 5.50
C THR A 493 26.27 -13.28 4.17
N GLY A 494 25.82 -12.66 3.07
CA GLY A 494 26.14 -13.10 1.72
C GLY A 494 26.28 -11.95 0.73
N ARG A 495 26.96 -12.21 -0.39
CA ARG A 495 26.99 -11.32 -1.56
C ARG A 495 25.77 -11.54 -2.47
N SER A 496 25.20 -10.45 -2.97
CA SER A 496 24.06 -10.44 -3.90
C SER A 496 24.32 -11.26 -5.17
N ASP A 497 25.53 -11.18 -5.73
CA ASP A 497 25.90 -11.80 -7.00
C ASP A 497 25.93 -13.34 -6.95
N PHE A 498 26.01 -13.90 -5.74
CA PHE A 498 26.08 -15.35 -5.51
C PHE A 498 24.76 -15.98 -5.08
N LEU A 499 23.68 -15.19 -4.95
CA LEU A 499 22.37 -15.68 -4.50
C LEU A 499 21.83 -16.82 -5.37
N THR A 500 21.94 -16.71 -6.69
CA THR A 500 21.48 -17.77 -7.62
C THR A 500 22.23 -19.09 -7.42
N ARG A 501 23.53 -19.03 -7.14
CA ARG A 501 24.35 -20.22 -6.87
C ARG A 501 24.08 -20.78 -5.48
N LEU A 502 23.85 -19.92 -4.48
CA LEU A 502 23.47 -20.32 -3.13
C LEU A 502 22.11 -21.02 -3.08
N SER A 503 21.14 -20.59 -3.91
CA SER A 503 19.86 -21.28 -4.07
C SER A 503 19.97 -22.70 -4.64
N ALA A 504 21.12 -23.05 -5.25
CA ALA A 504 21.40 -24.39 -5.76
C ALA A 504 22.11 -25.30 -4.73
N VAL A 505 22.48 -24.80 -3.55
CA VAL A 505 23.11 -25.60 -2.50
C VAL A 505 22.06 -26.54 -1.88
N PRO A 506 22.25 -27.87 -1.90
CA PRO A 506 21.30 -28.82 -1.31
C PRO A 506 21.03 -28.55 0.17
N GLY A 507 19.76 -28.69 0.60
CA GLY A 507 19.30 -28.42 1.96
C GLY A 507 19.03 -26.95 2.25
N LEU A 508 20.04 -26.08 2.07
CA LEU A 508 19.92 -24.65 2.40
C LEU A 508 19.19 -23.84 1.31
N GLY A 509 19.33 -24.22 0.04
CA GLY A 509 18.90 -23.40 -1.11
C GLY A 509 17.41 -23.05 -1.15
N ALA A 510 16.54 -23.90 -0.61
CA ALA A 510 15.09 -23.65 -0.54
C ALA A 510 14.72 -22.53 0.45
N GLU A 511 15.53 -22.34 1.50
CA GLU A 511 15.28 -21.36 2.56
C GLU A 511 15.89 -19.99 2.22
N VAL A 512 16.89 -19.95 1.32
CA VAL A 512 17.58 -18.72 0.89
C VAL A 512 16.60 -17.62 0.47
N PRO A 513 15.62 -17.82 -0.45
CA PRO A 513 14.71 -16.76 -0.89
C PRO A 513 13.75 -16.25 0.20
N ARG A 514 13.41 -17.10 1.18
CA ARG A 514 12.46 -16.78 2.26
C ARG A 514 13.10 -15.93 3.36
N ALA A 515 14.41 -16.11 3.56
CA ALA A 515 15.18 -15.48 4.63
C ALA A 515 15.87 -14.17 4.24
N LEU A 516 15.67 -13.65 3.01
CA LEU A 516 16.45 -12.51 2.51
C LEU A 516 16.15 -11.20 3.26
N TYR A 517 17.23 -10.52 3.64
CA TYR A 517 17.24 -9.12 4.08
C TYR A 517 18.24 -8.33 3.23
N LEU A 518 17.74 -7.39 2.41
CA LEU A 518 18.57 -6.54 1.57
C LEU A 518 19.07 -5.31 2.36
N LEU A 519 20.34 -5.31 2.73
CA LEU A 519 21.02 -4.19 3.38
C LEU A 519 21.37 -3.11 2.37
N ARG A 520 20.83 -1.92 2.59
CA ARG A 520 21.00 -0.76 1.71
C ARG A 520 22.24 0.06 2.08
N ALA A 521 22.72 0.89 1.16
CA ALA A 521 23.67 1.94 1.48
C ALA A 521 23.12 2.88 2.56
N LEU A 522 24.02 3.46 3.37
CA LEU A 522 23.65 4.43 4.40
C LEU A 522 22.97 5.65 3.75
N SER A 523 21.93 6.18 4.38
CA SER A 523 21.37 7.49 4.01
C SER A 523 22.38 8.62 4.28
N PRO A 524 22.16 9.84 3.76
CA PRO A 524 23.00 10.99 4.09
C PRO A 524 23.09 11.25 5.61
N GLU A 525 21.97 11.13 6.33
CA GLU A 525 21.89 11.31 7.78
C GLU A 525 22.64 10.20 8.53
N GLU A 526 22.45 8.95 8.11
CA GLU A 526 23.13 7.79 8.68
C GLU A 526 24.65 7.83 8.41
N THR A 527 25.06 8.32 7.24
CA THR A 527 26.47 8.56 6.89
C THR A 527 27.05 9.68 7.74
N ARG A 528 26.32 10.78 7.93
CA ARG A 528 26.72 11.86 8.83
C ARG A 528 26.89 11.37 10.27
N GLU A 529 26.01 10.50 10.76
CA GLU A 529 26.19 9.85 12.07
C GLU A 529 27.43 8.95 12.12
N ALA A 530 27.68 8.15 11.07
CA ALA A 530 28.85 7.28 10.97
C ALA A 530 30.17 8.07 10.89
N VAL A 531 30.14 9.30 10.35
CA VAL A 531 31.27 10.23 10.31
C VAL A 531 31.45 10.93 11.65
N THR A 532 30.41 11.53 12.21
CA THR A 532 30.53 12.44 13.37
C THR A 532 30.46 11.74 14.72
N GLY A 533 29.70 10.64 14.82
CA GLY A 533 29.50 9.88 16.05
C GLY A 533 30.79 9.38 16.69
N PRO A 534 31.66 8.64 15.97
CA PRO A 534 32.89 8.09 16.52
C PRO A 534 33.86 9.16 17.03
N ALA A 535 34.04 10.26 16.29
CA ALA A 535 34.87 11.39 16.72
C ALA A 535 34.32 12.08 17.98
N ARG A 536 33.00 12.27 18.04
CA ARG A 536 32.34 12.88 19.21
C ARG A 536 32.54 12.06 20.48
N VAL A 537 32.45 10.72 20.40
CA VAL A 537 32.72 9.83 21.54
C VAL A 537 34.16 9.97 22.04
N LYS A 538 35.09 10.29 21.15
CA LYS A 538 36.51 10.55 21.49
C LYS A 538 36.84 12.01 21.79
N GLY A 539 35.84 12.90 21.84
CA GLY A 539 36.06 14.33 22.13
C GLY A 539 36.75 15.12 21.01
N VAL A 540 36.76 14.60 19.77
CA VAL A 540 37.33 15.25 18.59
C VAL A 540 36.21 15.82 17.73
N ARG A 541 36.43 17.01 17.14
CA ARG A 541 35.48 17.68 16.26
C ARG A 541 36.01 17.88 14.85
N PHE A 542 35.11 18.12 13.90
CA PHE A 542 35.47 18.54 12.55
C PHE A 542 35.56 20.07 12.48
N GLU A 543 36.41 20.59 11.60
CA GLU A 543 36.61 22.04 11.40
C GLU A 543 35.32 22.80 11.05
N SER A 544 34.47 22.22 10.22
CA SER A 544 33.20 22.82 9.80
C SER A 544 32.16 21.76 9.41
N ASP A 545 30.88 22.13 9.43
CA ASP A 545 29.80 21.29 8.88
C ASP A 545 29.95 21.08 7.37
N ALA A 546 30.54 22.04 6.65
CA ALA A 546 30.80 21.93 5.22
C ALA A 546 31.79 20.80 4.87
N LEU A 547 32.81 20.58 5.71
CA LEU A 547 33.72 19.43 5.59
C LEU A 547 32.95 18.11 5.78
N VAL A 548 32.05 18.04 6.77
CA VAL A 548 31.21 16.86 7.01
C VAL A 548 30.28 16.60 5.83
N ASP A 549 29.65 17.64 5.27
CA ASP A 549 28.82 17.52 4.07
C ASP A 549 29.61 17.07 2.85
N GLY A 550 30.85 17.54 2.71
CA GLY A 550 31.78 17.08 1.67
C GLY A 550 32.06 15.57 1.76
N LEU A 551 32.36 15.08 2.98
CA LEU A 551 32.60 13.66 3.27
C LEU A 551 31.36 12.78 3.00
N VAL A 552 30.16 13.28 3.34
CA VAL A 552 28.89 12.59 3.07
C VAL A 552 28.63 12.53 1.56
N THR A 553 28.78 13.66 0.86
CA THR A 553 28.49 13.79 -0.58
C THR A 553 29.42 12.92 -1.43
N SER A 554 30.72 12.87 -1.10
CA SER A 554 31.68 12.01 -1.81
C SER A 554 31.32 10.53 -1.71
N THR A 555 30.72 10.11 -0.61
CA THR A 555 30.33 8.71 -0.40
C THR A 555 29.11 8.32 -1.23
N LEU A 556 28.17 9.25 -1.45
CA LEU A 556 26.97 9.04 -2.28
C LEU A 556 27.28 8.98 -3.79
N SER A 557 28.41 9.56 -4.20
CA SER A 557 28.80 9.66 -5.61
C SER A 557 29.56 8.43 -6.11
N ALA A 558 30.09 7.61 -5.20
CA ALA A 558 30.84 6.39 -5.51
C ALA A 558 29.87 5.25 -5.86
N ALA A 559 29.89 4.81 -7.13
CA ALA A 559 28.94 3.82 -7.67
C ALA A 559 29.01 2.44 -6.97
N GLU A 560 30.13 2.06 -6.35
CA GLU A 560 30.31 0.84 -5.56
C GLU A 560 31.40 1.05 -4.47
N GLY A 561 31.17 0.60 -3.23
CA GLY A 561 32.22 0.52 -2.20
C GLY A 561 32.70 1.85 -1.58
N GLY A 562 31.88 2.90 -1.58
CA GLY A 562 32.25 4.22 -1.03
C GLY A 562 32.50 4.24 0.50
N LEU A 563 31.80 3.40 1.27
CA LEU A 563 31.88 3.42 2.74
C LEU A 563 33.23 2.96 3.31
N PRO A 564 33.86 1.85 2.84
CA PRO A 564 35.21 1.48 3.26
C PRO A 564 36.27 2.55 2.94
N VAL A 565 36.14 3.20 1.77
CA VAL A 565 37.05 4.28 1.37
C VAL A 565 36.86 5.51 2.25
N LEU A 566 35.62 5.86 2.59
CA LEU A 566 35.31 6.90 3.57
C LEU A 566 35.90 6.59 4.95
N GLN A 567 35.69 5.37 5.47
CA GLN A 567 36.25 4.95 6.75
C GLN A 567 37.78 5.01 6.75
N PHE A 568 38.41 4.70 5.62
CA PHE A 568 39.86 4.82 5.45
C PHE A 568 40.32 6.29 5.49
N ALA A 569 39.68 7.16 4.72
CA ALA A 569 39.99 8.60 4.73
C ALA A 569 39.82 9.20 6.13
N LEU A 570 38.76 8.84 6.86
CA LEU A 570 38.53 9.28 8.24
C LEU A 570 39.60 8.76 9.21
N ALA A 571 40.05 7.52 9.05
CA ALA A 571 41.12 6.95 9.86
C ALA A 571 42.45 7.69 9.64
N GLU A 572 42.80 8.03 8.39
CA GLU A 572 44.00 8.80 8.07
C GLU A 572 43.89 10.27 8.54
N MET A 573 42.72 10.89 8.37
CA MET A 573 42.43 12.21 8.92
C MET A 573 42.55 12.24 10.43
N TRP A 574 42.16 11.17 11.11
CA TRP A 574 42.33 11.02 12.55
C TRP A 574 43.81 10.97 12.95
N GLU A 575 44.65 10.18 12.26
CA GLU A 575 46.08 10.11 12.59
C GLU A 575 46.80 11.43 12.31
N ALA A 576 46.41 12.15 11.26
CA ALA A 576 46.97 13.44 10.88
C ALA A 576 46.28 14.66 11.52
N ARG A 577 45.35 14.44 12.48
CA ARG A 577 44.60 15.51 13.16
C ARG A 577 45.52 16.41 13.99
N ASP A 578 45.07 17.63 14.25
CA ASP A 578 45.70 18.46 15.29
C ASP A 578 45.37 17.89 16.67
N ALA A 579 46.31 17.14 17.24
CA ALA A 579 46.15 16.49 18.53
C ALA A 579 46.02 17.49 19.69
N ALA A 580 46.55 18.71 19.56
CA ALA A 580 46.45 19.74 20.59
C ALA A 580 45.09 20.45 20.55
N ALA A 581 44.54 20.69 19.35
CA ALA A 581 43.24 21.33 19.17
C ALA A 581 42.06 20.33 19.18
N GLY A 582 42.32 19.03 18.98
CA GLY A 582 41.27 18.01 18.86
C GLY A 582 40.39 18.19 17.62
N VAL A 583 40.97 18.66 16.51
CA VAL A 583 40.23 19.01 15.27
C VAL A 583 40.76 18.27 14.05
N MET A 584 39.85 17.69 13.27
CA MET A 584 40.11 17.20 11.91
C MET A 584 39.79 18.30 10.88
N THR A 585 40.75 18.61 10.00
CA THR A 585 40.69 19.79 9.11
C THR A 585 40.55 19.43 7.63
N GLN A 586 40.03 20.36 6.84
CA GLN A 586 39.90 20.22 5.39
C GLN A 586 41.27 20.11 4.73
N ALA A 587 42.27 20.84 5.22
CA ALA A 587 43.64 20.79 4.69
C ALA A 587 44.25 19.38 4.76
N VAL A 588 43.93 18.59 5.80
CA VAL A 588 44.37 17.19 5.91
C VAL A 588 43.70 16.34 4.84
N LEU A 589 42.38 16.46 4.65
CA LEU A 589 41.66 15.75 3.59
C LEU A 589 42.19 16.08 2.18
N ASP A 590 42.51 17.36 1.93
CA ASP A 590 43.06 17.80 0.65
C ASP A 590 44.49 17.28 0.42
N SER A 591 45.29 17.11 1.47
CA SER A 591 46.63 16.51 1.39
C SER A 591 46.59 15.01 1.06
N LEU A 592 45.56 14.31 1.55
CA LEU A 592 45.20 12.94 1.15
C LEU A 592 44.54 12.92 -0.25
N GLY A 593 44.24 14.10 -0.78
CA GLY A 593 43.49 14.48 -1.97
C GLY A 593 42.15 13.79 -2.12
N GLY A 594 41.31 14.06 -1.12
CA GLY A 594 39.92 13.65 -1.08
C GLY A 594 39.74 12.21 -0.64
N VAL A 595 38.47 11.83 -0.46
CA VAL A 595 38.09 10.49 0.01
C VAL A 595 38.59 9.40 -0.94
N GLU A 596 38.36 9.53 -2.26
CA GLU A 596 38.77 8.54 -3.25
C GLU A 596 40.29 8.42 -3.40
N GLY A 597 41.02 9.53 -3.27
CA GLY A 597 42.48 9.57 -3.45
C GLY A 597 43.28 9.13 -2.22
N ALA A 598 42.68 9.11 -1.03
CA ALA A 598 43.36 8.80 0.23
C ALA A 598 43.95 7.37 0.22
N LEU A 599 43.15 6.38 -0.20
CA LEU A 599 43.56 4.98 -0.21
C LEU A 599 44.70 4.72 -1.21
N ALA A 600 44.59 5.25 -2.42
CA ALA A 600 45.60 5.08 -3.47
C ALA A 600 46.96 5.66 -3.06
N ARG A 601 46.96 6.91 -2.54
CA ARG A 601 48.19 7.57 -2.09
C ARG A 601 48.85 6.86 -0.92
N HIS A 602 48.06 6.39 0.05
CA HIS A 602 48.60 5.61 1.18
C HIS A 602 49.26 4.31 0.71
N ALA A 603 48.58 3.55 -0.16
CA ALA A 603 49.10 2.29 -0.66
C ALA A 603 50.37 2.47 -1.50
N ASP A 604 50.41 3.48 -2.38
CA ASP A 604 51.61 3.82 -3.15
C ASP A 604 52.76 4.28 -2.24
N ALA A 605 52.48 5.08 -1.21
CA ALA A 605 53.49 5.52 -0.24
C ALA A 605 54.04 4.35 0.60
N ALA A 606 53.19 3.42 1.03
CA ALA A 606 53.60 2.23 1.77
C ALA A 606 54.55 1.35 0.95
N VAL A 607 54.23 1.12 -0.32
CA VAL A 607 55.13 0.39 -1.23
C VAL A 607 56.41 1.17 -1.51
N ALA A 608 56.33 2.49 -1.69
CA ALA A 608 57.49 3.32 -1.95
C ALA A 608 58.50 3.36 -0.77
N ARG A 609 58.05 3.18 0.46
CA ARG A 609 58.93 3.10 1.66
C ARG A 609 59.77 1.82 1.74
N LEU A 610 59.39 0.76 1.01
CA LEU A 610 60.12 -0.51 1.00
C LEU A 610 61.45 -0.39 0.23
N LEU A 611 62.44 -1.21 0.61
CA LEU A 611 63.69 -1.37 -0.15
C LEU A 611 63.42 -1.95 -1.55
N PRO A 612 64.29 -1.70 -2.56
CA PRO A 612 64.07 -2.18 -3.93
C PRO A 612 63.71 -3.67 -4.04
N ASP A 613 64.42 -4.53 -3.31
CA ASP A 613 64.19 -5.98 -3.32
C ASP A 613 62.89 -6.38 -2.59
N GLN A 614 62.51 -5.62 -1.56
CA GLN A 614 61.25 -5.81 -0.82
C GLN A 614 60.04 -5.35 -1.63
N ARG A 615 60.18 -4.32 -2.48
CA ARG A 615 59.10 -3.87 -3.40
C ARG A 615 58.73 -4.96 -4.40
N VAL A 616 59.72 -5.67 -4.93
CA VAL A 616 59.51 -6.80 -5.84
C VAL A 616 58.78 -7.94 -5.12
N ALA A 617 59.20 -8.27 -3.89
CA ALA A 617 58.51 -9.26 -3.05
C ALA A 617 57.06 -8.84 -2.73
N ALA A 618 56.83 -7.58 -2.34
CA ALA A 618 55.50 -7.02 -2.05
C ALA A 618 54.56 -7.12 -3.26
N ARG A 619 55.04 -6.79 -4.47
CA ARG A 619 54.29 -6.98 -5.72
C ARG A 619 53.92 -8.45 -5.91
N GLY A 620 54.87 -9.36 -5.68
CA GLY A 620 54.63 -10.81 -5.77
C GLY A 620 53.57 -11.33 -4.79
N VAL A 621 53.62 -10.87 -3.54
CA VAL A 621 52.63 -11.20 -2.50
C VAL A 621 51.22 -10.74 -2.92
N LEU A 622 51.09 -9.46 -3.29
CA LEU A 622 49.80 -8.87 -3.66
C LEU A 622 49.15 -9.58 -4.87
N LEU A 623 49.95 -9.97 -5.87
CA LEU A 623 49.47 -10.71 -7.05
C LEU A 623 49.05 -12.17 -6.76
N ARG A 624 49.53 -12.77 -5.66
CA ARG A 624 49.16 -14.13 -5.22
C ARG A 624 47.92 -14.14 -4.32
N LEU A 625 47.57 -13.00 -3.73
CA LEU A 625 46.40 -12.81 -2.87
C LEU A 625 45.14 -12.39 -3.64
N VAL A 626 45.18 -12.46 -4.97
CA VAL A 626 44.04 -12.22 -5.86
C VAL A 626 43.82 -13.45 -6.74
N THR A 627 42.59 -13.93 -6.81
CA THR A 627 42.18 -15.07 -7.64
C THR A 627 42.18 -14.71 -9.13
N ALA A 628 42.03 -15.71 -10.01
CA ALA A 628 41.88 -15.48 -11.44
C ALA A 628 40.61 -14.68 -11.79
N ASP A 629 39.57 -14.77 -10.95
CA ASP A 629 38.29 -14.07 -11.12
C ASP A 629 38.32 -12.65 -10.53
N GLY A 630 39.48 -12.15 -10.12
CA GLY A 630 39.61 -10.80 -9.56
C GLY A 630 39.03 -10.65 -8.15
N THR A 631 38.88 -11.74 -7.40
CA THR A 631 38.43 -11.73 -6.00
C THR A 631 39.59 -11.95 -5.04
N ARG A 632 39.40 -11.62 -3.76
CA ARG A 632 40.44 -11.81 -2.74
C ARG A 632 40.68 -13.30 -2.49
N ALA A 633 41.95 -13.69 -2.41
CA ALA A 633 42.37 -15.04 -2.02
C ALA A 633 42.99 -15.01 -0.62
N ARG A 634 42.75 -16.07 0.16
CA ARG A 634 43.44 -16.32 1.43
C ARG A 634 44.59 -17.30 1.20
N LYS A 635 45.78 -16.96 1.71
CA LYS A 635 47.00 -17.77 1.55
C LYS A 635 47.79 -17.89 2.85
N THR A 636 48.36 -19.07 3.11
CA THR A 636 49.20 -19.28 4.30
C THR A 636 50.59 -18.69 4.14
N ASP A 637 51.28 -18.49 5.25
CA ASP A 637 52.68 -18.08 5.29
C ASP A 637 53.58 -18.98 4.40
N ARG A 638 53.38 -20.31 4.45
CA ARG A 638 54.09 -21.26 3.56
C ARG A 638 53.81 -21.05 2.08
N GLU A 639 52.58 -20.67 1.71
CA GLU A 639 52.20 -20.43 0.31
C GLU A 639 52.75 -19.09 -0.24
N LEU A 640 53.03 -18.11 0.63
CA LEU A 640 53.46 -16.76 0.22
C LEU A 640 54.96 -16.53 0.36
N VAL A 641 55.59 -17.08 1.41
CA VAL A 641 56.97 -16.75 1.82
C VAL A 641 57.99 -17.74 1.28
N GLY A 642 57.70 -19.04 1.26
CA GLY A 642 58.73 -20.06 1.07
C GLY A 642 59.88 -19.91 2.09
N ASP A 643 61.13 -20.13 1.66
CA ASP A 643 62.34 -19.95 2.49
C ASP A 643 63.00 -18.54 2.36
N ASP A 644 62.36 -17.59 1.68
CA ASP A 644 62.95 -16.28 1.36
C ASP A 644 62.60 -15.19 2.39
N ALA A 645 63.60 -14.75 3.16
CA ALA A 645 63.46 -13.72 4.21
C ALA A 645 62.90 -12.37 3.69
N ARG A 646 63.03 -12.07 2.39
CA ARG A 646 62.54 -10.81 1.80
C ARG A 646 61.01 -10.76 1.71
N TYR A 647 60.36 -11.90 1.48
CA TYR A 647 58.90 -11.99 1.43
C TYR A 647 58.26 -11.79 2.81
N ARG A 648 58.96 -12.24 3.86
CA ARG A 648 58.52 -12.03 5.25
C ARG A 648 58.55 -10.54 5.64
N ALA A 649 59.65 -9.85 5.36
CA ALA A 649 59.75 -8.40 5.61
C ALA A 649 58.71 -7.59 4.81
N ALA A 650 58.40 -8.00 3.57
CA ALA A 650 57.35 -7.38 2.76
C ALA A 650 55.94 -7.63 3.32
N LEU A 651 55.63 -8.85 3.78
CA LEU A 651 54.36 -9.17 4.43
C LEU A 651 54.15 -8.35 5.70
N GLU A 652 55.15 -8.31 6.58
CA GLU A 652 55.10 -7.53 7.81
C GLU A 652 54.82 -6.05 7.53
N ALA A 653 55.50 -5.47 6.54
CA ALA A 653 55.30 -4.08 6.16
C ALA A 653 53.91 -3.82 5.54
N LEU A 654 53.39 -4.74 4.72
CA LEU A 654 52.05 -4.62 4.11
C LEU A 654 50.93 -4.79 5.16
N VAL A 655 51.12 -5.66 6.16
CA VAL A 655 50.22 -5.78 7.31
C VAL A 655 50.29 -4.53 8.17
N HIS A 656 51.49 -4.01 8.46
CA HIS A 656 51.66 -2.78 9.24
C HIS A 656 51.03 -1.57 8.54
N ALA A 657 51.09 -1.52 7.20
CA ALA A 657 50.43 -0.50 6.39
C ALA A 657 48.90 -0.68 6.26
N ARG A 658 48.31 -1.69 6.92
CA ARG A 658 46.87 -2.03 6.88
C ARG A 658 46.34 -2.40 5.49
N LEU A 659 47.22 -2.88 4.59
CA LEU A 659 46.85 -3.35 3.25
C LEU A 659 46.53 -4.85 3.25
N LEU A 660 47.11 -5.60 4.20
CA LEU A 660 46.86 -7.02 4.43
C LEU A 660 46.33 -7.26 5.84
N VAL A 661 45.52 -8.31 5.99
CA VAL A 661 45.06 -8.82 7.29
C VAL A 661 45.70 -10.19 7.50
N ALA A 662 46.27 -10.40 8.68
CA ALA A 662 46.82 -11.68 9.13
C ALA A 662 45.85 -12.34 10.11
N ARG A 663 45.59 -13.64 9.95
CA ARG A 663 44.77 -14.45 10.88
C ARG A 663 45.50 -15.74 11.23
N GLU A 664 45.54 -16.07 12.52
CA GLU A 664 46.02 -17.38 12.97
C GLU A 664 45.03 -18.48 12.58
N ALA A 665 45.55 -19.57 12.02
CA ALA A 665 44.79 -20.77 11.69
C ALA A 665 45.57 -22.01 12.15
N GLN A 666 44.89 -23.17 12.25
CA GLN A 666 45.52 -24.44 12.67
C GLN A 666 46.72 -24.86 11.79
N GLU A 667 46.79 -24.39 10.53
CA GLU A 667 47.88 -24.68 9.58
C GLU A 667 48.96 -23.56 9.49
N GLY A 668 48.90 -22.54 10.38
CA GLY A 668 49.80 -21.39 10.42
C GLY A 668 49.11 -20.05 10.10
N THR A 669 49.84 -18.93 10.17
CA THR A 669 49.29 -17.60 9.90
C THR A 669 48.90 -17.47 8.42
N SER A 670 47.64 -17.07 8.18
CA SER A 670 47.09 -16.82 6.86
C SER A 670 46.96 -15.33 6.60
N TYR A 671 47.17 -14.92 5.36
CA TYR A 671 47.12 -13.53 4.91
C TYR A 671 46.05 -13.37 3.81
N GLU A 672 45.34 -12.24 3.86
CA GLU A 672 44.35 -11.83 2.86
C GLU A 672 44.42 -10.31 2.64
N LEU A 673 43.96 -9.84 1.47
CA LEU A 673 43.80 -8.40 1.23
C LEU A 673 42.78 -7.81 2.21
N ALA A 674 43.10 -6.67 2.82
CA ALA A 674 42.27 -6.05 3.84
C ALA A 674 40.82 -5.79 3.36
N HIS A 675 40.66 -5.31 2.11
CA HIS A 675 39.34 -5.10 1.51
C HIS A 675 39.37 -5.15 -0.03
N GLU A 676 38.24 -5.46 -0.68
CA GLU A 676 38.08 -5.38 -2.14
C GLU A 676 38.25 -3.96 -2.71
N ALA A 677 38.13 -2.92 -1.88
CA ALA A 677 38.32 -1.53 -2.30
C ALA A 677 39.76 -1.27 -2.77
N LEU A 678 40.72 -2.11 -2.38
CA LEU A 678 42.09 -2.07 -2.89
C LEU A 678 42.18 -2.50 -4.37
N LEU A 679 41.24 -3.29 -4.88
CA LEU A 679 41.27 -3.79 -6.25
C LEU A 679 40.78 -2.72 -7.25
N SER A 680 39.75 -1.96 -6.87
CA SER A 680 39.19 -0.87 -7.69
C SER A 680 39.81 0.49 -7.39
N GLY A 681 40.11 0.79 -6.13
CA GLY A 681 40.59 2.09 -5.66
C GLY A 681 42.11 2.30 -5.73
N TRP A 682 42.91 1.26 -6.00
CA TRP A 682 44.36 1.37 -6.13
C TRP A 682 44.84 1.09 -7.56
N GLY A 683 44.97 2.14 -8.36
CA GLY A 683 45.33 2.05 -9.78
C GLY A 683 46.65 1.30 -10.07
N THR A 684 47.63 1.37 -9.15
CA THR A 684 48.89 0.63 -9.30
C THR A 684 48.69 -0.89 -9.21
N LEU A 685 47.90 -1.38 -8.25
CA LEU A 685 47.60 -2.80 -8.12
C LEU A 685 46.72 -3.31 -9.26
N ALA A 686 45.71 -2.53 -9.68
CA ALA A 686 44.88 -2.86 -10.84
C ALA A 686 45.72 -3.05 -12.10
N ARG A 687 46.69 -2.16 -12.34
CA ARG A 687 47.66 -2.30 -13.44
C ARG A 687 48.55 -3.53 -13.30
N TRP A 688 49.06 -3.83 -12.10
CA TRP A 688 49.86 -5.04 -11.89
C TRP A 688 49.08 -6.33 -12.15
N LEU A 689 47.81 -6.39 -11.75
CA LEU A 689 46.93 -7.54 -11.97
C LEU A 689 46.64 -7.73 -13.46
N ALA A 690 46.38 -6.64 -14.20
CA ALA A 690 46.23 -6.68 -15.65
C ALA A 690 47.49 -7.24 -16.34
N GLU A 691 48.68 -6.73 -15.99
CA GLU A 691 49.97 -7.20 -16.52
C GLU A 691 50.30 -8.66 -16.13
N ALA A 692 49.77 -9.17 -15.01
CA ALA A 692 50.03 -10.53 -14.54
C ALA A 692 49.05 -11.56 -15.13
N SER A 693 47.80 -11.17 -15.35
CA SER A 693 46.79 -11.98 -16.04
C SER A 693 47.21 -12.24 -17.50
N GLU A 694 47.65 -11.18 -18.20
CA GLU A 694 48.14 -11.27 -19.58
C GLU A 694 49.33 -12.22 -19.72
N ARG A 695 50.28 -12.23 -18.77
CA ARG A 695 51.44 -13.13 -18.78
C ARG A 695 51.09 -14.61 -18.56
N ARG A 696 50.22 -14.92 -17.59
CA ARG A 696 49.84 -16.31 -17.27
C ARG A 696 49.04 -16.97 -18.40
N GLU A 697 48.15 -16.21 -19.05
CA GLU A 697 47.36 -16.70 -20.17
C GLU A 697 48.27 -17.04 -21.37
N VAL A 698 49.27 -16.20 -21.65
CA VAL A 698 50.24 -16.45 -22.73
C VAL A 698 51.13 -17.66 -22.42
N GLN A 699 51.59 -17.82 -21.17
CA GLN A 699 52.43 -18.95 -20.76
C GLN A 699 51.68 -20.29 -20.79
N SER A 700 50.45 -20.36 -20.27
CA SER A 700 49.63 -21.58 -20.30
C SER A 700 49.29 -22.03 -21.73
N ARG A 701 49.01 -21.07 -22.63
CA ARG A 701 48.80 -21.37 -24.05
C ARG A 701 50.08 -21.88 -24.71
N LEU A 702 51.25 -21.31 -24.35
CA LEU A 702 52.56 -21.73 -24.87
C LEU A 702 52.90 -23.16 -24.44
N GLU A 703 52.69 -23.47 -23.17
CA GLU A 703 52.91 -24.80 -22.60
C GLU A 703 52.02 -25.84 -23.29
N ALA A 704 50.72 -25.56 -23.44
CA ALA A 704 49.77 -26.45 -24.11
C ALA A 704 50.10 -26.65 -25.60
N ALA A 705 50.56 -25.61 -26.29
CA ALA A 705 50.92 -25.69 -27.71
C ALA A 705 52.25 -26.43 -27.93
N ALA A 706 53.28 -26.15 -27.13
CA ALA A 706 54.53 -26.90 -27.11
C ALA A 706 54.29 -28.37 -26.71
N ALA A 707 53.31 -28.60 -25.83
CA ALA A 707 52.87 -29.93 -25.43
C ALA A 707 52.31 -30.73 -26.61
N HIS A 708 51.40 -30.11 -27.34
CA HIS A 708 50.74 -30.69 -28.49
C HIS A 708 51.69 -30.91 -29.69
N TRP A 709 52.58 -29.96 -29.96
CA TRP A 709 53.57 -30.02 -31.05
C TRP A 709 54.52 -31.21 -30.93
N GLU A 710 55.07 -31.44 -29.73
CA GLU A 710 55.96 -32.58 -29.50
C GLU A 710 55.17 -33.91 -29.52
N LYS A 711 53.93 -33.95 -29.00
CA LYS A 711 53.08 -35.15 -29.04
C LYS A 711 52.78 -35.62 -30.47
N LEU A 712 52.69 -34.68 -31.42
CA LEU A 712 52.42 -34.96 -32.82
C LEU A 712 53.68 -35.19 -33.68
N GLY A 713 54.87 -35.23 -33.07
CA GLY A 713 56.12 -35.47 -33.80
C GLY A 713 56.67 -34.24 -34.53
N PHE A 714 56.47 -33.04 -33.97
CA PHE A 714 56.98 -31.76 -34.44
C PHE A 714 56.44 -31.25 -35.80
N PRO A 715 55.13 -31.36 -36.12
CA PRO A 715 54.61 -30.92 -37.40
C PRO A 715 54.63 -29.40 -37.55
N SER A 716 55.07 -28.92 -38.72
CA SER A 716 55.28 -27.48 -38.97
C SER A 716 53.99 -26.64 -38.99
N GLU A 717 52.82 -27.26 -39.18
CA GLU A 717 51.50 -26.61 -39.10
C GLU A 717 51.02 -26.26 -37.69
N SER A 718 51.64 -26.83 -36.65
CA SER A 718 51.26 -26.56 -35.24
C SER A 718 52.14 -25.49 -34.56
N LEU A 719 53.11 -24.93 -35.30
CA LEU A 719 53.97 -23.83 -34.87
C LEU A 719 53.21 -22.49 -34.85
N TRP A 720 53.59 -21.59 -33.94
CA TRP A 720 52.89 -20.31 -33.74
C TRP A 720 53.16 -19.26 -34.82
N GLY A 721 52.13 -18.47 -35.15
CA GLY A 721 52.19 -17.36 -36.11
C GLY A 721 52.73 -16.05 -35.49
N PRO A 722 52.89 -14.97 -36.28
CA PRO A 722 53.56 -13.74 -35.86
C PRO A 722 52.83 -12.98 -34.75
N ARG A 723 51.49 -13.03 -34.68
CA ARG A 723 50.70 -12.37 -33.63
C ARG A 723 50.90 -13.07 -32.27
N GLN A 724 50.87 -14.41 -32.28
CA GLN A 724 51.12 -15.24 -31.10
C GLN A 724 52.59 -15.19 -30.65
N LEU A 725 53.54 -15.11 -31.59
CA LEU A 725 54.96 -14.91 -31.28
C LEU A 725 55.24 -13.51 -30.71
N GLU A 726 54.47 -12.49 -31.09
CA GLU A 726 54.57 -11.15 -30.51
C GLU A 726 54.03 -11.12 -29.07
N GLU A 727 52.92 -11.81 -28.81
CA GLU A 727 52.36 -12.01 -27.47
C GLU A 727 53.37 -12.69 -26.52
N THR A 728 54.32 -13.51 -27.00
CA THR A 728 55.37 -14.13 -26.16
C THR A 728 56.45 -13.17 -25.66
N ARG A 729 56.46 -11.89 -26.08
CA ARG A 729 57.45 -10.90 -25.62
C ARG A 729 57.33 -10.55 -24.15
N VAL A 730 56.16 -10.76 -23.54
CA VAL A 730 55.92 -10.51 -22.11
C VAL A 730 56.44 -11.66 -21.22
N LEU A 731 56.90 -12.76 -21.80
CA LEU A 731 57.46 -13.91 -21.08
C LEU A 731 58.97 -13.77 -20.88
N ASP A 732 59.48 -14.10 -19.69
CA ASP A 732 60.92 -14.12 -19.43
C ASP A 732 61.54 -15.41 -20.00
N THR A 733 62.53 -15.26 -20.87
CA THR A 733 63.24 -16.38 -21.49
C THR A 733 63.99 -17.27 -20.50
N GLY A 734 64.27 -16.78 -19.29
CA GLY A 734 64.91 -17.56 -18.21
C GLY A 734 63.96 -18.57 -17.55
N GLU A 735 62.65 -18.37 -17.63
CA GLU A 735 61.63 -19.19 -16.97
C GLU A 735 61.01 -20.25 -17.92
N LEU A 736 61.40 -20.24 -19.20
CA LEU A 736 60.89 -21.17 -20.21
C LEU A 736 61.61 -22.52 -20.20
N THR A 737 60.83 -23.59 -20.24
CA THR A 737 61.34 -24.95 -20.36
C THR A 737 62.06 -25.14 -21.70
N ARG A 738 62.90 -26.18 -21.79
CA ARG A 738 63.65 -26.48 -23.03
C ARG A 738 62.70 -26.73 -24.22
N ARG A 739 61.60 -27.43 -23.97
CA ARG A 739 60.53 -27.73 -24.94
C ARG A 739 59.86 -26.48 -25.51
N GLU A 740 59.50 -25.52 -24.65
CA GLU A 740 58.88 -24.25 -25.06
C GLU A 740 59.85 -23.36 -25.84
N ARG A 741 61.13 -23.35 -25.46
CA ARG A 741 62.18 -22.63 -26.19
C ARG A 741 62.40 -23.19 -27.59
N ASP A 742 62.41 -24.51 -27.74
CA ASP A 742 62.56 -25.18 -29.04
C ASP A 742 61.34 -24.93 -29.94
N PHE A 743 60.12 -24.94 -29.38
CA PHE A 743 58.89 -24.58 -30.09
C PHE A 743 58.88 -23.13 -30.60
N LEU A 744 59.30 -22.16 -29.77
CA LEU A 744 59.39 -20.76 -30.18
C LEU A 744 60.49 -20.53 -31.22
N LYS A 745 61.59 -21.27 -31.14
CA LYS A 745 62.72 -21.18 -32.08
C LYS A 745 62.34 -21.70 -33.47
N ASP A 746 61.62 -22.81 -33.56
CA ASP A 746 61.16 -23.37 -34.83
C ASP A 746 59.98 -22.58 -35.42
N SER A 747 59.09 -22.05 -34.57
CA SER A 747 58.05 -21.10 -34.99
C SER A 747 58.63 -19.82 -35.63
N ARG A 748 59.71 -19.27 -35.05
CA ARG A 748 60.42 -18.09 -35.59
C ARG A 748 61.19 -18.39 -36.89
N ARG A 749 61.71 -19.61 -37.08
CA ARG A 749 62.41 -20.04 -38.32
C ARG A 749 61.45 -20.23 -39.50
N THR A 750 60.28 -20.82 -39.26
CA THR A 750 59.24 -21.01 -40.27
C THR A 750 58.66 -19.67 -40.77
N MET A 751 58.64 -18.64 -39.91
CA MET A 751 58.22 -17.27 -40.25
C MET A 751 59.10 -16.58 -41.32
N VAL A 752 60.41 -16.90 -41.38
CA VAL A 752 61.33 -16.29 -42.37
C VAL A 752 61.06 -16.82 -43.78
N ARG A 753 60.62 -18.08 -43.92
CA ARG A 753 60.25 -18.69 -45.22
C ARG A 753 58.87 -18.28 -45.73
N SER A 754 57.93 -17.93 -44.85
CA SER A 754 56.54 -17.55 -45.19
C SER A 754 56.37 -16.11 -45.72
N ARG A 755 57.38 -15.23 -45.59
CA ARG A 755 57.26 -13.81 -45.98
C ARG A 755 57.03 -13.55 -47.48
N ARG A 756 57.36 -14.48 -48.38
CA ARG A 756 57.13 -14.33 -49.84
C ARG A 756 55.74 -14.80 -50.31
N THR A 757 55.11 -15.76 -49.62
CA THR A 757 53.70 -16.15 -49.86
C THR A 757 52.70 -15.27 -49.10
N ARG A 758 53.18 -14.49 -48.10
CA ARG A 758 52.35 -13.65 -47.24
C ARG A 758 51.74 -12.41 -47.89
N HIS A 759 52.32 -11.83 -48.94
CA HIS A 759 51.70 -10.64 -49.55
C HIS A 759 50.40 -10.96 -50.31
N ALA A 760 50.25 -12.18 -50.82
CA ALA A 760 48.97 -12.65 -51.37
C ALA A 760 47.99 -13.08 -50.25
N LEU A 761 48.49 -13.68 -49.16
CA LEU A 761 47.68 -14.11 -48.02
C LEU A 761 47.28 -12.97 -47.07
N VAL A 762 47.98 -11.83 -47.01
CA VAL A 762 47.63 -10.70 -46.14
C VAL A 762 46.40 -9.96 -46.67
N VAL A 763 46.26 -9.82 -48.00
CA VAL A 763 45.03 -9.30 -48.62
C VAL A 763 43.88 -10.30 -48.39
N GLY A 764 44.15 -11.60 -48.56
CA GLY A 764 43.18 -12.66 -48.23
C GLY A 764 42.80 -12.72 -46.75
N PHE A 765 43.74 -12.52 -45.82
CA PHE A 765 43.54 -12.60 -44.37
C PHE A 765 42.86 -11.35 -43.82
N VAL A 766 43.10 -10.16 -44.37
CA VAL A 766 42.33 -8.95 -44.01
C VAL A 766 40.89 -9.06 -44.52
N VAL A 767 40.68 -9.62 -45.71
CA VAL A 767 39.33 -9.96 -46.21
C VAL A 767 38.70 -11.07 -45.36
N SER A 768 39.46 -12.11 -44.96
CA SER A 768 38.97 -13.20 -44.11
C SER A 768 38.66 -12.74 -42.69
N LEU A 769 39.49 -11.87 -42.10
CA LEU A 769 39.27 -11.28 -40.79
C LEU A 769 38.11 -10.28 -40.82
N GLY A 770 37.94 -9.55 -41.93
CA GLY A 770 36.74 -8.75 -42.20
C GLY A 770 35.49 -9.60 -42.40
N LEU A 771 35.59 -10.78 -43.03
CA LEU A 771 34.50 -11.75 -43.19
C LEU A 771 34.20 -12.51 -41.89
N VAL A 772 35.19 -12.77 -41.04
CA VAL A 772 35.02 -13.42 -39.73
C VAL A 772 34.52 -12.42 -38.69
N TYR A 773 35.05 -11.20 -38.64
CA TYR A 773 34.52 -10.14 -37.80
C TYR A 773 33.13 -9.73 -38.28
N GLY A 774 32.95 -9.55 -39.60
CA GLY A 774 31.67 -9.35 -40.24
C GLY A 774 30.72 -10.51 -39.94
N GLY A 775 31.18 -11.76 -40.00
CA GLY A 775 30.42 -12.97 -39.70
C GLY A 775 30.10 -13.15 -38.22
N LEU A 776 30.97 -12.74 -37.31
CA LEU A 776 30.75 -12.73 -35.86
C LEU A 776 29.78 -11.61 -35.47
N LYS A 777 29.93 -10.41 -36.05
CA LYS A 777 28.96 -9.31 -35.90
C LYS A 777 27.63 -9.65 -36.56
N LEU A 778 27.64 -10.37 -37.68
CA LEU A 778 26.44 -10.88 -38.34
C LEU A 778 25.81 -12.00 -37.51
N ARG A 779 26.60 -12.86 -36.85
CA ARG A 779 26.13 -13.92 -35.94
C ARG A 779 25.59 -13.35 -34.65
N GLU A 780 26.22 -12.31 -34.09
CA GLU A 780 25.73 -11.56 -32.92
C GLU A 780 24.43 -10.86 -33.28
N ARG A 781 24.38 -10.14 -34.42
CA ARG A 781 23.14 -9.56 -34.95
C ARG A 781 22.08 -10.61 -35.25
N TRP A 782 22.42 -11.76 -35.83
CA TRP A 782 21.48 -12.85 -36.10
C TRP A 782 21.02 -13.54 -34.84
N SER A 783 21.87 -13.68 -33.83
CA SER A 783 21.51 -14.22 -32.52
C SER A 783 20.56 -13.29 -31.80
N LEU A 784 20.86 -12.00 -31.79
CA LEU A 784 20.00 -10.96 -31.23
C LEU A 784 18.68 -10.85 -32.02
N ASP A 785 18.73 -10.86 -33.36
CA ASP A 785 17.54 -10.89 -34.21
C ASP A 785 16.73 -12.18 -34.07
N ARG A 786 17.38 -13.30 -33.74
CA ARG A 786 16.70 -14.56 -33.45
C ARG A 786 16.02 -14.48 -32.09
N GLN A 787 16.70 -14.00 -31.05
CA GLN A 787 16.12 -13.79 -29.72
C GLN A 787 14.96 -12.80 -29.74
N VAL A 788 15.11 -11.68 -30.45
CA VAL A 788 14.04 -10.70 -30.65
C VAL A 788 12.88 -11.32 -31.43
N ARG A 789 13.14 -12.06 -32.52
CA ARG A 789 12.08 -12.77 -33.26
C ARG A 789 11.39 -13.86 -32.44
N GLU A 790 12.12 -14.52 -31.56
CA GLU A 790 11.60 -15.55 -30.67
C GLU A 790 10.69 -14.93 -29.60
N GLU A 791 11.13 -13.85 -28.94
CA GLU A 791 10.28 -13.10 -28.00
C GLU A 791 9.06 -12.49 -28.71
N LEU A 792 9.22 -11.93 -29.91
CA LEU A 792 8.08 -11.42 -30.71
C LEU A 792 7.13 -12.55 -31.13
N GLY A 793 7.64 -13.72 -31.51
CA GLY A 793 6.84 -14.88 -31.87
C GLY A 793 6.07 -15.44 -30.68
N GLN A 794 6.71 -15.54 -29.51
CA GLN A 794 6.08 -15.96 -28.27
C GLN A 794 5.06 -14.92 -27.78
N ALA A 795 5.36 -13.62 -27.90
CA ALA A 795 4.41 -12.55 -27.60
C ALA A 795 3.18 -12.60 -28.54
N ALA A 796 3.38 -12.82 -29.83
CA ALA A 796 2.29 -12.95 -30.80
C ALA A 796 1.41 -14.19 -30.51
N GLN A 797 2.02 -15.32 -30.12
CA GLN A 797 1.31 -16.53 -29.73
C GLN A 797 0.50 -16.29 -28.44
N ALA A 798 1.10 -15.67 -27.42
CA ALA A 798 0.43 -15.32 -26.18
C ALA A 798 -0.71 -14.32 -26.42
N LEU A 799 -0.50 -13.30 -27.28
CA LEU A 799 -1.53 -12.35 -27.66
C LEU A 799 -2.68 -13.01 -28.42
N SER A 800 -2.41 -14.00 -29.27
CA SER A 800 -3.46 -14.79 -29.93
C SER A 800 -4.32 -15.55 -28.91
N ALA A 801 -3.70 -16.16 -27.90
CA ALA A 801 -4.43 -16.80 -26.80
C ALA A 801 -5.28 -15.79 -26.00
N VAL A 802 -4.73 -14.61 -25.72
CA VAL A 802 -5.47 -13.50 -25.09
C VAL A 802 -6.69 -13.10 -25.94
N ARG A 803 -6.55 -12.97 -27.27
CA ARG A 803 -7.67 -12.64 -28.17
C ARG A 803 -8.77 -13.70 -28.13
N GLN A 804 -8.41 -14.99 -28.08
CA GLN A 804 -9.39 -16.08 -27.98
C GLN A 804 -10.12 -16.08 -26.64
N ASP A 805 -9.39 -15.89 -25.54
CA ASP A 805 -9.97 -15.80 -24.20
C ASP A 805 -10.89 -14.59 -24.06
N TRP A 806 -10.45 -13.45 -24.58
CA TRP A 806 -11.26 -12.24 -24.63
C TRP A 806 -12.56 -12.48 -25.41
N GLY A 807 -12.48 -13.16 -26.56
CA GLY A 807 -13.66 -13.55 -27.33
C GLY A 807 -14.65 -14.43 -26.54
N ARG A 808 -14.13 -15.39 -25.77
CA ARG A 808 -14.97 -16.25 -24.90
C ARG A 808 -15.60 -15.47 -23.75
N LEU A 809 -14.82 -14.63 -23.09
CA LEU A 809 -15.30 -13.75 -22.01
C LEU A 809 -16.40 -12.81 -22.51
N ARG A 810 -16.20 -12.21 -23.70
CA ARG A 810 -17.18 -11.36 -24.33
C ARG A 810 -18.46 -12.13 -24.65
N ALA A 811 -18.37 -13.34 -25.20
CA ALA A 811 -19.54 -14.17 -25.49
C ALA A 811 -20.35 -14.50 -24.23
N GLU A 812 -19.69 -14.82 -23.11
CA GLU A 812 -20.36 -15.05 -21.82
C GLU A 812 -21.06 -13.79 -21.29
N ARG A 813 -20.45 -12.60 -21.47
CA ARG A 813 -21.08 -11.32 -21.07
C ARG A 813 -22.25 -10.94 -21.98
N ASP A 814 -22.08 -11.05 -23.29
CA ASP A 814 -23.14 -10.73 -24.26
C ASP A 814 -24.36 -11.64 -24.00
N GLU A 815 -24.14 -12.91 -23.69
CA GLU A 815 -25.22 -13.84 -23.31
C GLU A 815 -25.86 -13.48 -21.96
N ALA A 816 -25.07 -13.06 -20.96
CA ALA A 816 -25.61 -12.56 -19.69
C ALA A 816 -26.53 -11.34 -19.91
N PHE A 817 -26.08 -10.36 -20.70
CA PHE A 817 -26.86 -9.16 -21.01
C PHE A 817 -28.13 -9.47 -21.80
N ARG A 818 -28.05 -10.40 -22.76
CA ARG A 818 -29.22 -10.91 -23.48
C ARG A 818 -30.23 -11.54 -22.50
N LEU A 819 -29.76 -12.33 -21.53
CA LEU A 819 -30.61 -12.99 -20.55
C LEU A 819 -31.28 -12.00 -19.58
N TYR A 820 -30.57 -10.95 -19.13
CA TYR A 820 -31.19 -9.86 -18.36
C TYR A 820 -32.34 -9.22 -19.16
N GLY A 821 -32.14 -8.98 -20.45
CA GLY A 821 -33.18 -8.44 -21.34
C GLY A 821 -34.40 -9.35 -21.57
N THR A 822 -34.30 -10.63 -21.23
CA THR A 822 -35.43 -11.58 -21.28
C THR A 822 -36.12 -11.81 -19.92
N GLY A 823 -35.72 -11.07 -18.89
CA GLY A 823 -36.26 -11.24 -17.54
C GLY A 823 -35.75 -12.49 -16.80
N ARG A 824 -34.64 -13.10 -17.27
CA ARG A 824 -34.06 -14.34 -16.72
C ARG A 824 -32.82 -14.06 -15.87
N ARG A 825 -32.97 -13.21 -14.85
CA ARG A 825 -31.88 -12.71 -14.00
C ARG A 825 -30.96 -13.81 -13.44
N ALA A 826 -31.51 -14.86 -12.85
CA ALA A 826 -30.71 -15.92 -12.24
C ALA A 826 -29.81 -16.67 -13.25
N ASP A 827 -30.23 -16.76 -14.51
CA ASP A 827 -29.44 -17.38 -15.57
C ASP A 827 -28.34 -16.43 -16.05
N ALA A 828 -28.69 -15.14 -16.20
CA ALA A 828 -27.74 -14.08 -16.52
C ALA A 828 -26.61 -13.99 -15.48
N ASP A 829 -26.93 -14.03 -14.18
CA ASP A 829 -25.95 -13.99 -13.08
C ASP A 829 -24.96 -15.16 -13.16
N ARG A 830 -25.39 -16.36 -13.61
CA ARG A 830 -24.49 -17.51 -13.80
C ARG A 830 -23.52 -17.33 -14.97
N HIS A 831 -23.97 -16.73 -16.07
CA HIS A 831 -23.10 -16.37 -17.20
C HIS A 831 -22.11 -15.26 -16.78
N TRP A 832 -22.59 -14.26 -16.05
CA TRP A 832 -21.76 -13.18 -15.53
C TRP A 832 -20.67 -13.67 -14.57
N ASN A 833 -21.00 -14.55 -13.63
CA ASN A 833 -20.03 -15.12 -12.69
C ASN A 833 -18.93 -15.93 -13.39
N ARG A 834 -19.28 -16.67 -14.46
CA ARG A 834 -18.29 -17.35 -15.32
C ARG A 834 -17.37 -16.37 -16.02
N ALA A 835 -17.92 -15.29 -16.59
CA ALA A 835 -17.12 -14.23 -17.20
C ALA A 835 -16.17 -13.57 -16.19
N GLY A 836 -16.61 -13.37 -14.94
CA GLY A 836 -15.78 -12.84 -13.86
C GLY A 836 -14.57 -13.71 -13.52
N ALA A 837 -14.76 -15.04 -13.44
CA ALA A 837 -13.65 -15.98 -13.24
C ALA A 837 -12.63 -15.98 -14.39
N GLN A 838 -13.12 -15.86 -15.64
CA GLN A 838 -12.27 -15.74 -16.83
C GLN A 838 -11.48 -14.42 -16.86
N ALA A 839 -12.09 -13.31 -16.42
CA ALA A 839 -11.45 -11.99 -16.39
C ALA A 839 -10.19 -11.95 -15.51
N GLY A 840 -10.21 -12.63 -14.36
CA GLY A 840 -9.06 -12.73 -13.46
C GLY A 840 -7.86 -13.42 -14.09
N GLN A 841 -8.09 -14.52 -14.83
CA GLN A 841 -7.03 -15.25 -15.54
C GLN A 841 -6.45 -14.43 -16.70
N LEU A 842 -7.29 -13.65 -17.37
CA LEU A 842 -6.90 -12.85 -18.52
C LEU A 842 -5.95 -11.70 -18.15
N ARG A 843 -6.10 -11.11 -16.96
CA ARG A 843 -5.17 -10.08 -16.45
C ARG A 843 -3.74 -10.61 -16.36
N GLY A 844 -3.53 -11.82 -15.85
CA GLY A 844 -2.18 -12.43 -15.80
C GLY A 844 -1.58 -12.70 -17.19
N ARG A 845 -2.40 -13.06 -18.18
CA ARG A 845 -1.94 -13.26 -19.58
C ARG A 845 -1.54 -11.94 -20.25
N PHE A 846 -2.21 -10.84 -19.92
CA PHE A 846 -1.80 -9.51 -20.37
C PHE A 846 -0.42 -9.13 -19.86
N ASP A 847 -0.12 -9.41 -18.59
CA ASP A 847 1.17 -9.14 -17.99
C ASP A 847 2.28 -10.00 -18.63
N GLU A 848 1.96 -11.24 -19.02
CA GLU A 848 2.89 -12.10 -19.77
C GLU A 848 3.25 -11.49 -21.15
N VAL A 849 2.25 -11.05 -21.93
CA VAL A 849 2.48 -10.42 -23.24
C VAL A 849 3.30 -9.13 -23.08
N ALA A 850 2.94 -8.30 -22.10
CA ALA A 850 3.68 -7.07 -21.80
C ALA A 850 5.14 -7.36 -21.44
N GLY A 851 5.40 -8.32 -20.55
CA GLY A 851 6.75 -8.70 -20.15
C GLY A 851 7.61 -9.23 -21.31
N ARG A 852 7.01 -9.97 -22.26
CA ARG A 852 7.70 -10.45 -23.48
C ARG A 852 8.08 -9.30 -24.40
N LEU A 853 7.14 -8.38 -24.66
CA LEU A 853 7.38 -7.21 -25.51
C LEU A 853 8.40 -6.24 -24.87
N GLU A 854 8.38 -6.08 -23.56
CA GLU A 854 9.37 -5.27 -22.82
C GLU A 854 10.77 -5.89 -22.86
N ARG A 855 10.91 -7.21 -22.76
CA ARG A 855 12.19 -7.89 -22.99
C ARG A 855 12.69 -7.72 -24.42
N ALA A 856 11.82 -7.87 -25.43
CA ALA A 856 12.17 -7.61 -26.82
C ALA A 856 12.63 -6.16 -27.04
N LEU A 857 11.98 -5.19 -26.38
CA LEU A 857 12.37 -3.78 -26.42
C LEU A 857 13.72 -3.53 -25.74
N ALA A 858 13.99 -4.16 -24.59
CA ALA A 858 15.28 -4.06 -23.91
C ALA A 858 16.43 -4.64 -24.75
N LEU A 859 16.17 -5.74 -25.47
CA LEU A 859 17.14 -6.36 -26.39
C LEU A 859 17.41 -5.52 -27.64
N ALA A 860 16.40 -4.83 -28.18
CA ALA A 860 16.54 -4.01 -29.40
C ALA A 860 15.69 -2.72 -29.39
N PRO A 861 16.08 -1.67 -28.63
CA PRO A 861 15.29 -0.44 -28.49
C PRO A 861 15.05 0.34 -29.79
N GLY A 862 15.93 0.16 -30.77
CA GLY A 862 15.88 0.83 -32.07
C GLY A 862 15.04 0.15 -33.13
N ARG A 863 14.59 -1.09 -32.93
CA ARG A 863 13.87 -1.87 -33.96
C ARG A 863 12.42 -1.38 -34.11
N ALA A 864 12.04 -1.05 -35.34
CA ALA A 864 10.72 -0.50 -35.63
C ALA A 864 9.60 -1.52 -35.36
N ASP A 865 9.78 -2.77 -35.76
CA ASP A 865 8.79 -3.84 -35.60
C ASP A 865 8.53 -4.22 -34.13
N VAL A 866 9.52 -4.09 -33.24
CA VAL A 866 9.31 -4.27 -31.78
C VAL A 866 8.44 -3.15 -31.23
N ARG A 867 8.73 -1.89 -31.60
CA ARG A 867 7.91 -0.73 -31.19
C ARG A 867 6.50 -0.80 -31.76
N GLU A 868 6.36 -1.22 -33.02
CA GLU A 868 5.07 -1.42 -33.68
C GLU A 868 4.26 -2.53 -32.99
N ALA A 869 4.87 -3.67 -32.66
CA ALA A 869 4.19 -4.74 -31.93
C ALA A 869 3.74 -4.30 -30.52
N LEU A 870 4.56 -3.51 -29.82
CA LEU A 870 4.18 -2.92 -28.54
C LEU A 870 3.06 -1.89 -28.69
N ALA A 871 3.09 -1.04 -29.73
CA ALA A 871 2.04 -0.09 -30.02
C ALA A 871 0.71 -0.80 -30.39
N ASP A 872 0.75 -1.88 -31.16
CA ASP A 872 -0.43 -2.71 -31.47
C ASP A 872 -1.02 -3.34 -30.21
N PHE A 873 -0.17 -3.93 -29.37
CA PHE A 873 -0.60 -4.49 -28.09
C PHE A 873 -1.23 -3.43 -27.18
N LEU A 874 -0.60 -2.26 -27.02
CA LEU A 874 -1.10 -1.17 -26.19
C LEU A 874 -2.42 -0.61 -26.73
N TYR A 875 -2.56 -0.49 -28.05
CA TYR A 875 -3.79 -0.07 -28.69
C TYR A 875 -4.92 -1.08 -28.46
N GLU A 876 -4.68 -2.37 -28.67
CA GLU A 876 -5.68 -3.42 -28.39
C GLU A 876 -6.05 -3.45 -26.91
N ARG A 877 -5.07 -3.33 -26.01
CA ARG A 877 -5.31 -3.29 -24.57
C ARG A 877 -6.10 -2.06 -24.15
N ALA A 878 -5.86 -0.91 -24.77
CA ALA A 878 -6.62 0.31 -24.55
C ALA A 878 -8.08 0.16 -25.03
N LEU A 879 -8.31 -0.47 -26.18
CA LEU A 879 -9.67 -0.78 -26.66
C LEU A 879 -10.41 -1.70 -25.67
N TRP A 880 -9.73 -2.72 -25.14
CA TRP A 880 -10.30 -3.62 -24.14
C TRP A 880 -10.57 -2.93 -22.80
N ALA A 881 -9.67 -2.05 -22.36
CA ALA A 881 -9.87 -1.26 -21.16
C ALA A 881 -11.05 -0.26 -21.30
N GLU A 882 -11.23 0.35 -22.47
CA GLU A 882 -12.40 1.19 -22.78
C GLU A 882 -13.70 0.37 -22.78
N GLN A 883 -13.68 -0.85 -23.34
CA GLN A 883 -14.83 -1.76 -23.32
C GLN A 883 -15.19 -2.26 -21.91
N ASP A 884 -14.20 -2.47 -21.04
CA ASP A 884 -14.39 -2.89 -19.65
C ASP A 884 -14.66 -1.75 -18.68
N GLU A 885 -14.69 -0.50 -19.18
CA GLU A 885 -14.82 0.71 -18.36
C GLU A 885 -13.72 0.80 -17.26
N ASP A 886 -12.52 0.27 -17.52
CA ASP A 886 -11.36 0.34 -16.62
C ASP A 886 -10.71 1.73 -16.67
N ALA A 887 -11.35 2.67 -15.97
CA ALA A 887 -10.92 4.06 -15.87
C ALA A 887 -9.51 4.21 -15.24
N SER A 888 -9.01 3.19 -14.55
CA SER A 888 -7.70 3.24 -13.88
C SER A 888 -6.54 2.91 -14.84
N ALA A 889 -6.73 1.93 -15.72
CA ALA A 889 -5.68 1.46 -16.63
C ALA A 889 -5.59 2.30 -17.91
N LEU A 890 -6.74 2.80 -18.40
CA LEU A 890 -6.83 3.44 -19.71
C LEU A 890 -5.89 4.66 -19.89
N PRO A 891 -5.77 5.61 -18.93
CA PRO A 891 -4.88 6.76 -19.09
C PRO A 891 -3.40 6.35 -19.25
N ALA A 892 -2.95 5.37 -18.48
CA ALA A 892 -1.58 4.88 -18.52
C ALA A 892 -1.27 4.15 -19.85
N LEU A 893 -2.24 3.37 -20.36
CA LEU A 893 -2.11 2.68 -21.64
C LEU A 893 -2.00 3.68 -22.81
N LEU A 894 -2.82 4.73 -22.81
CA LEU A 894 -2.80 5.76 -23.85
C LEU A 894 -1.53 6.62 -23.80
N GLN A 895 -1.04 6.94 -22.60
CA GLN A 895 0.23 7.64 -22.44
C GLN A 895 1.39 6.80 -23.02
N ARG A 896 1.43 5.50 -22.71
CA ARG A 896 2.43 4.59 -23.26
C ARG A 896 2.28 4.43 -24.78
N LEU A 897 1.06 4.30 -25.29
CA LEU A 897 0.78 4.19 -26.72
C LEU A 897 1.39 5.38 -27.50
N ARG A 898 1.22 6.62 -26.99
CA ARG A 898 1.82 7.82 -27.62
C ARG A 898 3.34 7.78 -27.70
N LEU A 899 4.02 7.14 -26.75
CA LEU A 899 5.48 7.02 -26.74
C LEU A 899 6.00 6.03 -27.79
N TYR A 900 5.22 4.98 -28.09
CA TYR A 900 5.66 3.89 -28.96
C TYR A 900 5.05 3.91 -30.37
N ASP A 901 3.89 4.57 -30.58
CA ASP A 901 3.26 4.75 -31.91
C ASP A 901 3.95 5.87 -32.71
N THR A 902 5.18 5.62 -33.17
CA THR A 902 5.99 6.64 -33.86
C THR A 902 5.38 7.14 -35.17
N ALA A 903 4.53 6.34 -35.82
CA ALA A 903 3.83 6.72 -37.06
C ALA A 903 2.50 7.45 -36.81
N GLY A 904 2.04 7.51 -35.55
CA GLY A 904 0.76 8.08 -35.16
C GLY A 904 -0.46 7.40 -35.78
N THR A 905 -0.33 6.18 -36.30
CA THR A 905 -1.42 5.48 -36.99
C THR A 905 -2.45 4.95 -36.00
N ARG A 906 -2.02 4.39 -34.86
CA ARG A 906 -2.91 3.89 -33.80
C ARG A 906 -3.53 5.06 -33.04
N TRP A 907 -2.76 6.13 -32.82
CA TRP A 907 -3.25 7.37 -32.25
C TRP A 907 -4.33 8.03 -33.12
N ARG A 908 -4.15 8.05 -34.45
CA ARG A 908 -5.20 8.52 -35.38
C ARG A 908 -6.44 7.63 -35.33
N ARG A 909 -6.28 6.30 -35.27
CA ARG A 909 -7.41 5.36 -35.13
C ARG A 909 -8.15 5.56 -33.79
N TRP A 910 -7.42 5.78 -32.70
CA TRP A 910 -7.99 6.07 -31.38
C TRP A 910 -8.80 7.38 -31.36
N ASN A 911 -8.39 8.37 -32.14
CA ASN A 911 -9.09 9.66 -32.26
C ASN A 911 -9.99 9.74 -33.50
N ALA A 912 -10.34 8.60 -34.11
CA ALA A 912 -11.23 8.59 -35.26
C ALA A 912 -12.59 9.20 -34.88
N ALA A 913 -13.02 10.20 -35.64
CA ALA A 913 -14.33 10.83 -35.49
C ALA A 913 -15.44 9.82 -35.76
N ALA A 914 -16.57 9.99 -35.08
CA ALA A 914 -17.82 9.33 -35.42
C ALA A 914 -18.49 10.07 -36.59
N SER A 915 -19.20 9.35 -37.44
CA SER A 915 -20.06 9.92 -38.48
C SER A 915 -21.51 9.90 -37.97
N LEU A 916 -22.13 11.07 -37.86
CA LEU A 916 -23.49 11.22 -37.36
C LEU A 916 -24.42 11.76 -38.46
N THR A 917 -25.46 10.99 -38.77
CA THR A 917 -26.56 11.40 -39.65
C THR A 917 -27.81 11.62 -38.80
N LEU A 918 -28.33 12.86 -38.75
CA LEU A 918 -29.57 13.21 -38.06
C LEU A 918 -30.71 13.38 -39.07
N GLU A 919 -31.84 12.75 -38.78
CA GLU A 919 -33.05 12.84 -39.59
C GLU A 919 -34.20 13.40 -38.77
N THR A 920 -34.81 14.50 -39.21
CA THR A 920 -36.02 15.04 -38.61
C THR A 920 -37.23 14.68 -39.48
N PRO A 921 -38.33 14.16 -38.91
CA PRO A 921 -39.54 13.87 -39.67
C PRO A 921 -40.25 15.15 -40.16
N VAL A 922 -39.86 16.31 -39.62
CA VAL A 922 -40.39 17.63 -39.97
C VAL A 922 -39.33 18.39 -40.79
N PRO A 923 -39.59 18.70 -42.07
CA PRO A 923 -38.71 19.54 -42.86
C PRO A 923 -38.57 20.94 -42.26
N GLY A 924 -37.34 21.46 -42.18
CA GLY A 924 -37.06 22.80 -41.65
C GLY A 924 -36.98 22.91 -40.13
N ALA A 925 -36.97 21.79 -39.40
CA ALA A 925 -36.70 21.81 -37.96
C ALA A 925 -35.28 22.31 -37.66
N GLU A 926 -35.16 23.20 -36.68
CA GLU A 926 -33.88 23.67 -36.15
C GLU A 926 -33.30 22.58 -35.25
N VAL A 927 -32.08 22.12 -35.58
CA VAL A 927 -31.37 21.09 -34.82
C VAL A 927 -30.02 21.62 -34.37
N GLU A 928 -29.77 21.52 -33.07
CA GLU A 928 -28.56 21.96 -32.41
C GLU A 928 -27.91 20.76 -31.69
N LEU A 929 -26.59 20.62 -31.84
CA LEU A 929 -25.80 19.54 -31.25
C LEU A 929 -24.76 20.13 -30.29
N ARG A 930 -24.80 19.75 -29.01
CA ARG A 930 -23.88 20.22 -27.97
C ARG A 930 -23.10 19.06 -27.34
N PRO A 931 -21.77 19.13 -27.25
CA PRO A 931 -20.99 18.12 -26.54
C PRO A 931 -21.20 18.23 -25.03
N LEU A 932 -21.19 17.10 -24.34
CA LEU A 932 -21.15 17.05 -22.88
C LEU A 932 -19.69 16.99 -22.42
N THR A 933 -19.29 17.96 -21.60
CA THR A 933 -17.96 18.02 -20.97
C THR A 933 -18.09 17.88 -19.46
N ARG A 934 -16.95 17.74 -18.77
CA ARG A 934 -16.89 17.76 -17.29
C ARG A 934 -16.09 18.97 -16.83
N ASP A 935 -16.56 19.63 -15.78
CA ASP A 935 -15.82 20.70 -15.12
C ASP A 935 -14.68 20.18 -14.23
N ALA A 936 -13.91 21.09 -13.63
CA ALA A 936 -12.79 20.74 -12.75
C ALA A 936 -13.23 19.97 -11.48
N GLN A 937 -14.51 20.05 -11.13
CA GLN A 937 -15.14 19.34 -10.02
C GLN A 937 -15.81 18.03 -10.47
N GLY A 938 -15.69 17.67 -11.76
CA GLY A 938 -16.21 16.43 -12.34
C GLY A 938 -17.69 16.48 -12.70
N ARG A 939 -18.38 17.63 -12.55
CA ARG A 939 -19.80 17.78 -12.90
C ARG A 939 -19.97 17.96 -14.39
N PHE A 940 -21.04 17.43 -14.94
CA PHE A 940 -21.32 17.55 -16.36
C PHE A 940 -21.78 18.96 -16.73
N GLN A 941 -21.23 19.49 -17.82
CA GLN A 941 -21.61 20.77 -18.40
C GLN A 941 -21.78 20.62 -19.91
N LEU A 942 -22.78 21.30 -20.47
CA LEU A 942 -22.96 21.37 -21.91
C LEU A 942 -21.95 22.37 -22.49
N GLY A 943 -21.20 21.94 -23.49
CA GLY A 943 -20.32 22.80 -24.25
C GLY A 943 -21.06 23.67 -25.26
N GLU A 944 -20.29 24.51 -25.96
CA GLU A 944 -20.79 25.34 -27.05
C GLU A 944 -21.40 24.49 -28.18
N PRO A 945 -22.50 24.97 -28.80
CA PRO A 945 -23.11 24.27 -29.91
C PRO A 945 -22.19 24.18 -31.12
N LEU A 946 -22.19 22.99 -31.74
CA LEU A 946 -21.51 22.77 -33.01
C LEU A 946 -22.27 23.54 -34.10
N GLN A 947 -21.57 24.49 -34.73
CA GLN A 947 -22.10 25.25 -35.85
C GLN A 947 -22.36 24.31 -37.04
N ALA A 948 -23.61 24.21 -37.47
CA ALA A 948 -23.99 23.53 -38.69
C ALA A 948 -24.98 24.38 -39.48
N ASP A 949 -24.86 24.38 -40.81
CA ASP A 949 -25.85 25.03 -41.66
C ASP A 949 -27.20 24.30 -41.55
N PRO A 950 -28.34 25.01 -41.62
CA PRO A 950 -29.66 24.40 -41.63
C PRO A 950 -29.75 23.30 -42.70
N GLY A 951 -29.97 22.04 -42.27
CA GLY A 951 -30.07 20.87 -43.15
C GLY A 951 -28.77 20.07 -43.40
N ARG A 952 -27.63 20.44 -42.80
CA ARG A 952 -26.31 19.82 -43.07
C ARG A 952 -25.97 18.61 -42.19
N TRP A 953 -26.87 18.17 -41.31
CA TRP A 953 -26.65 17.04 -40.39
C TRP A 953 -26.74 15.64 -41.04
N LEU A 954 -26.66 15.55 -42.37
CA LEU A 954 -26.80 14.29 -43.09
C LEU A 954 -25.57 13.37 -42.97
N ASP A 955 -24.37 13.89 -42.65
CA ASP A 955 -23.12 13.11 -42.44
C ASP A 955 -22.06 13.92 -41.67
N ALA A 956 -22.39 14.40 -40.47
CA ALA A 956 -21.48 15.22 -39.67
C ALA A 956 -20.38 14.37 -39.01
N ALA A 957 -19.11 14.68 -39.28
CA ALA A 957 -17.98 14.10 -38.57
C ALA A 957 -17.79 14.80 -37.22
N VAL A 958 -18.01 14.07 -36.12
CA VAL A 958 -17.98 14.59 -34.75
C VAL A 958 -17.03 13.78 -33.88
N ALA A 959 -16.43 14.41 -32.88
CA ALA A 959 -15.57 13.69 -31.96
C ALA A 959 -16.37 12.61 -31.19
N PRO A 960 -15.74 11.51 -30.78
CA PRO A 960 -16.38 10.54 -29.89
C PRO A 960 -16.69 11.18 -28.53
N GLY A 961 -17.85 10.88 -27.97
CA GLY A 961 -18.32 11.45 -26.70
C GLY A 961 -19.83 11.46 -26.57
N THR A 962 -20.32 11.97 -25.43
CA THR A 962 -21.75 12.16 -25.20
C THR A 962 -22.18 13.52 -25.74
N TYR A 963 -23.29 13.55 -26.47
CA TYR A 963 -23.86 14.76 -27.04
C TYR A 963 -25.33 14.90 -26.67
N GLN A 964 -25.75 16.16 -26.49
CA GLN A 964 -27.14 16.56 -26.45
C GLN A 964 -27.55 17.07 -27.84
N ILE A 965 -28.65 16.54 -28.35
CA ILE A 965 -29.33 17.00 -29.55
C ILE A 965 -30.61 17.70 -29.10
N SER A 966 -30.78 18.96 -29.45
CA SER A 966 -32.05 19.66 -29.29
C SER A 966 -32.67 19.98 -30.63
N ALA A 967 -33.94 19.64 -30.81
CA ALA A 967 -34.70 19.90 -32.02
C ALA A 967 -35.93 20.75 -31.71
N ARG A 968 -36.18 21.76 -32.54
CA ARG A 968 -37.32 22.68 -32.42
C ARG A 968 -37.97 22.93 -33.77
N SER A 969 -39.29 22.99 -33.80
CA SER A 969 -40.06 23.37 -34.99
C SER A 969 -41.40 23.96 -34.58
N LEU A 970 -41.94 24.87 -35.39
CA LEU A 970 -43.23 25.52 -35.13
C LEU A 970 -44.37 24.48 -35.15
N GLY A 971 -45.20 24.45 -34.11
CA GLY A 971 -46.31 23.50 -34.00
C GLY A 971 -45.93 22.12 -33.45
N TYR A 972 -44.69 21.94 -33.01
CA TYR A 972 -44.17 20.71 -32.41
C TYR A 972 -43.59 20.98 -31.02
N GLU A 973 -43.60 19.97 -30.16
CA GLU A 973 -42.95 20.02 -28.85
C GLU A 973 -41.41 20.06 -29.03
N PRO A 974 -40.68 20.87 -28.25
CA PRO A 974 -39.21 20.85 -28.27
C PRO A 974 -38.71 19.52 -27.69
N VAL A 975 -37.76 18.89 -28.39
CA VAL A 975 -37.20 17.59 -27.97
C VAL A 975 -35.73 17.73 -27.65
N VAL A 976 -35.34 17.09 -26.55
CA VAL A 976 -33.95 16.88 -26.14
C VAL A 976 -33.65 15.39 -26.19
N GLN A 977 -32.68 15.00 -27.00
CA GLN A 977 -32.22 13.63 -27.13
C GLN A 977 -30.73 13.56 -26.80
N TRP A 978 -30.33 12.53 -26.07
CA TRP A 978 -28.93 12.30 -25.73
C TRP A 978 -28.41 11.12 -26.53
N VAL A 979 -27.16 11.21 -26.99
CA VAL A 979 -26.50 10.16 -27.76
C VAL A 979 -25.05 10.00 -27.31
N LEU A 980 -24.60 8.76 -27.14
CA LEU A 980 -23.20 8.43 -26.92
C LEU A 980 -22.60 8.00 -28.25
N LEU A 981 -21.62 8.76 -28.75
CA LEU A 981 -20.94 8.49 -30.00
C LEU A 981 -19.59 7.80 -29.75
N ARG A 982 -19.43 6.59 -30.29
CA ARG A 982 -18.20 5.80 -30.18
C ARG A 982 -17.22 6.12 -31.31
N ARG A 983 -15.94 5.90 -31.06
CA ARG A 983 -14.84 6.17 -32.02
C ARG A 983 -15.06 5.44 -33.34
N GLY A 984 -15.01 6.17 -34.45
CA GLY A 984 -15.11 5.61 -35.80
C GLY A 984 -16.45 4.95 -36.14
N GLU A 985 -17.48 5.11 -35.31
CA GLU A 985 -18.79 4.56 -35.62
C GLU A 985 -19.56 5.45 -36.61
N SER A 986 -20.42 4.84 -37.41
CA SER A 986 -21.41 5.56 -38.23
C SER A 986 -22.78 5.37 -37.60
N ARG A 987 -23.38 6.45 -37.12
CA ARG A 987 -24.68 6.45 -36.43
C ARG A 987 -25.70 7.27 -37.22
N ARG A 988 -26.82 6.63 -37.56
CA ARG A 988 -28.01 7.30 -38.09
C ARG A 988 -29.06 7.39 -37.00
N LEU A 989 -29.57 8.59 -36.75
CA LEU A 989 -30.50 8.86 -35.66
C LEU A 989 -31.68 9.70 -36.15
N GLY A 990 -32.89 9.14 -36.02
CA GLY A 990 -34.11 9.92 -36.17
C GLY A 990 -34.40 10.71 -34.89
N VAL A 991 -34.65 12.01 -35.03
CA VAL A 991 -35.03 12.89 -33.91
C VAL A 991 -36.55 13.14 -33.98
N PRO A 992 -37.36 12.39 -33.21
CA PRO A 992 -38.80 12.54 -33.26
C PRO A 992 -39.23 13.91 -32.73
N LEU A 993 -40.26 14.50 -33.33
CA LEU A 993 -40.88 15.75 -32.90
C LEU A 993 -42.39 15.51 -32.69
N PRO A 994 -42.85 15.31 -31.44
CA PRO A 994 -44.27 15.22 -31.13
C PRO A 994 -45.01 16.50 -31.50
N ARG A 995 -46.29 16.40 -31.86
CA ARG A 995 -47.11 17.60 -32.13
C ARG A 995 -47.36 18.37 -30.84
N MET A 996 -47.40 19.70 -30.92
CA MET A 996 -47.75 20.54 -29.78
C MET A 996 -49.07 20.10 -29.16
N GLY A 997 -49.10 19.92 -27.84
CA GLY A 997 -50.27 19.45 -27.08
C GLY A 997 -50.47 17.93 -27.09
N SER A 998 -49.58 17.16 -27.72
CA SER A 998 -49.64 15.68 -27.62
C SER A 998 -48.98 15.14 -26.35
N VAL A 999 -48.15 15.94 -25.68
CA VAL A 999 -47.56 15.63 -24.38
C VAL A 999 -48.49 16.21 -23.30
N PRO A 1000 -49.05 15.39 -22.40
CA PRO A 1000 -49.92 15.88 -21.33
C PRO A 1000 -49.22 16.91 -20.44
N GLU A 1001 -50.00 17.83 -19.85
CA GLU A 1001 -49.46 18.81 -18.91
C GLU A 1001 -48.73 18.10 -17.75
N GLY A 1002 -47.54 18.59 -17.40
CA GLY A 1002 -46.70 18.00 -16.37
C GLY A 1002 -45.90 16.76 -16.82
N PHE A 1003 -45.98 16.32 -18.08
CA PHE A 1003 -45.17 15.22 -18.61
C PHE A 1003 -44.00 15.70 -19.46
N VAL A 1004 -43.00 14.83 -19.57
CA VAL A 1004 -41.78 14.98 -20.37
C VAL A 1004 -41.76 13.85 -21.40
N PHE A 1005 -41.47 14.18 -22.65
CA PHE A 1005 -41.24 13.19 -23.70
C PHE A 1005 -39.79 12.70 -23.68
N VAL A 1006 -39.61 11.38 -23.51
CA VAL A 1006 -38.31 10.73 -23.59
C VAL A 1006 -38.20 10.01 -24.95
N PRO A 1007 -37.31 10.46 -25.86
CA PRO A 1007 -37.16 9.86 -27.18
C PRO A 1007 -36.55 8.44 -27.10
N PRO A 1008 -36.70 7.61 -28.15
CA PRO A 1008 -36.15 6.27 -28.17
C PRO A 1008 -34.61 6.30 -28.20
N GLY A 1009 -33.97 5.25 -27.68
CA GLY A 1009 -32.52 5.08 -27.74
C GLY A 1009 -31.92 4.26 -26.60
N GLU A 1010 -30.60 4.32 -26.46
CA GLU A 1010 -29.79 3.48 -25.56
C GLU A 1010 -29.72 4.04 -24.13
N VAL A 1011 -29.79 3.19 -23.10
CA VAL A 1011 -29.46 3.51 -21.69
C VAL A 1011 -28.38 2.55 -21.20
N LYS A 1012 -27.46 3.06 -20.36
CA LYS A 1012 -26.52 2.25 -19.59
C LYS A 1012 -27.18 1.82 -18.28
N PHE A 1013 -27.78 0.63 -18.27
CA PHE A 1013 -28.56 0.07 -17.16
C PHE A 1013 -27.67 -0.72 -16.19
N GLY A 1014 -27.80 -0.46 -14.88
CA GLY A 1014 -27.05 -1.16 -13.83
C GLY A 1014 -25.91 -0.34 -13.24
N SER A 1015 -24.85 -1.01 -12.72
CA SER A 1015 -23.72 -0.32 -12.08
C SER A 1015 -22.37 -0.91 -12.50
N ALA A 1016 -21.37 -0.04 -12.66
CA ALA A 1016 -19.98 -0.40 -12.91
C ALA A 1016 -19.21 -0.73 -11.62
N ALA A 1017 -19.83 -0.55 -10.45
CA ALA A 1017 -19.19 -0.80 -9.15
C ALA A 1017 -18.78 -2.27 -8.98
N GLU A 1018 -17.87 -2.56 -8.03
CA GLU A 1018 -17.44 -3.92 -7.72
C GLU A 1018 -18.62 -4.84 -7.35
N ALA A 1019 -18.44 -6.15 -7.51
CA ALA A 1019 -19.51 -7.14 -7.33
C ALA A 1019 -20.21 -7.04 -5.97
N SER A 1020 -19.46 -6.82 -4.88
CA SER A 1020 -20.00 -6.66 -3.53
C SER A 1020 -20.88 -5.41 -3.38
N VAL A 1021 -20.53 -4.32 -4.05
CA VAL A 1021 -21.32 -3.07 -4.04
C VAL A 1021 -22.59 -3.25 -4.86
N ARG A 1022 -22.51 -3.92 -6.02
CA ARG A 1022 -23.69 -4.23 -6.83
C ARG A 1022 -24.66 -5.16 -6.10
N GLU A 1023 -24.14 -6.19 -5.44
CA GLU A 1023 -24.93 -7.12 -4.64
C GLU A 1023 -25.65 -6.40 -3.49
N PHE A 1024 -24.96 -5.50 -2.78
CA PHE A 1024 -25.56 -4.69 -1.72
C PHE A 1024 -26.73 -3.82 -2.21
N PHE A 1025 -26.60 -3.17 -3.37
CA PHE A 1025 -27.64 -2.32 -3.96
C PHE A 1025 -28.59 -3.06 -4.92
N ASN A 1026 -28.57 -4.39 -4.90
CA ASN A 1026 -29.33 -5.27 -5.82
C ASN A 1026 -29.18 -4.92 -7.32
N ALA A 1027 -28.11 -4.23 -7.70
CA ALA A 1027 -27.84 -3.76 -9.05
C ALA A 1027 -27.25 -4.89 -9.92
N VAL A 1028 -27.51 -4.82 -11.22
CA VAL A 1028 -26.88 -5.70 -12.22
C VAL A 1028 -25.64 -5.03 -12.81
N PRO A 1029 -24.73 -5.78 -13.45
CA PRO A 1029 -23.59 -5.20 -14.14
C PRO A 1029 -24.02 -4.19 -15.19
N LEU A 1030 -23.29 -3.08 -15.33
CA LEU A 1030 -23.62 -2.03 -16.29
C LEU A 1030 -23.59 -2.56 -17.73
N HIS A 1031 -24.69 -2.37 -18.47
CA HIS A 1031 -24.79 -2.73 -19.87
C HIS A 1031 -25.77 -1.85 -20.63
N SER A 1032 -25.62 -1.84 -21.94
CA SER A 1032 -26.43 -1.03 -22.85
C SER A 1032 -27.73 -1.72 -23.22
N VAL A 1033 -28.85 -1.00 -23.13
CA VAL A 1033 -30.19 -1.49 -23.51
C VAL A 1033 -30.92 -0.41 -24.31
N ASP A 1034 -31.54 -0.78 -25.43
CA ASP A 1034 -32.41 0.13 -26.19
C ASP A 1034 -33.81 0.20 -25.56
N VAL A 1035 -34.33 1.42 -25.40
CA VAL A 1035 -35.64 1.71 -24.83
C VAL A 1035 -36.47 2.47 -25.86
N PRO A 1036 -37.74 2.10 -26.08
CA PRO A 1036 -38.64 2.84 -26.96
C PRO A 1036 -38.96 4.24 -26.40
N ALA A 1037 -39.67 5.05 -27.19
CA ALA A 1037 -40.15 6.35 -26.73
C ALA A 1037 -41.26 6.19 -25.68
N PHE A 1038 -41.27 7.03 -24.65
CA PHE A 1038 -42.31 7.04 -23.61
C PHE A 1038 -42.48 8.45 -23.05
N LEU A 1039 -43.59 8.67 -22.34
CA LEU A 1039 -43.83 9.87 -21.57
C LEU A 1039 -43.59 9.55 -20.09
N VAL A 1040 -43.04 10.51 -19.35
CA VAL A 1040 -42.83 10.39 -17.89
C VAL A 1040 -43.25 11.69 -17.21
N ALA A 1041 -43.94 11.59 -16.08
CA ALA A 1041 -44.29 12.78 -15.31
C ALA A 1041 -43.03 13.52 -14.83
N ARG A 1042 -43.00 14.85 -14.95
CA ARG A 1042 -41.88 15.70 -14.52
C ARG A 1042 -41.61 15.59 -13.03
N HIS A 1043 -42.67 15.38 -12.25
CA HIS A 1043 -42.65 15.27 -10.79
C HIS A 1043 -43.32 13.96 -10.34
N GLU A 1044 -43.08 13.56 -9.10
CA GLU A 1044 -43.82 12.51 -8.40
C GLU A 1044 -45.31 12.91 -8.26
N VAL A 1045 -46.17 11.90 -8.13
CA VAL A 1045 -47.60 12.12 -7.86
C VAL A 1045 -47.77 12.78 -6.50
N THR A 1046 -48.52 13.86 -6.43
CA THR A 1046 -48.73 14.64 -5.21
C THR A 1046 -49.94 14.18 -4.39
N TYR A 1047 -50.02 14.58 -3.12
CA TYR A 1047 -51.23 14.35 -2.31
C TYR A 1047 -52.47 15.00 -2.92
N ALA A 1048 -52.37 16.19 -3.54
CA ALA A 1048 -53.50 16.83 -4.22
C ALA A 1048 -54.10 15.95 -5.32
N GLU A 1049 -53.24 15.41 -6.19
CA GLU A 1049 -53.65 14.54 -7.29
C GLU A 1049 -54.21 13.21 -6.78
N TRP A 1050 -53.60 12.64 -5.73
CA TRP A 1050 -54.09 11.42 -5.12
C TRP A 1050 -55.45 11.59 -4.46
N LEU A 1051 -55.67 12.70 -3.74
CA LEU A 1051 -56.96 12.97 -3.11
C LEU A 1051 -58.06 13.18 -4.15
N ALA A 1052 -57.76 13.80 -5.29
CA ALA A 1052 -58.69 13.90 -6.42
C ALA A 1052 -59.08 12.50 -6.96
N TYR A 1053 -58.12 11.57 -7.06
CA TYR A 1053 -58.39 10.18 -7.40
C TYR A 1053 -59.31 9.51 -6.37
N VAL A 1054 -58.98 9.61 -5.08
CA VAL A 1054 -59.79 9.01 -4.00
C VAL A 1054 -61.21 9.57 -3.98
N GLU A 1055 -61.40 10.86 -4.26
CA GLU A 1055 -62.74 11.47 -4.31
C GLU A 1055 -63.56 11.00 -5.51
N ALA A 1056 -62.92 10.70 -6.64
CA ALA A 1056 -63.55 10.12 -7.82
C ALA A 1056 -64.00 8.66 -7.63
N LEU A 1057 -63.42 7.94 -6.66
CA LEU A 1057 -63.77 6.54 -6.39
C LEU A 1057 -65.12 6.36 -5.66
N PRO A 1058 -65.81 5.21 -5.84
CA PRO A 1058 -66.98 4.85 -5.05
C PRO A 1058 -66.66 4.77 -3.54
N PRO A 1059 -67.61 5.10 -2.63
CA PRO A 1059 -67.37 5.16 -1.18
C PRO A 1059 -66.69 3.92 -0.57
N ALA A 1060 -67.05 2.72 -1.03
CA ALA A 1060 -66.47 1.47 -0.55
C ALA A 1060 -64.96 1.30 -0.87
N GLN A 1061 -64.48 1.90 -1.95
CA GLN A 1061 -63.08 1.83 -2.37
C GLN A 1061 -62.23 2.95 -1.76
N ARG A 1062 -62.84 4.09 -1.41
CA ARG A 1062 -62.12 5.26 -0.83
C ARG A 1062 -61.30 4.87 0.41
N ALA A 1063 -61.90 4.14 1.35
CA ALA A 1063 -61.25 3.75 2.60
C ALA A 1063 -60.06 2.77 2.41
N GLN A 1064 -60.04 2.04 1.30
CA GLN A 1064 -58.96 1.08 0.98
C GLN A 1064 -57.75 1.78 0.34
N ARG A 1065 -58.01 2.82 -0.49
CA ARG A 1065 -57.01 3.56 -1.26
C ARG A 1065 -56.49 4.83 -0.57
N LEU A 1066 -57.00 5.15 0.62
CA LEU A 1066 -56.47 6.25 1.42
C LEU A 1066 -55.05 5.92 1.91
N PRO A 1067 -54.06 6.81 1.69
CA PRO A 1067 -52.71 6.59 2.17
C PRO A 1067 -52.67 6.50 3.70
N ARG A 1068 -51.96 5.49 4.21
CA ARG A 1068 -51.84 5.24 5.65
C ARG A 1068 -50.62 4.39 5.99
N VAL A 1069 -50.01 4.67 7.12
CA VAL A 1069 -48.93 3.87 7.70
C VAL A 1069 -49.24 3.67 9.18
N GLY A 1070 -49.32 2.42 9.61
CA GLY A 1070 -49.58 2.06 11.01
C GLY A 1070 -48.35 2.25 11.90
N THR A 1071 -48.49 2.01 13.21
CA THR A 1071 -47.41 2.11 14.21
C THR A 1071 -46.25 1.11 14.05
N GLY A 1072 -46.29 0.25 13.02
CA GLY A 1072 -45.24 -0.71 12.67
C GLY A 1072 -44.54 -0.44 11.33
N GLY A 1073 -44.73 0.74 10.72
CA GLY A 1073 -44.00 1.14 9.50
C GLY A 1073 -42.52 1.45 9.79
N TYR A 1074 -41.65 1.25 8.80
CA TYR A 1074 -40.20 1.32 8.95
C TYR A 1074 -39.69 2.74 9.27
N ALA A 1075 -40.39 3.78 8.80
CA ALA A 1075 -39.93 5.17 8.91
C ALA A 1075 -40.91 6.16 9.58
N GLY A 1076 -42.07 5.73 10.06
CA GLY A 1076 -42.99 6.64 10.76
C GLY A 1076 -44.47 6.28 10.71
N LEU A 1077 -45.31 7.24 11.10
CA LEU A 1077 -46.78 7.15 11.06
C LEU A 1077 -47.37 8.15 10.08
N LEU A 1078 -48.37 7.73 9.32
CA LEU A 1078 -49.11 8.58 8.41
C LEU A 1078 -50.59 8.24 8.44
N THR A 1079 -51.43 9.23 8.68
CA THR A 1079 -52.89 9.08 8.62
C THR A 1079 -53.55 10.29 7.99
N LEU A 1080 -54.48 10.05 7.08
CA LEU A 1080 -55.33 11.05 6.43
C LEU A 1080 -56.78 10.88 6.87
N GLY A 1081 -57.47 11.99 7.13
CA GLY A 1081 -58.90 11.99 7.45
C GLY A 1081 -59.57 13.32 7.12
N LYS A 1082 -60.90 13.33 7.04
CA LYS A 1082 -61.68 14.57 6.93
C LYS A 1082 -62.21 14.99 8.31
N VAL A 1083 -62.03 16.26 8.66
CA VAL A 1083 -62.63 16.89 9.84
C VAL A 1083 -63.33 18.15 9.37
N ASP A 1084 -64.63 18.27 9.65
CA ASP A 1084 -65.49 19.37 9.19
C ASP A 1084 -65.47 19.57 7.67
N GLY A 1085 -65.38 18.47 6.91
CA GLY A 1085 -65.32 18.48 5.44
C GLY A 1085 -63.94 18.77 4.84
N VAL A 1086 -62.96 19.18 5.65
CA VAL A 1086 -61.60 19.53 5.22
C VAL A 1086 -60.63 18.37 5.48
N TRP A 1087 -59.75 18.07 4.52
CA TRP A 1087 -58.70 17.06 4.68
C TRP A 1087 -57.66 17.50 5.72
N ARG A 1088 -57.22 16.54 6.54
CA ARG A 1088 -56.17 16.73 7.54
C ARG A 1088 -55.15 15.61 7.41
N LEU A 1089 -53.89 16.00 7.28
CA LEU A 1089 -52.73 15.12 7.33
C LEU A 1089 -52.22 15.07 8.78
N ARG A 1090 -51.97 13.87 9.28
CA ARG A 1090 -51.08 13.64 10.42
C ARG A 1090 -49.90 12.80 9.92
N PHE A 1091 -48.71 13.37 10.03
CA PHE A 1091 -47.48 12.85 9.48
C PHE A 1091 -46.40 12.87 10.55
N GLN A 1092 -45.76 11.74 10.82
CA GLN A 1092 -44.75 11.62 11.87
C GLN A 1092 -43.56 10.81 11.33
N PRO A 1093 -42.62 11.45 10.61
CA PRO A 1093 -41.36 10.83 10.22
C PRO A 1093 -40.50 10.69 11.49
N GLY A 1094 -40.23 9.48 11.93
CA GLY A 1094 -39.59 9.22 13.23
C GLY A 1094 -40.45 9.56 14.44
N ASN A 1095 -39.97 10.42 15.34
CA ASN A 1095 -40.59 10.69 16.64
C ASN A 1095 -41.39 12.00 16.72
N GLU A 1096 -41.33 12.86 15.70
CA GLU A 1096 -41.87 14.22 15.75
C GLU A 1096 -43.16 14.33 14.92
N PRO A 1097 -44.34 14.53 15.54
CA PRO A 1097 -45.61 14.56 14.82
C PRO A 1097 -45.91 15.94 14.24
N TYR A 1098 -46.26 15.97 12.96
CA TYR A 1098 -46.76 17.11 12.21
C TYR A 1098 -48.24 16.93 11.86
N MET A 1099 -48.98 18.03 11.91
CA MET A 1099 -50.39 18.06 11.54
C MET A 1099 -50.69 19.32 10.75
N ALA A 1100 -51.38 19.18 9.61
CA ALA A 1100 -51.80 20.29 8.77
C ALA A 1100 -53.18 20.00 8.16
N ARG A 1101 -54.02 21.03 8.01
CA ARG A 1101 -55.26 20.96 7.24
C ARG A 1101 -54.99 21.35 5.79
N ALA A 1102 -55.83 20.91 4.85
CA ALA A 1102 -55.76 21.39 3.48
C ALA A 1102 -55.91 22.91 3.45
N GLY A 1103 -54.98 23.61 2.79
CA GLY A 1103 -54.90 25.08 2.76
C GLY A 1103 -54.04 25.70 3.86
N GLU A 1104 -53.55 24.93 4.83
CA GLU A 1104 -52.55 25.36 5.83
C GLU A 1104 -51.18 24.74 5.50
N PRO A 1105 -50.07 25.50 5.55
CA PRO A 1105 -48.74 24.94 5.34
C PRO A 1105 -48.35 24.00 6.48
N LEU A 1106 -47.64 22.93 6.16
CA LEU A 1106 -46.97 22.08 7.14
C LEU A 1106 -45.63 22.72 7.51
N ARG A 1107 -45.39 22.87 8.82
CA ARG A 1107 -44.19 23.53 9.36
C ARG A 1107 -43.27 22.53 10.05
N TYR A 1108 -42.07 22.33 9.50
CA TYR A 1108 -41.02 21.53 10.12
C TYR A 1108 -40.28 22.32 11.18
N ALA A 1109 -40.16 21.78 12.39
CA ALA A 1109 -39.66 22.51 13.56
C ALA A 1109 -38.15 22.82 13.48
N ARG A 1110 -37.39 22.03 12.73
CA ARG A 1110 -35.91 22.08 12.72
C ARG A 1110 -35.28 22.34 11.35
N ARG A 1111 -36.05 22.83 10.38
CA ARG A 1111 -35.52 23.22 9.07
C ARG A 1111 -35.15 24.71 9.03
N THR A 1112 -34.00 25.03 8.47
CA THR A 1112 -33.52 26.41 8.26
C THR A 1112 -33.91 26.99 6.89
N SER A 1113 -34.23 26.13 5.93
CA SER A 1113 -34.77 26.44 4.60
C SER A 1113 -35.95 25.51 4.33
N ARG A 1114 -36.90 25.89 3.47
CA ARG A 1114 -38.07 25.02 3.15
C ARG A 1114 -38.82 24.53 4.40
N ALA A 1115 -38.89 25.39 5.42
CA ALA A 1115 -39.46 25.04 6.73
C ALA A 1115 -40.99 25.04 6.74
N GLU A 1116 -41.62 25.86 5.90
CA GLU A 1116 -43.06 25.92 5.68
C GLU A 1116 -43.34 25.57 4.23
N GLN A 1117 -44.18 24.55 4.01
CA GLN A 1117 -44.47 24.03 2.67
C GLN A 1117 -45.93 23.58 2.57
N ASP A 1118 -46.47 23.60 1.36
CA ASP A 1118 -47.79 23.06 1.08
C ASP A 1118 -47.74 21.53 1.00
N TRP A 1119 -48.30 20.87 2.01
CA TRP A 1119 -48.31 19.41 2.08
C TRP A 1119 -49.14 18.75 0.97
N LEU A 1120 -50.04 19.49 0.32
CA LEU A 1120 -50.77 18.99 -0.85
C LEU A 1120 -49.85 18.80 -2.06
N ARG A 1121 -48.71 19.50 -2.10
CA ARG A 1121 -47.67 19.40 -3.13
C ARG A 1121 -46.53 18.44 -2.76
N PHE A 1122 -46.59 17.79 -1.60
CA PHE A 1122 -45.68 16.69 -1.28
C PHE A 1122 -45.98 15.47 -2.14
N PRO A 1123 -44.96 14.67 -2.47
CA PRO A 1123 -45.18 13.36 -3.07
C PRO A 1123 -46.07 12.51 -2.16
N VAL A 1124 -47.03 11.81 -2.77
CA VAL A 1124 -47.87 10.87 -2.06
C VAL A 1124 -47.01 9.71 -1.53
N SER A 1125 -47.18 9.36 -0.27
CA SER A 1125 -46.55 8.21 0.38
C SER A 1125 -47.55 7.45 1.26
N GLY A 1126 -47.19 6.25 1.73
CA GLY A 1126 -48.10 5.37 2.47
C GLY A 1126 -49.07 4.60 1.56
N ILE A 1127 -48.67 4.36 0.32
CA ILE A 1127 -49.41 3.63 -0.72
C ILE A 1127 -48.72 2.30 -1.05
N THR A 1128 -49.50 1.27 -1.37
CA THR A 1128 -48.94 -0.01 -1.82
C THR A 1128 -48.63 0.02 -3.32
N PHE A 1129 -47.89 -0.97 -3.80
CA PHE A 1129 -47.66 -1.14 -5.23
C PHE A 1129 -48.99 -1.28 -6.02
N ALA A 1130 -49.95 -2.03 -5.48
CA ALA A 1130 -51.26 -2.22 -6.09
C ALA A 1130 -52.16 -0.96 -6.03
N ASP A 1131 -51.92 -0.04 -5.10
CA ASP A 1131 -52.56 1.28 -5.11
C ASP A 1131 -51.98 2.13 -6.25
N ALA A 1132 -50.65 2.11 -6.41
CA ALA A 1132 -49.96 2.86 -7.46
C ALA A 1132 -50.38 2.39 -8.87
N GLU A 1133 -50.52 1.08 -9.08
CA GLU A 1133 -51.07 0.52 -10.32
C GLU A 1133 -52.52 0.97 -10.57
N ALA A 1134 -53.36 0.97 -9.53
CA ALA A 1134 -54.76 1.37 -9.66
C ALA A 1134 -54.92 2.86 -9.98
N TYR A 1135 -54.05 3.72 -9.43
CA TYR A 1135 -54.02 5.15 -9.77
C TYR A 1135 -53.62 5.37 -11.23
N ALA A 1136 -52.57 4.68 -11.70
CA ALA A 1136 -52.14 4.79 -13.09
C ALA A 1136 -53.21 4.26 -14.07
N ALA A 1137 -53.88 3.16 -13.74
CA ALA A 1137 -55.00 2.64 -14.51
C ALA A 1137 -56.16 3.66 -14.59
N TRP A 1138 -56.51 4.30 -13.48
CA TRP A 1138 -57.54 5.34 -13.45
C TRP A 1138 -57.19 6.54 -14.34
N LEU A 1139 -55.93 6.99 -14.37
CA LEU A 1139 -55.49 8.07 -15.26
C LEU A 1139 -55.65 7.68 -16.74
N SER A 1140 -55.38 6.41 -17.08
CA SER A 1140 -55.54 5.89 -18.44
C SER A 1140 -57.01 5.75 -18.83
N GLU A 1141 -57.81 5.10 -17.98
CA GLU A 1141 -59.24 4.83 -18.22
C GLU A 1141 -60.09 6.10 -18.25
N SER A 1142 -59.75 7.11 -17.45
CA SER A 1142 -60.41 8.42 -17.47
C SER A 1142 -60.03 9.29 -18.68
N GLY A 1143 -59.04 8.86 -19.48
CA GLY A 1143 -58.52 9.64 -20.61
C GLY A 1143 -57.70 10.87 -20.19
N ARG A 1144 -57.44 11.07 -18.90
CA ARG A 1144 -56.61 12.17 -18.38
C ARG A 1144 -55.17 12.08 -18.89
N VAL A 1145 -54.63 10.87 -18.88
CA VAL A 1145 -53.31 10.55 -19.44
C VAL A 1145 -53.44 9.21 -20.18
N PRO A 1146 -53.74 9.23 -21.49
CA PRO A 1146 -53.90 8.01 -22.27
C PRO A 1146 -52.65 7.11 -22.18
N GLY A 1147 -52.84 5.82 -21.90
CA GLY A 1147 -51.73 4.88 -21.76
C GLY A 1147 -50.93 4.99 -20.46
N ALA A 1148 -51.45 5.69 -19.45
CA ALA A 1148 -50.79 5.80 -18.15
C ALA A 1148 -50.59 4.43 -17.47
N ARG A 1149 -49.40 4.26 -16.91
CA ARG A 1149 -48.92 3.04 -16.24
C ARG A 1149 -47.76 3.37 -15.29
N LEU A 1150 -47.40 2.42 -14.43
CA LEU A 1150 -46.14 2.55 -13.69
C LEU A 1150 -44.95 2.44 -14.65
N CYS A 1151 -43.96 3.30 -14.43
CA CYS A 1151 -42.68 3.20 -15.11
C CYS A 1151 -42.06 1.82 -14.85
N SER A 1152 -41.43 1.23 -15.87
CA SER A 1152 -40.48 0.15 -15.62
C SER A 1152 -39.19 0.71 -15.02
N GLU A 1153 -38.45 -0.09 -14.27
CA GLU A 1153 -37.14 0.33 -13.71
C GLU A 1153 -36.13 0.74 -14.80
N LEU A 1154 -36.28 0.18 -16.01
CA LEU A 1154 -35.47 0.52 -17.19
C LEU A 1154 -35.82 1.90 -17.75
N GLU A 1155 -37.11 2.19 -17.95
CA GLU A 1155 -37.59 3.52 -18.38
C GLU A 1155 -37.24 4.59 -17.35
N TRP A 1156 -37.41 4.27 -16.06
CA TRP A 1156 -37.06 5.14 -14.96
C TRP A 1156 -35.56 5.48 -14.98
N GLU A 1157 -34.69 4.47 -15.12
CA GLU A 1157 -33.23 4.70 -15.15
C GLU A 1157 -32.80 5.48 -16.40
N ARG A 1158 -33.47 5.25 -17.54
CA ARG A 1158 -33.26 6.06 -18.75
C ARG A 1158 -33.63 7.51 -18.52
N ALA A 1159 -34.82 7.77 -17.96
CA ALA A 1159 -35.27 9.12 -17.65
C ALA A 1159 -34.33 9.83 -16.66
N ALA A 1160 -33.74 9.08 -15.72
CA ALA A 1160 -32.78 9.60 -14.74
C ALA A 1160 -31.40 9.89 -15.35
N ARG A 1161 -30.79 8.95 -16.06
CA ARG A 1161 -29.35 8.98 -16.40
C ARG A 1161 -29.04 9.40 -17.84
N GLY A 1162 -29.97 9.23 -18.77
CA GLY A 1162 -29.65 9.39 -20.20
C GLY A 1162 -28.87 8.20 -20.75
N VAL A 1163 -27.72 8.47 -21.40
CA VAL A 1163 -26.98 7.48 -22.20
C VAL A 1163 -25.60 7.11 -21.64
N ASP A 1164 -25.11 7.86 -20.65
CA ASP A 1164 -23.69 7.89 -20.26
C ASP A 1164 -23.38 7.23 -18.91
N GLY A 1165 -24.38 6.63 -18.26
CA GLY A 1165 -24.17 5.87 -17.03
C GLY A 1165 -23.75 6.74 -15.83
N ARG A 1166 -24.11 8.02 -15.79
CA ARG A 1166 -23.92 8.89 -14.61
C ARG A 1166 -24.58 8.34 -13.34
N GLU A 1167 -23.96 8.45 -12.16
CA GLU A 1167 -24.52 7.82 -10.94
C GLU A 1167 -25.82 8.48 -10.43
N TYR A 1168 -25.98 9.79 -10.64
CA TYR A 1168 -27.14 10.61 -10.32
C TYR A 1168 -27.59 11.42 -11.55
N PRO A 1169 -28.82 11.94 -11.62
CA PRO A 1169 -29.36 12.51 -12.85
C PRO A 1169 -28.53 13.67 -13.45
N HIS A 1170 -27.88 14.45 -12.60
CA HIS A 1170 -27.06 15.58 -13.03
C HIS A 1170 -25.54 15.28 -13.06
N GLY A 1171 -25.10 14.11 -12.56
CA GLY A 1171 -23.69 13.71 -12.58
C GLY A 1171 -23.31 12.60 -11.61
N ASP A 1172 -22.03 12.53 -11.24
CA ASP A 1172 -21.50 11.43 -10.42
C ASP A 1172 -21.37 11.77 -8.92
N THR A 1173 -21.74 12.99 -8.55
CA THR A 1173 -21.72 13.49 -7.17
C THR A 1173 -23.10 14.01 -6.81
N LEU A 1174 -23.49 13.87 -5.54
CA LEU A 1174 -24.75 14.39 -5.01
C LEU A 1174 -24.43 15.22 -3.75
N ALA A 1175 -24.58 16.54 -3.84
CA ALA A 1175 -24.43 17.42 -2.68
C ALA A 1175 -25.72 17.41 -1.83
N PRO A 1176 -25.66 17.80 -0.54
CA PRO A 1176 -26.82 17.73 0.35
C PRO A 1176 -28.07 18.47 -0.13
N ASP A 1177 -27.93 19.62 -0.80
CA ASP A 1177 -29.09 20.39 -1.29
C ASP A 1177 -29.54 20.00 -2.71
N ASP A 1178 -28.80 19.12 -3.39
CA ASP A 1178 -29.11 18.72 -4.77
C ASP A 1178 -30.37 17.85 -4.84
N ALA A 1179 -30.75 17.17 -3.76
CA ALA A 1179 -31.96 16.36 -3.64
C ALA A 1179 -32.40 16.30 -2.17
N ASN A 1180 -33.66 15.94 -1.89
CA ASN A 1180 -34.14 15.72 -0.52
C ASN A 1180 -33.73 14.33 0.00
N ILE A 1181 -32.69 14.28 0.84
CA ILE A 1181 -32.04 13.09 1.42
C ILE A 1181 -31.68 13.37 2.89
N ASP A 1182 -31.14 12.38 3.62
CA ASP A 1182 -30.92 12.52 5.07
C ASP A 1182 -30.02 13.71 5.48
N THR A 1183 -29.07 14.10 4.62
CA THR A 1183 -28.16 15.23 4.84
C THR A 1183 -28.73 16.59 4.47
N THR A 1184 -29.82 16.69 3.70
CA THR A 1184 -30.34 17.97 3.15
C THR A 1184 -30.63 18.99 4.25
N TYR A 1185 -31.17 18.52 5.37
CA TYR A 1185 -31.46 19.32 6.56
C TYR A 1185 -30.58 18.91 7.75
N GLY A 1186 -29.36 18.44 7.49
CA GLY A 1186 -28.38 18.13 8.54
C GLY A 1186 -28.77 16.99 9.48
N LYS A 1187 -29.53 15.98 9.01
CA LYS A 1187 -29.95 14.80 9.80
C LYS A 1187 -30.66 15.12 11.13
N GLN A 1188 -31.32 16.27 11.22
CA GLN A 1188 -32.03 16.65 12.46
C GLN A 1188 -33.36 15.88 12.59
N PRO A 1189 -33.67 15.25 13.74
CA PRO A 1189 -34.91 14.49 13.95
C PRO A 1189 -36.21 15.23 13.59
N GLY A 1190 -36.26 16.56 13.77
CA GLY A 1190 -37.40 17.42 13.40
C GLY A 1190 -37.29 18.08 12.02
N GLY A 1191 -36.35 17.65 11.19
CA GLY A 1191 -36.12 18.13 9.82
C GLY A 1191 -36.45 17.10 8.74
N PHE A 1192 -36.62 15.83 9.10
CA PHE A 1192 -36.99 14.76 8.18
C PHE A 1192 -38.41 14.92 7.68
N GLY A 1193 -38.60 14.67 6.39
CA GLY A 1193 -39.89 14.67 5.72
C GLY A 1193 -39.76 14.99 4.23
N PRO A 1194 -40.82 14.78 3.44
CA PRO A 1194 -40.83 15.17 2.05
C PRO A 1194 -40.71 16.70 1.90
N ASP A 1195 -40.33 17.10 0.70
CA ASP A 1195 -40.36 18.46 0.19
C ASP A 1195 -41.43 18.56 -0.91
N GLU A 1196 -41.86 19.79 -1.21
CA GLU A 1196 -42.68 20.02 -2.41
C GLU A 1196 -41.93 19.52 -3.64
N VAL A 1197 -42.63 18.79 -4.51
CA VAL A 1197 -42.04 18.34 -5.78
C VAL A 1197 -41.52 19.54 -6.58
N GLY A 1198 -40.33 19.39 -7.16
CA GLY A 1198 -39.59 20.41 -7.89
C GLY A 1198 -38.69 21.31 -7.01
N SER A 1199 -38.56 21.03 -5.71
CA SER A 1199 -37.76 21.84 -4.78
C SER A 1199 -36.24 21.77 -5.02
N HIS A 1200 -35.78 20.77 -5.79
CA HIS A 1200 -34.36 20.48 -6.02
C HIS A 1200 -34.00 20.48 -7.52
N PRO A 1201 -34.05 21.63 -8.20
CA PRO A 1201 -33.79 21.71 -9.65
C PRO A 1201 -32.33 21.42 -10.04
N ALA A 1202 -31.39 21.44 -9.07
CA ALA A 1202 -29.98 21.15 -9.30
C ALA A 1202 -29.76 19.69 -9.75
N SER A 1203 -30.59 18.74 -9.29
CA SER A 1203 -30.56 17.35 -9.73
C SER A 1203 -31.49 17.02 -10.89
N ARG A 1204 -31.91 18.01 -11.68
CA ARG A 1204 -32.75 17.78 -12.85
C ARG A 1204 -32.10 16.79 -13.82
N SER A 1205 -32.87 15.83 -14.29
CA SER A 1205 -32.40 14.81 -15.21
C SER A 1205 -32.07 15.36 -16.61
N PRO A 1206 -31.34 14.60 -17.45
CA PRO A 1206 -31.00 15.00 -18.81
C PRO A 1206 -32.23 15.34 -19.68
N PHE A 1207 -33.38 14.73 -19.37
CA PHE A 1207 -34.64 14.95 -20.08
C PHE A 1207 -35.53 16.00 -19.39
N GLY A 1208 -35.13 16.53 -18.24
CA GLY A 1208 -35.88 17.54 -17.50
C GLY A 1208 -36.86 16.99 -16.47
N VAL A 1209 -36.60 15.78 -15.96
CA VAL A 1209 -37.37 15.14 -14.90
C VAL A 1209 -36.73 15.49 -13.55
N ASP A 1210 -37.53 15.93 -12.58
CA ASP A 1210 -37.05 16.43 -11.28
C ASP A 1210 -37.18 15.35 -10.18
N ASP A 1211 -36.48 15.56 -9.07
CA ASP A 1211 -36.55 14.77 -7.81
C ASP A 1211 -36.18 13.26 -7.88
N MET A 1212 -35.64 12.78 -8.99
CA MET A 1212 -35.32 11.35 -9.18
C MET A 1212 -34.23 10.80 -8.21
N SER A 1213 -33.56 11.64 -7.42
CA SER A 1213 -32.54 11.23 -6.43
C SER A 1213 -32.94 11.49 -4.98
N GLY A 1214 -34.20 11.82 -4.69
CA GLY A 1214 -34.60 12.12 -3.33
C GLY A 1214 -36.10 12.20 -3.16
N ASN A 1215 -36.51 12.83 -2.07
CA ASN A 1215 -37.90 12.97 -1.66
C ASN A 1215 -38.50 11.63 -1.23
N VAL A 1216 -38.96 10.80 -2.15
CA VAL A 1216 -39.44 9.44 -1.85
C VAL A 1216 -38.96 8.47 -2.93
N TRP A 1217 -38.75 7.22 -2.53
CA TRP A 1217 -38.53 6.16 -3.50
C TRP A 1217 -39.78 5.98 -4.35
N GLU A 1218 -39.60 5.67 -5.63
CA GLU A 1218 -40.70 5.56 -6.58
C GLU A 1218 -40.98 4.10 -6.91
N TRP A 1219 -42.24 3.67 -6.75
CA TRP A 1219 -42.70 2.37 -7.21
C TRP A 1219 -42.55 2.23 -8.73
N THR A 1220 -41.86 1.17 -9.16
CA THR A 1220 -41.67 0.82 -10.57
C THR A 1220 -41.87 -0.68 -10.80
N ARG A 1221 -42.16 -1.06 -12.04
CA ARG A 1221 -42.23 -2.47 -12.47
C ARG A 1221 -40.82 -2.99 -12.75
N SER A 1222 -40.48 -4.16 -12.23
CA SER A 1222 -39.20 -4.77 -12.56
C SER A 1222 -39.17 -5.23 -14.01
N TRP A 1223 -38.15 -4.77 -14.72
CA TRP A 1223 -37.80 -5.21 -16.08
C TRP A 1223 -36.94 -6.47 -16.04
N LEU A 1224 -36.08 -6.61 -15.01
CA LEU A 1224 -35.23 -7.79 -14.80
C LEU A 1224 -36.00 -9.03 -14.37
N GLU A 1225 -37.10 -8.84 -13.63
CA GLU A 1225 -37.91 -9.91 -13.07
C GLU A 1225 -39.40 -9.56 -13.27
N PRO A 1226 -39.96 -9.83 -14.45
CA PRO A 1226 -41.33 -9.45 -14.79
C PRO A 1226 -42.35 -9.88 -13.72
N GLY A 1227 -43.23 -8.97 -13.34
CA GLY A 1227 -44.26 -9.20 -12.30
C GLY A 1227 -43.80 -8.89 -10.87
N LYS A 1228 -42.54 -8.49 -10.64
CA LYS A 1228 -42.07 -8.00 -9.34
C LYS A 1228 -42.11 -6.47 -9.25
N ALA A 1229 -42.34 -5.97 -8.03
CA ALA A 1229 -42.21 -4.56 -7.70
C ALA A 1229 -40.76 -4.23 -7.32
N VAL A 1230 -40.31 -3.04 -7.69
CA VAL A 1230 -39.01 -2.49 -7.30
C VAL A 1230 -39.16 -1.00 -7.07
N ALA A 1231 -38.48 -0.48 -6.05
CA ALA A 1231 -38.48 0.94 -5.74
C ALA A 1231 -37.14 1.57 -6.17
N ARG A 1232 -37.21 2.77 -6.76
CA ARG A 1232 -36.08 3.46 -7.42
C ARG A 1232 -35.92 4.87 -6.90
N GLY A 1233 -34.74 5.45 -7.06
CA GLY A 1233 -34.43 6.83 -6.65
C GLY A 1233 -33.86 6.92 -5.24
N GLY A 1234 -34.25 7.94 -4.49
CA GLY A 1234 -33.80 8.20 -3.12
C GLY A 1234 -34.96 8.61 -2.22
N SER A 1235 -34.70 8.78 -0.92
CA SER A 1235 -35.71 9.26 0.01
C SER A 1235 -35.10 10.17 1.07
N PHE A 1236 -35.90 11.11 1.57
CA PHE A 1236 -35.52 12.06 2.62
C PHE A 1236 -34.95 11.41 3.88
N ALA A 1237 -35.27 10.13 4.13
CA ALA A 1237 -34.83 9.41 5.33
C ALA A 1237 -33.49 8.67 5.16
N PHE A 1238 -32.95 8.61 3.94
CA PHE A 1238 -31.78 7.78 3.62
C PHE A 1238 -30.62 8.59 3.05
N ALA A 1239 -29.42 8.01 3.12
CA ALA A 1239 -28.19 8.66 2.69
C ALA A 1239 -28.06 8.77 1.17
N ALA A 1240 -27.22 9.70 0.69
CA ALA A 1240 -26.92 9.87 -0.73
C ALA A 1240 -26.54 8.56 -1.47
N THR A 1241 -25.92 7.60 -0.78
CA THR A 1241 -25.55 6.31 -1.39
C THR A 1241 -26.75 5.46 -1.84
N SER A 1242 -27.91 5.57 -1.18
CA SER A 1242 -29.13 4.87 -1.61
C SER A 1242 -29.89 5.63 -2.69
N ALA A 1243 -29.55 6.90 -2.95
CA ALA A 1243 -30.15 7.76 -3.98
C ALA A 1243 -29.53 7.60 -5.38
N ARG A 1244 -28.60 6.64 -5.54
CA ARG A 1244 -27.98 6.33 -6.84
C ARG A 1244 -29.05 5.82 -7.79
N ALA A 1245 -29.01 6.27 -9.04
CA ALA A 1245 -29.97 5.85 -10.06
C ALA A 1245 -29.93 4.33 -10.35
N SER A 1246 -28.81 3.67 -10.05
CA SER A 1246 -28.64 2.22 -10.18
C SER A 1246 -29.16 1.41 -9.00
N ASN A 1247 -29.43 2.03 -7.83
CA ASN A 1247 -29.87 1.33 -6.62
C ASN A 1247 -31.28 0.72 -6.77
N ARG A 1248 -31.45 -0.55 -6.41
CA ARG A 1248 -32.73 -1.26 -6.46
C ARG A 1248 -33.16 -1.64 -5.04
N GLU A 1249 -34.15 -0.92 -4.54
CA GLU A 1249 -34.82 -1.31 -3.31
C GLU A 1249 -35.92 -2.33 -3.64
N LEU A 1250 -36.01 -3.40 -2.85
CA LEU A 1250 -36.97 -4.49 -3.07
C LEU A 1250 -37.99 -4.58 -1.92
N PRO A 1251 -38.76 -3.50 -1.64
CA PRO A 1251 -39.77 -3.54 -0.60
C PRO A 1251 -40.89 -4.52 -0.95
N GLU A 1252 -41.53 -5.09 0.08
CA GLU A 1252 -42.69 -5.95 -0.12
C GLU A 1252 -43.82 -5.17 -0.83
N PRO A 1253 -44.46 -5.70 -1.90
CA PRO A 1253 -45.46 -4.96 -2.65
C PRO A 1253 -46.66 -4.47 -1.85
N SER A 1254 -46.92 -5.11 -0.70
CA SER A 1254 -48.00 -4.75 0.24
C SER A 1254 -47.60 -3.70 1.28
N LEU A 1255 -46.31 -3.34 1.33
CA LEU A 1255 -45.78 -2.34 2.25
C LEU A 1255 -46.43 -0.98 1.98
N ARG A 1256 -46.84 -0.32 3.06
CA ARG A 1256 -47.16 1.11 3.05
C ARG A 1256 -46.12 1.80 3.91
N ASP A 1257 -45.27 2.61 3.29
CA ASP A 1257 -44.24 3.36 3.99
C ASP A 1257 -44.27 4.83 3.58
N VAL A 1258 -43.86 5.71 4.50
CA VAL A 1258 -43.78 7.16 4.27
C VAL A 1258 -42.64 7.56 3.33
N THR A 1259 -41.70 6.65 3.06
CA THR A 1259 -40.56 6.89 2.18
C THR A 1259 -40.77 6.37 0.76
N VAL A 1260 -41.92 5.79 0.45
CA VAL A 1260 -42.21 5.21 -0.87
C VAL A 1260 -43.47 5.83 -1.45
N GLY A 1261 -43.33 6.44 -2.63
CA GLY A 1261 -44.36 7.04 -3.45
C GLY A 1261 -44.33 6.50 -4.87
N MET A 1262 -44.69 7.34 -5.84
CA MET A 1262 -44.76 6.90 -7.24
C MET A 1262 -44.63 8.05 -8.24
N ARG A 1263 -44.28 7.66 -9.46
CA ARG A 1263 -44.33 8.48 -10.67
C ARG A 1263 -45.01 7.71 -11.79
N VAL A 1264 -45.67 8.44 -12.68
CA VAL A 1264 -46.43 7.87 -13.79
C VAL A 1264 -45.61 7.96 -15.08
N CYS A 1265 -45.59 6.86 -15.82
CA CYS A 1265 -45.17 6.84 -17.21
C CYS A 1265 -46.39 6.61 -18.10
N ALA A 1266 -46.32 6.98 -19.38
CA ALA A 1266 -47.35 6.67 -20.35
C ALA A 1266 -46.76 6.31 -21.70
N ASP A 1267 -47.48 5.48 -22.45
CA ASP A 1267 -47.11 5.18 -23.82
C ASP A 1267 -47.29 6.41 -24.71
N VAL A 1268 -46.38 6.62 -25.66
CA VAL A 1268 -46.56 7.65 -26.68
C VAL A 1268 -47.67 7.17 -27.60
N ALA A 1269 -48.75 7.95 -27.74
CA ALA A 1269 -49.79 7.64 -28.70
C ALA A 1269 -49.14 7.42 -30.08
N SER A 1270 -49.20 6.18 -30.59
CA SER A 1270 -48.68 5.93 -31.92
C SER A 1270 -49.43 6.87 -32.86
N ALA A 1271 -48.69 7.70 -33.59
CA ALA A 1271 -49.26 8.28 -34.79
C ALA A 1271 -49.64 7.07 -35.63
N ALA A 1272 -50.93 6.74 -35.69
CA ALA A 1272 -51.46 6.00 -36.81
C ALA A 1272 -50.88 6.70 -38.04
N HIS A 1273 -50.02 5.99 -38.79
CA HIS A 1273 -49.62 6.44 -40.10
C HIS A 1273 -50.90 6.83 -40.85
N PRO A 1274 -51.04 8.08 -41.36
CA PRO A 1274 -51.97 8.27 -42.45
C PRO A 1274 -51.57 7.40 -43.64
#